data_AF-A0A7S4SVI3-F1
#
_entry.id   AF-A0A7S4SVI3-F1
#
_cell.length_a   1.000
_cell.length_b   1.000
_cell.length_c   1.000
_cell.angle_alpha   90.00
_cell.angle_beta   90.00
_cell.angle_gamma   90.00
#
_symmetry.space_group_name_H-M   'P 1'
#
loop_
_entity.id
_entity.type
_entity.pdbx_description
1 polymer ?
#
loop_
_entity_poly.entity_id
_entity_poly.type
_entity_poly.pdbx_seq_one_letter_code
_entity_poly.pdbx_strand_id
1 'polypeptide(L)'
;MAVEGDLPLGRLVELQGLPETLEAEALLGTTDGSAPEKYDPNGKRGKVVGYDEESNVVVETFDAVTLKATKDQLKPYTPAGPLEGGFHLAWPAMDEDAAADFSVGALQHLMASGYCSVQMSLSEEMREKALGEAKDMKFHRMKREFEGAYLGREFKCKTAWLEELAETKREGLTALDSCDVHFSDFTKFMLPLAPCALNFVPYSRTNSMVRMPFQDPEDESKFTEDEVDDEDIGDGLVDSHISFLKRRTLCMLYVLQSSGGELTLIPKDDSKENVVLPMEAGRMVIFQHSEMSYIYAPSEKDDVVMQSWILQEPETLTFVGLMGDQLSKDEALGVNIGPNTPLGHRTHVFGLGFSFGGGAFGSEESYWSMVSTSTDGIVKVPFTRYDMDTYYSPADDWVAGTTYAIHSGFVTEDIYSLDNEKFGITEGEAFVMAPAQRSLLERGYEALYKTGYRQGPSLQGKHMGIFCGHSGDDWSFTPVFGIGFEDKYRFGHAGRMWSTLTGRLAYVLGIRGPQSLIDTACSSALCAYGLGHTMMRRCEGHQQATGIDTHIDEGLMMGANMLPGPGGYISMCGPHMLSVKGRCHTFDHMADGFVRGEGAGGFVAKNEAIMSEDAYSTVIGACLNQDGRSASMTAPNGPSQSECIRGSMREAGLTANQVTCAECHGTGTALGDPIEVGALKAVMQERKEPIYQTSAKAHIGHGEAVAGTIGLIKCMMMCNAACGTPNCHLAELNPHLDIEGYPSVFPSELSDYGFNAGYSGVSSFGFGGANSRADVFASAKKGPHKTGELDWKKVDYVTVSCPFDLGPMHYLDGKCVPRATSKKYKHEQYRADAIRDEFASYDYNSSLYDGQYQMTPRDEGEEDPVPKGTMFIVGSWDNFREAHEMDKYEDEDNTWTFLVALGETRCERFHIRVDNDPFECIYPVVPDGSMIVRPMGPDDQGVGHYWLVDGRDSRVPAGTVYQVTFRWADPPIMHWEQVDVPVPDIFLNSRHFYAVMGSWTGGLYEHMVEVSTKGEANTWEVKTRIGLSGMEWFRFSRDGTSNQEIYPARSGCQEDTTICGPDAMCNNRGWRITGKSGEMVTIRLQVVDAHVTVTILSASLGTRVMHSIEGPKHHTYHIAGTFSDWRFEEMTLDEESSTFRYRGRMGDSGFEHFYIAADEDLGLAYFPEANSTYPGTAIVRGPGSISEGGQGKLFAISCLKPGAEFEVEFNRHADDKRRIVTVKWPEGRVDPGSMKAAFHNFRSMAIVPPGLMVDEPVEVPWQ
;
A
#
# COMPACT_ATOMS: atom_id res chain seq x y z
N MET A 1 10.94 52.21 9.29
CA MET A 1 10.45 52.98 10.46
C MET A 1 9.65 54.17 9.92
N ALA A 2 8.33 54.15 10.03
CA ALA A 2 7.49 55.29 9.66
C ALA A 2 7.60 56.38 10.74
N VAL A 3 7.72 57.64 10.32
CA VAL A 3 7.66 58.79 11.22
C VAL A 3 6.21 58.99 11.64
N GLU A 4 5.99 59.41 12.89
CA GLU A 4 4.65 59.67 13.44
C GLU A 4 3.92 60.72 12.56
N GLY A 5 2.94 60.28 11.76
CA GLY A 5 2.17 61.12 10.85
C GLY A 5 2.21 60.77 9.36
N ASP A 6 2.92 59.73 8.93
CA ASP A 6 2.95 59.25 7.53
C ASP A 6 1.76 58.32 7.18
N LEU A 7 1.25 58.42 5.95
CA LEU A 7 0.21 57.52 5.43
C LEU A 7 0.79 56.11 5.19
N PRO A 8 0.12 55.02 5.59
CA PRO A 8 0.64 53.68 5.34
C PRO A 8 0.71 53.38 3.84
N LEU A 9 1.69 52.58 3.41
CA LEU A 9 1.74 52.05 2.04
C LEU A 9 0.45 51.28 1.72
N GLY A 10 0.00 51.35 0.47
CA GLY A 10 -1.28 50.79 0.03
C GLY A 10 -2.52 51.61 0.42
N ARG A 11 -2.37 52.69 1.23
CA ARG A 11 -3.53 53.53 1.59
C ARG A 11 -4.14 54.18 0.35
N LEU A 12 -5.47 54.07 0.25
CA LEU A 12 -6.22 54.65 -0.86
C LEU A 12 -6.46 56.15 -0.66
N VAL A 13 -6.20 56.91 -1.72
CA VAL A 13 -6.25 58.37 -1.73
C VAL A 13 -6.85 58.91 -3.03
N GLU A 14 -7.43 60.10 -2.96
CA GLU A 14 -7.88 60.91 -4.09
C GLU A 14 -7.01 62.17 -4.16
N LEU A 15 -6.53 62.49 -5.37
CA LEU A 15 -5.63 63.61 -5.63
C LEU A 15 -6.42 64.92 -5.82
N GLN A 16 -5.95 66.01 -5.21
CA GLN A 16 -6.56 67.34 -5.31
C GLN A 16 -5.52 68.45 -5.21
N GLY A 17 -5.80 69.61 -5.81
CA GLY A 17 -4.94 70.80 -5.68
C GLY A 17 -3.57 70.67 -6.35
N LEU A 18 -3.45 69.79 -7.35
CA LEU A 18 -2.30 69.71 -8.26
C LEU A 18 -2.56 70.59 -9.51
N PRO A 19 -1.53 70.92 -10.32
CA PRO A 19 -1.74 71.61 -11.59
C PRO A 19 -2.77 70.90 -12.47
N GLU A 20 -3.67 71.64 -13.13
CA GLU A 20 -4.76 71.10 -13.97
C GLU A 20 -4.28 70.18 -15.10
N THR A 21 -3.00 70.27 -15.48
CA THR A 21 -2.39 69.33 -16.43
C THR A 21 -0.89 69.24 -16.15
N LEU A 22 -0.40 68.03 -15.93
CA LEU A 22 1.01 67.69 -15.82
C LEU A 22 1.52 67.23 -17.19
N GLU A 23 2.64 67.78 -17.63
CA GLU A 23 3.41 67.28 -18.78
C GLU A 23 4.21 66.04 -18.35
N ALA A 24 4.55 65.16 -19.29
CA ALA A 24 5.26 63.89 -19.02
C ALA A 24 6.52 64.04 -18.14
N GLU A 25 7.27 65.12 -18.29
CA GLU A 25 8.50 65.43 -17.53
C GLU A 25 8.25 65.66 -16.03
N ALA A 26 7.02 65.97 -15.63
CA ALA A 26 6.62 66.19 -14.24
C ALA A 26 6.13 64.91 -13.53
N LEU A 27 6.00 63.80 -14.26
CA LEU A 27 5.59 62.49 -13.74
C LEU A 27 6.82 61.68 -13.30
N LEU A 28 6.66 60.79 -12.33
CA LEU A 28 7.73 59.87 -11.94
C LEU A 28 7.85 58.68 -12.89
N GLY A 29 6.82 58.44 -13.69
CA GLY A 29 6.70 57.35 -14.64
C GLY A 29 5.32 56.70 -14.57
N THR A 30 5.19 55.56 -15.23
CA THR A 30 4.01 54.69 -15.18
C THR A 30 4.43 53.29 -14.78
N THR A 31 3.54 52.56 -14.10
CA THR A 31 3.84 51.20 -13.65
C THR A 31 3.78 50.17 -14.77
N ASP A 32 3.12 50.49 -15.89
CA ASP A 32 3.03 49.65 -17.09
C ASP A 32 3.96 50.11 -18.24
N GLY A 33 4.78 51.15 -18.01
CA GLY A 33 5.73 51.66 -19.01
C GLY A 33 5.13 52.54 -20.11
N SER A 34 3.84 52.86 -20.06
CA SER A 34 3.19 53.84 -20.95
C SER A 34 3.66 55.28 -20.68
N ALA A 35 3.54 56.20 -21.63
CA ALA A 35 3.99 57.58 -21.43
C ALA A 35 2.92 58.58 -21.87
N PRO A 36 2.02 59.02 -20.97
CA PRO A 36 1.02 60.02 -21.33
C PRO A 36 1.70 61.35 -21.62
N GLU A 37 1.40 61.96 -22.76
CA GLU A 37 1.92 63.30 -23.11
C GLU A 37 1.46 64.35 -22.09
N LYS A 38 0.20 64.25 -21.64
CA LYS A 38 -0.45 65.12 -20.67
C LYS A 38 -1.37 64.33 -19.76
N TYR A 39 -1.39 64.67 -18.47
CA TYR A 39 -2.21 64.00 -17.46
C TYR A 39 -2.86 65.01 -16.51
N ASP A 40 -4.18 64.93 -16.30
CA ASP A 40 -4.86 65.69 -15.24
C ASP A 40 -4.97 64.81 -13.98
N PRO A 41 -4.19 65.10 -12.93
CA PRO A 41 -4.18 64.31 -11.72
C PRO A 41 -5.36 64.61 -10.79
N ASN A 42 -6.09 65.71 -10.94
CA ASN A 42 -7.10 66.11 -9.95
C ASN A 42 -8.37 65.25 -10.07
N GLY A 43 -8.88 64.77 -8.94
CA GLY A 43 -10.01 63.84 -8.87
C GLY A 43 -9.66 62.40 -9.21
N LYS A 44 -8.40 62.12 -9.60
CA LYS A 44 -7.91 60.76 -9.82
C LYS A 44 -7.67 60.06 -8.49
N ARG A 45 -7.97 58.77 -8.48
CA ARG A 45 -7.84 57.90 -7.30
C ARG A 45 -6.65 56.96 -7.48
N GLY A 46 -6.02 56.61 -6.37
CA GLY A 46 -4.84 55.77 -6.37
C GLY A 46 -4.49 55.25 -5.00
N LYS A 47 -3.30 54.67 -4.92
CA LYS A 47 -2.72 54.13 -3.69
C LYS A 47 -1.37 54.76 -3.42
N VAL A 48 -1.02 54.89 -2.14
CA VAL A 48 0.32 55.31 -1.72
C VAL A 48 1.30 54.16 -1.95
N VAL A 49 2.37 54.39 -2.70
CA VAL A 49 3.38 53.36 -3.05
C VAL A 49 4.78 53.66 -2.52
N GLY A 50 5.01 54.86 -1.98
CA GLY A 50 6.31 55.21 -1.45
C GLY A 50 6.39 56.64 -0.94
N TYR A 51 7.60 57.02 -0.55
CA TYR A 51 7.98 58.37 -0.15
C TYR A 51 9.26 58.75 -0.88
N ASP A 52 9.36 60.00 -1.33
CA ASP A 52 10.60 60.50 -1.93
C ASP A 52 11.59 61.03 -0.87
N GLU A 53 12.77 61.46 -1.30
CA GLU A 53 13.83 62.01 -0.42
C GLU A 53 13.39 63.27 0.35
N GLU A 54 12.35 63.97 -0.13
CA GLU A 54 11.79 65.18 0.48
C GLU A 54 10.56 64.87 1.36
N SER A 55 10.26 63.58 1.59
CA SER A 55 9.08 63.10 2.33
C SER A 55 7.73 63.45 1.69
N ASN A 56 7.70 63.75 0.39
CA ASN A 56 6.46 63.78 -0.39
C ASN A 56 5.94 62.35 -0.57
N VAL A 57 4.62 62.22 -0.63
CA VAL A 57 3.94 60.94 -0.83
C VAL A 57 3.98 60.60 -2.32
N VAL A 58 4.48 59.42 -2.66
CA VAL A 58 4.41 58.87 -4.02
C VAL A 58 3.11 58.10 -4.17
N VAL A 59 2.28 58.52 -5.12
CA VAL A 59 0.97 57.93 -5.39
C VAL A 59 0.97 57.31 -6.78
N GLU A 60 0.57 56.05 -6.85
CA GLU A 60 0.23 55.37 -8.09
C GLU A 60 -1.29 55.46 -8.29
N THR A 61 -1.72 56.17 -9.33
CA THR A 61 -3.12 56.26 -9.72
C THR A 61 -3.59 54.97 -10.40
N PHE A 62 -4.90 54.70 -10.39
CA PHE A 62 -5.46 53.53 -11.08
C PHE A 62 -5.34 53.62 -12.61
N ASP A 63 -4.99 54.79 -13.15
CA ASP A 63 -4.59 54.98 -14.55
C ASP A 63 -3.11 54.61 -14.79
N ALA A 64 -2.48 53.89 -13.85
CA ALA A 64 -1.07 53.48 -13.85
C ALA A 64 -0.04 54.62 -13.82
N VAL A 65 -0.45 55.87 -13.58
CA VAL A 65 0.46 57.02 -13.48
C VAL A 65 1.01 57.17 -12.07
N THR A 66 2.33 57.33 -11.95
CA THR A 66 3.03 57.58 -10.68
C THR A 66 3.47 59.03 -10.57
N LEU A 67 3.11 59.70 -9.47
CA LEU A 67 3.47 61.10 -9.23
C LEU A 67 3.67 61.41 -7.74
N LYS A 68 4.27 62.58 -7.47
CA LYS A 68 4.49 63.10 -6.12
C LYS A 68 3.36 64.02 -5.69
N ALA A 69 2.89 63.85 -4.46
CA ALA A 69 1.90 64.72 -3.85
C ALA A 69 2.28 65.04 -2.40
N THR A 70 1.98 66.25 -1.95
CA THR A 70 2.05 66.62 -0.54
C THR A 70 0.81 66.11 0.21
N LYS A 71 0.87 65.99 1.55
CA LYS A 71 -0.26 65.48 2.34
C LYS A 71 -1.54 66.32 2.18
N ASP A 72 -1.42 67.63 1.96
CA ASP A 72 -2.57 68.52 1.74
C ASP A 72 -3.24 68.33 0.37
N GLN A 73 -2.50 67.75 -0.58
CA GLN A 73 -2.97 67.41 -1.93
C GLN A 73 -3.64 66.02 -2.00
N LEU A 74 -3.78 65.35 -0.85
CA LEU A 74 -4.35 64.01 -0.75
C LEU A 74 -5.55 63.98 0.18
N LYS A 75 -6.61 63.33 -0.29
CA LYS A 75 -7.81 63.05 0.50
C LYS A 75 -7.96 61.54 0.70
N PRO A 76 -8.19 61.04 1.92
CA PRO A 76 -8.47 59.61 2.11
C PRO A 76 -9.68 59.16 1.28
N TYR A 77 -9.53 58.05 0.57
CA TYR A 77 -10.58 57.44 -0.22
C TYR A 77 -10.98 56.08 0.36
N THR A 78 -12.29 55.84 0.46
CA THR A 78 -12.84 54.52 0.79
C THR A 78 -13.70 54.09 -0.38
N PRO A 79 -13.37 52.97 -1.06
CA PRO A 79 -14.17 52.48 -2.17
C PRO A 79 -15.52 51.96 -1.70
N ALA A 80 -16.51 51.97 -2.59
CA ALA A 80 -17.75 51.24 -2.37
C ALA A 80 -17.48 49.72 -2.32
N GLY A 81 -18.43 48.94 -1.82
CA GLY A 81 -18.32 47.48 -1.90
C GLY A 81 -18.46 46.98 -3.33
N PRO A 82 -17.99 45.76 -3.68
CA PRO A 82 -18.08 45.24 -5.04
C PRO A 82 -19.50 45.15 -5.60
N LEU A 83 -20.50 44.88 -4.75
CA LEU A 83 -21.92 44.84 -5.14
C LEU A 83 -22.45 46.21 -5.64
N GLU A 84 -21.77 47.31 -5.28
CA GLU A 84 -22.13 48.67 -5.67
C GLU A 84 -21.23 49.22 -6.80
N GLY A 85 -20.41 48.37 -7.44
CA GLY A 85 -19.40 48.77 -8.45
C GLY A 85 -17.99 48.94 -7.90
N GLY A 86 -17.80 48.97 -6.58
CA GLY A 86 -16.48 49.17 -5.98
C GLY A 86 -15.60 47.92 -5.92
N PHE A 87 -14.74 47.84 -4.90
CA PHE A 87 -13.74 46.78 -4.78
C PHE A 87 -13.33 46.53 -3.32
N HIS A 88 -12.76 45.36 -3.07
CA HIS A 88 -12.22 45.00 -1.76
C HIS A 88 -10.82 45.56 -1.56
N LEU A 89 -9.93 45.33 -2.53
CA LEU A 89 -8.50 45.64 -2.42
C LEU A 89 -7.99 46.33 -3.70
N ALA A 90 -6.93 47.14 -3.58
CA ALA A 90 -6.15 47.54 -4.73
C ALA A 90 -4.94 46.61 -4.89
N TRP A 91 -4.48 46.42 -6.13
CA TRP A 91 -3.26 45.67 -6.41
C TRP A 91 -2.08 46.25 -5.59
N PRO A 92 -1.21 45.44 -4.97
CA PRO A 92 -0.20 45.95 -4.05
C PRO A 92 0.88 46.75 -4.78
N ALA A 93 1.66 47.51 -4.01
CA ALA A 93 2.95 48.03 -4.48
C ALA A 93 3.97 46.88 -4.52
N MET A 94 5.04 47.04 -5.32
CA MET A 94 6.12 46.04 -5.46
C MET A 94 7.08 46.04 -4.24
N ASP A 95 6.54 46.08 -3.02
CA ASP A 95 7.29 45.90 -1.77
C ASP A 95 6.73 44.72 -0.96
N GLU A 96 7.59 44.12 -0.13
CA GLU A 96 7.29 42.85 0.54
C GLU A 96 6.16 42.98 1.57
N ASP A 97 6.10 44.10 2.30
CA ASP A 97 5.09 44.33 3.33
C ASP A 97 3.71 44.55 2.70
N ALA A 98 3.64 45.34 1.62
CA ALA A 98 2.40 45.55 0.88
C ALA A 98 1.90 44.27 0.19
N ALA A 99 2.80 43.46 -0.35
CA ALA A 99 2.46 42.15 -0.91
C ALA A 99 1.92 41.20 0.16
N ALA A 100 2.51 41.18 1.35
CA ALA A 100 2.03 40.37 2.47
C ALA A 100 0.64 40.82 2.94
N ASP A 101 0.43 42.13 3.12
CA ASP A 101 -0.86 42.70 3.55
C ASP A 101 -1.96 42.45 2.51
N PHE A 102 -1.64 42.58 1.22
CA PHE A 102 -2.54 42.23 0.13
C PHE A 102 -2.88 40.73 0.15
N SER A 103 -1.88 39.86 0.32
CA SER A 103 -2.08 38.41 0.32
C SER A 103 -3.01 37.98 1.46
N VAL A 104 -2.78 38.50 2.66
CA VAL A 104 -3.63 38.28 3.83
C VAL A 104 -5.04 38.80 3.59
N GLY A 105 -5.18 40.04 3.11
CA GLY A 105 -6.49 40.63 2.83
C GLY A 105 -7.28 39.85 1.78
N ALA A 106 -6.63 39.43 0.68
CA ALA A 106 -7.27 38.69 -0.39
C ALA A 106 -7.83 37.35 0.13
N LEU A 107 -7.03 36.64 0.93
CA LEU A 107 -7.45 35.37 1.56
C LEU A 107 -8.57 35.56 2.57
N GLN A 108 -8.56 36.62 3.37
CA GLN A 108 -9.68 36.91 4.26
C GLN A 108 -11.00 37.08 3.51
N HIS A 109 -10.98 37.78 2.38
CA HIS A 109 -12.18 37.94 1.54
C HIS A 109 -12.60 36.63 0.86
N LEU A 110 -11.64 35.87 0.32
CA LEU A 110 -11.91 34.55 -0.26
C LEU A 110 -12.50 33.60 0.78
N MET A 111 -11.95 33.53 1.99
CA MET A 111 -12.47 32.70 3.08
C MET A 111 -13.86 33.14 3.55
N ALA A 112 -14.13 34.44 3.63
CA ALA A 112 -15.38 34.96 4.17
C ALA A 112 -16.54 34.92 3.16
N SER A 113 -16.26 35.21 1.88
CA SER A 113 -17.28 35.45 0.85
C SER A 113 -17.14 34.58 -0.39
N GLY A 114 -16.06 33.81 -0.53
CA GLY A 114 -15.77 32.99 -1.70
C GLY A 114 -15.18 33.77 -2.89
N TYR A 115 -15.12 35.10 -2.84
CA TYR A 115 -14.57 35.94 -3.90
C TYR A 115 -13.80 37.15 -3.38
N CYS A 116 -12.96 37.73 -4.24
CA CYS A 116 -12.23 38.96 -4.01
C CYS A 116 -12.25 39.81 -5.29
N SER A 117 -12.63 41.08 -5.18
CA SER A 117 -12.57 42.05 -6.28
C SER A 117 -11.41 43.00 -6.04
N VAL A 118 -10.51 43.08 -7.02
CA VAL A 118 -9.26 43.83 -6.96
C VAL A 118 -9.25 44.93 -8.00
N GLN A 119 -8.97 46.16 -7.58
CA GLN A 119 -8.68 47.28 -8.48
C GLN A 119 -7.25 47.15 -8.99
N MET A 120 -7.12 46.95 -10.30
CA MET A 120 -5.84 46.97 -11.01
C MET A 120 -5.49 48.40 -11.45
N SER A 121 -4.22 48.64 -11.72
CA SER A 121 -3.75 49.86 -12.39
C SER A 121 -3.48 49.54 -13.86
N LEU A 122 -4.12 50.24 -14.79
CA LEU A 122 -3.88 50.06 -16.23
C LEU A 122 -4.05 51.40 -16.94
N SER A 123 -3.03 51.84 -17.68
CA SER A 123 -3.14 53.07 -18.46
C SER A 123 -4.10 52.91 -19.64
N GLU A 124 -4.64 54.05 -20.10
CA GLU A 124 -5.49 54.08 -21.29
C GLU A 124 -4.74 53.58 -22.54
N GLU A 125 -3.47 53.96 -22.70
CA GLU A 125 -2.62 53.51 -23.82
C GLU A 125 -2.42 51.99 -23.82
N MET A 126 -2.12 51.42 -22.64
CA MET A 126 -1.89 49.98 -22.50
C MET A 126 -3.18 49.20 -22.74
N ARG A 127 -4.31 49.70 -22.23
CA ARG A 127 -5.63 49.14 -22.49
C ARG A 127 -5.96 49.13 -23.98
N GLU A 128 -5.75 50.25 -24.69
CA GLU A 128 -6.00 50.32 -26.13
C GLU A 128 -5.15 49.33 -26.94
N LYS A 129 -3.87 49.18 -26.57
CA LYS A 129 -2.98 48.16 -27.19
C LYS A 129 -3.49 46.74 -26.93
N ALA A 130 -3.83 46.40 -25.69
CA ALA A 130 -4.36 45.08 -25.34
C ALA A 130 -5.67 44.77 -26.08
N LEU A 131 -6.56 45.76 -26.25
CA LEU A 131 -7.79 45.62 -27.03
C LEU A 131 -7.52 45.44 -28.53
N GLY A 132 -6.50 46.11 -29.07
CA GLY A 132 -6.03 45.91 -30.44
C GLY A 132 -5.50 44.48 -30.66
N GLU A 133 -4.61 44.04 -29.77
CA GLU A 133 -4.05 42.68 -29.80
C GLU A 133 -5.14 41.61 -29.67
N ALA A 134 -6.09 41.79 -28.75
CA ALA A 134 -7.22 40.87 -28.58
C ALA A 134 -8.06 40.73 -29.86
N LYS A 135 -8.27 41.81 -30.62
CA LYS A 135 -9.03 41.79 -31.89
C LYS A 135 -8.30 41.04 -33.01
N ASP A 136 -6.98 41.00 -32.98
CA ASP A 136 -6.14 40.32 -33.98
C ASP A 136 -5.90 38.83 -33.65
N MET A 137 -6.34 38.34 -32.48
CA MET A 137 -6.24 36.93 -32.10
C MET A 137 -7.10 36.01 -32.97
N LYS A 138 -6.64 34.77 -33.14
CA LYS A 138 -7.40 33.73 -33.80
C LYS A 138 -8.37 33.08 -32.82
N PHE A 139 -9.64 33.46 -32.90
CA PHE A 139 -10.69 32.91 -32.06
C PHE A 139 -11.18 31.56 -32.53
N HIS A 140 -11.63 30.76 -31.57
CA HIS A 140 -12.28 29.47 -31.75
C HIS A 140 -13.50 29.38 -30.84
N ARG A 141 -14.42 28.47 -31.16
CA ARG A 141 -15.46 28.02 -30.22
C ARG A 141 -14.97 26.70 -29.64
N MET A 142 -15.15 26.51 -28.33
CA MET A 142 -14.77 25.25 -27.70
C MET A 142 -15.76 24.16 -28.09
N LYS A 143 -15.33 22.90 -27.95
CA LYS A 143 -16.22 21.75 -28.03
C LYS A 143 -17.38 21.96 -27.06
N ARG A 144 -18.60 21.70 -27.53
CA ARG A 144 -19.85 22.02 -26.84
C ARG A 144 -19.88 21.52 -25.38
N GLU A 145 -19.32 20.33 -25.17
CA GLU A 145 -19.24 19.64 -23.88
C GLU A 145 -18.29 20.33 -22.89
N PHE A 146 -17.28 21.06 -23.39
CA PHE A 146 -16.29 21.75 -22.53
C PHE A 146 -16.68 23.19 -22.22
N GLU A 147 -17.59 23.79 -23.00
CA GLU A 147 -17.93 25.22 -22.88
C GLU A 147 -18.35 25.57 -21.46
N GLY A 148 -19.22 24.77 -20.82
CA GLY A 148 -19.68 25.01 -19.46
C GLY A 148 -18.54 25.08 -18.44
N ALA A 149 -17.59 24.15 -18.56
CA ALA A 149 -16.45 24.07 -17.65
C ALA A 149 -15.55 25.32 -17.71
N TYR A 150 -15.25 25.83 -18.90
CA TYR A 150 -14.35 26.98 -19.04
C TYR A 150 -15.07 28.32 -19.00
N LEU A 151 -16.33 28.38 -19.40
CA LEU A 151 -17.03 29.64 -19.65
C LEU A 151 -18.14 29.96 -18.64
N GLY A 152 -18.42 29.04 -17.71
CA GLY A 152 -19.50 29.15 -16.74
C GLY A 152 -20.82 28.68 -17.36
N ARG A 153 -21.96 29.06 -16.79
CA ARG A 153 -23.29 28.75 -17.36
C ARG A 153 -23.69 29.83 -18.38
N GLU A 154 -24.56 29.48 -19.32
CA GLU A 154 -25.07 30.38 -20.38
C GLU A 154 -23.98 31.07 -21.22
N PHE A 155 -22.94 30.32 -21.55
CA PHE A 155 -21.75 30.77 -22.27
C PHE A 155 -22.04 31.27 -23.70
N LYS A 156 -21.78 32.56 -23.97
CA LYS A 156 -21.94 33.18 -25.30
C LYS A 156 -20.74 34.07 -25.69
N CYS A 157 -19.56 33.47 -25.76
CA CYS A 157 -18.33 34.17 -26.15
C CYS A 157 -17.50 33.31 -27.11
N LYS A 158 -16.76 33.97 -27.99
CA LYS A 158 -15.62 33.37 -28.68
C LYS A 158 -14.37 33.48 -27.82
N THR A 159 -13.49 32.49 -27.89
CA THR A 159 -12.31 32.38 -27.03
C THR A 159 -11.02 32.24 -27.82
N ALA A 160 -9.93 32.73 -27.26
CA ALA A 160 -8.59 32.52 -27.78
C ALA A 160 -7.61 32.37 -26.62
N TRP A 161 -6.69 31.40 -26.70
CA TRP A 161 -5.66 31.20 -25.67
C TRP A 161 -4.40 31.98 -26.03
N LEU A 162 -3.73 32.55 -25.03
CA LEU A 162 -2.37 33.06 -25.20
C LEU A 162 -1.37 31.89 -25.33
N GLU A 163 -0.36 32.09 -26.15
CA GLU A 163 0.79 31.17 -26.29
C GLU A 163 1.63 31.17 -25.00
N GLU A 164 2.40 30.12 -24.79
CA GLU A 164 3.22 29.97 -23.58
C GLU A 164 4.35 31.01 -23.57
N LEU A 165 4.54 31.71 -22.45
CA LEU A 165 5.54 32.78 -22.30
C LEU A 165 7.00 32.30 -22.53
N ALA A 166 7.26 30.99 -22.49
CA ALA A 166 8.55 30.40 -22.82
C ALA A 166 8.82 30.36 -24.35
N GLU A 167 7.76 30.35 -25.16
CA GLU A 167 7.83 30.35 -26.63
C GLU A 167 7.90 31.77 -27.21
N THR A 168 7.45 32.78 -26.47
CA THR A 168 7.67 34.19 -26.81
C THR A 168 9.13 34.58 -26.59
N LYS A 169 9.84 34.85 -27.68
CA LYS A 169 11.21 35.40 -27.62
C LYS A 169 11.19 36.64 -26.71
N ARG A 170 12.09 36.71 -25.72
CA ARG A 170 12.30 37.83 -24.77
C ARG A 170 12.45 39.24 -25.39
N GLU A 171 12.38 39.37 -26.72
CA GLU A 171 12.36 40.63 -27.46
C GLU A 171 10.92 41.15 -27.66
N GLY A 172 10.23 41.46 -26.54
CA GLY A 172 9.00 42.26 -26.52
C GLY A 172 7.77 41.51 -26.01
N LEU A 173 7.47 41.64 -24.71
CA LEU A 173 6.16 41.27 -24.15
C LEU A 173 5.07 42.12 -24.81
N THR A 174 3.96 41.51 -25.21
CA THR A 174 2.80 42.25 -25.71
C THR A 174 2.02 42.91 -24.57
N ALA A 175 1.01 43.72 -24.89
CA ALA A 175 0.15 44.32 -23.88
C ALA A 175 -0.66 43.26 -23.10
N LEU A 176 -1.18 42.24 -23.81
CA LEU A 176 -1.85 41.09 -23.20
C LEU A 176 -0.90 40.26 -22.33
N ASP A 177 0.34 40.03 -22.76
CA ASP A 177 1.35 39.33 -21.94
C ASP A 177 1.61 40.05 -20.61
N SER A 178 1.67 41.38 -20.65
CA SER A 178 1.87 42.20 -19.45
C SER A 178 0.69 42.08 -18.47
N CYS A 179 -0.54 41.96 -18.97
CA CYS A 179 -1.71 41.67 -18.15
C CYS A 179 -1.68 40.24 -17.59
N ASP A 180 -1.20 39.25 -18.36
CA ASP A 180 -1.06 37.84 -17.93
C ASP A 180 -0.07 37.66 -16.76
N VAL A 181 0.97 38.50 -16.68
CA VAL A 181 1.93 38.52 -15.56
C VAL A 181 1.21 38.71 -14.21
N HIS A 182 0.14 39.50 -14.15
CA HIS A 182 -0.61 39.72 -12.91
C HIS A 182 -1.24 38.43 -12.35
N PHE A 183 -1.73 37.52 -13.21
CA PHE A 183 -2.22 36.22 -12.77
C PHE A 183 -1.10 35.36 -12.16
N SER A 184 0.09 35.41 -12.76
CA SER A 184 1.28 34.73 -12.23
C SER A 184 1.69 35.27 -10.87
N ASP A 185 1.70 36.59 -10.70
CA ASP A 185 2.09 37.23 -9.44
C ASP A 185 1.05 36.99 -8.34
N PHE A 186 -0.25 37.02 -8.66
CA PHE A 186 -1.29 36.63 -7.72
C PHE A 186 -1.10 35.19 -7.23
N THR A 187 -0.80 34.26 -8.15
CA THR A 187 -0.54 32.86 -7.80
C THR A 187 0.65 32.73 -6.84
N LYS A 188 1.74 33.47 -7.07
CA LYS A 188 2.91 33.52 -6.17
C LYS A 188 2.57 34.11 -4.80
N PHE A 189 1.68 35.09 -4.73
CA PHE A 189 1.23 35.71 -3.48
C PHE A 189 0.43 34.73 -2.60
N MET A 190 -0.37 33.85 -3.22
CA MET A 190 -1.21 32.89 -2.50
C MET A 190 -0.45 31.65 -2.00
N LEU A 191 0.59 31.24 -2.71
CA LEU A 191 1.35 30.01 -2.47
C LEU A 191 1.67 29.70 -0.99
N PRO A 192 2.25 30.62 -0.18
CA PRO A 192 2.62 30.31 1.21
C PRO A 192 1.44 30.14 2.17
N LEU A 193 0.24 30.60 1.79
CA LEU A 193 -0.88 30.77 2.72
C LEU A 193 -2.11 29.93 2.35
N ALA A 194 -2.31 29.68 1.05
CA ALA A 194 -3.44 28.92 0.53
C ALA A 194 -3.63 27.53 1.15
N PRO A 195 -2.58 26.73 1.47
CA PRO A 195 -2.78 25.40 2.08
C PRO A 195 -3.49 25.46 3.43
N CYS A 196 -3.25 26.50 4.22
CA CYS A 196 -3.84 26.67 5.55
C CYS A 196 -5.14 27.48 5.53
N ALA A 197 -5.30 28.39 4.56
CA ALA A 197 -6.44 29.30 4.46
C ALA A 197 -7.57 28.75 3.56
N LEU A 198 -7.23 28.11 2.44
CA LEU A 198 -8.15 27.66 1.39
C LEU A 198 -8.11 26.14 1.16
N ASN A 199 -7.33 25.39 1.94
CA ASN A 199 -7.24 23.92 1.90
C ASN A 199 -6.73 23.32 0.57
N PHE A 200 -5.91 24.04 -0.19
CA PHE A 200 -5.22 23.48 -1.36
C PHE A 200 -3.82 24.07 -1.54
N VAL A 201 -2.95 23.36 -2.25
CA VAL A 201 -1.60 23.83 -2.61
C VAL A 201 -1.63 24.36 -4.05
N PRO A 202 -1.43 25.68 -4.29
CA PRO A 202 -1.26 26.21 -5.63
C PRO A 202 -0.05 25.58 -6.30
N TYR A 203 -0.25 24.92 -7.44
CA TYR A 203 0.81 24.20 -8.15
C TYR A 203 1.15 24.83 -9.49
N SER A 204 0.12 25.16 -10.28
CA SER A 204 0.27 25.76 -11.61
C SER A 204 -0.94 26.64 -11.90
N ARG A 205 -0.94 27.31 -13.05
CA ARG A 205 -2.14 27.97 -13.59
C ARG A 205 -2.30 27.61 -15.06
N THR A 206 -3.51 27.74 -15.59
CA THR A 206 -3.71 27.67 -17.04
C THR A 206 -3.10 28.89 -17.72
N ASN A 207 -2.82 28.77 -19.01
CA ASN A 207 -2.63 29.94 -19.87
C ASN A 207 -3.86 30.87 -19.76
N SER A 208 -3.66 32.16 -20.07
CA SER A 208 -4.78 33.08 -20.11
C SER A 208 -5.62 32.86 -21.37
N MET A 209 -6.92 32.83 -21.16
CA MET A 209 -7.93 32.80 -22.21
C MET A 209 -8.54 34.19 -22.35
N VAL A 210 -8.51 34.73 -23.55
CA VAL A 210 -9.21 35.97 -23.92
C VAL A 210 -10.63 35.62 -24.36
N ARG A 211 -11.62 36.28 -23.78
CA ARG A 211 -13.06 36.13 -24.05
C ARG A 211 -13.61 37.41 -24.66
N MET A 212 -14.34 37.27 -25.77
CA MET A 212 -15.09 38.36 -26.40
C MET A 212 -16.52 37.90 -26.75
N PRO A 213 -17.55 38.76 -26.60
CA PRO A 213 -18.90 38.44 -27.03
C PRO A 213 -19.00 38.31 -28.56
N PHE A 214 -19.94 37.50 -29.02
CA PHE A 214 -20.31 37.46 -30.44
C PHE A 214 -20.95 38.77 -30.86
N GLN A 215 -20.58 39.28 -32.03
CA GLN A 215 -21.07 40.57 -32.51
C GLN A 215 -22.57 40.49 -32.89
N ASP A 216 -22.98 39.39 -33.52
CA ASP A 216 -24.34 39.12 -33.96
C ASP A 216 -24.48 37.63 -34.28
N PRO A 217 -25.70 37.11 -34.53
CA PRO A 217 -25.89 35.71 -34.89
C PRO A 217 -25.14 35.27 -36.16
N GLU A 218 -24.83 36.19 -37.09
CA GLU A 218 -24.00 35.87 -38.26
C GLU A 218 -22.54 35.67 -37.86
N ASP A 219 -22.00 36.46 -36.93
CA ASP A 219 -20.66 36.29 -36.36
C ASP A 219 -20.55 34.97 -35.58
N GLU A 220 -21.56 34.63 -34.78
CA GLU A 220 -21.65 33.34 -34.09
C GLU A 220 -21.65 32.17 -35.07
N SER A 221 -22.41 32.27 -36.18
CA SER A 221 -22.49 31.22 -37.20
C SER A 221 -21.18 30.94 -37.95
N LYS A 222 -20.17 31.81 -37.85
CA LYS A 222 -18.83 31.58 -38.42
C LYS A 222 -18.01 30.58 -37.63
N PHE A 223 -18.41 30.27 -36.40
CA PHE A 223 -17.73 29.31 -35.54
C PHE A 223 -18.61 28.06 -35.40
N THR A 224 -18.10 26.92 -35.84
CA THR A 224 -18.82 25.64 -35.77
C THR A 224 -19.00 25.21 -34.33
N GLU A 225 -20.18 24.72 -33.99
CA GLU A 225 -20.43 23.98 -32.75
C GLU A 225 -20.05 22.53 -33.00
N ASP A 226 -18.80 22.19 -32.71
CA ASP A 226 -18.30 20.82 -32.84
C ASP A 226 -18.51 20.08 -31.51
N GLU A 227 -18.97 18.83 -31.59
CA GLU A 227 -19.07 17.91 -30.46
C GLU A 227 -17.75 17.11 -30.35
N VAL A 228 -17.49 16.54 -29.17
CA VAL A 228 -16.36 15.63 -28.96
C VAL A 228 -16.61 14.33 -29.74
N ASP A 229 -15.60 13.86 -30.48
CA ASP A 229 -15.67 12.62 -31.27
C ASP A 229 -14.65 11.55 -30.81
N ASP A 230 -14.66 10.38 -31.47
CA ASP A 230 -13.77 9.26 -31.14
C ASP A 230 -12.27 9.59 -31.37
N GLU A 231 -11.96 10.50 -32.29
CA GLU A 231 -10.57 10.95 -32.54
C GLU A 231 -10.09 11.81 -31.36
N ASP A 232 -10.94 12.73 -30.87
CA ASP A 232 -10.66 13.53 -29.67
C ASP A 232 -10.44 12.66 -28.42
N ILE A 233 -11.24 11.58 -28.25
CA ILE A 233 -11.07 10.60 -27.16
C ILE A 233 -9.73 9.86 -27.33
N GLY A 234 -9.44 9.39 -28.54
CA GLY A 234 -8.20 8.68 -28.86
C GLY A 234 -6.94 9.51 -28.62
N ASP A 235 -7.02 10.82 -28.86
CA ASP A 235 -5.95 11.80 -28.63
C ASP A 235 -5.82 12.26 -27.16
N GLY A 236 -6.73 11.83 -26.28
CA GLY A 236 -6.67 12.12 -24.83
C GLY A 236 -7.20 13.50 -24.45
N LEU A 237 -8.03 14.12 -25.30
CA LEU A 237 -8.62 15.43 -25.02
C LEU A 237 -9.57 15.38 -23.82
N VAL A 238 -10.36 14.31 -23.69
CA VAL A 238 -11.28 14.07 -22.56
C VAL A 238 -10.50 13.85 -21.25
N ASP A 239 -9.44 13.03 -21.28
CA ASP A 239 -8.56 12.81 -20.12
C ASP A 239 -7.98 14.15 -19.60
N SER A 240 -7.52 15.00 -20.51
CA SER A 240 -6.97 16.32 -20.21
C SER A 240 -8.02 17.26 -19.62
N HIS A 241 -9.25 17.23 -20.17
CA HIS A 241 -10.38 17.99 -19.66
C HIS A 241 -10.74 17.59 -18.22
N ILE A 242 -10.91 16.30 -17.95
CA ILE A 242 -11.21 15.78 -16.62
C ILE A 242 -10.10 16.17 -15.63
N SER A 243 -8.83 16.04 -16.03
CA SER A 243 -7.71 16.48 -15.19
C SER A 243 -7.79 17.97 -14.83
N PHE A 244 -8.18 18.83 -15.77
CA PHE A 244 -8.43 20.25 -15.49
C PHE A 244 -9.59 20.45 -14.51
N LEU A 245 -10.72 19.73 -14.68
CA LEU A 245 -11.87 19.81 -13.78
C LEU A 245 -11.50 19.44 -12.33
N LYS A 246 -10.74 18.35 -12.15
CA LYS A 246 -10.29 17.90 -10.82
C LYS A 246 -9.30 18.88 -10.16
N ARG A 247 -8.57 19.67 -10.95
CA ARG A 247 -7.46 20.49 -10.45
C ARG A 247 -7.78 21.97 -10.28
N ARG A 248 -8.77 22.51 -10.97
CA ARG A 248 -9.08 23.95 -10.89
C ARG A 248 -9.66 24.33 -9.51
N THR A 249 -9.08 25.32 -8.85
CA THR A 249 -9.52 25.75 -7.51
C THR A 249 -9.94 27.21 -7.48
N LEU A 250 -9.12 28.12 -8.02
CA LEU A 250 -9.46 29.54 -8.14
C LEU A 250 -9.60 29.92 -9.61
N CYS A 251 -10.61 30.72 -9.93
CA CYS A 251 -10.75 31.38 -11.22
C CYS A 251 -10.48 32.87 -11.06
N MET A 252 -9.70 33.43 -11.98
CA MET A 252 -9.37 34.85 -12.05
C MET A 252 -9.91 35.40 -13.37
N LEU A 253 -10.80 36.40 -13.31
CA LEU A 253 -11.25 37.15 -14.48
C LEU A 253 -10.78 38.61 -14.37
N TYR A 254 -10.00 39.04 -15.34
CA TYR A 254 -9.53 40.42 -15.47
C TYR A 254 -10.30 41.14 -16.58
N VAL A 255 -11.13 42.09 -16.19
CA VAL A 255 -11.95 42.91 -17.09
C VAL A 255 -11.10 44.05 -17.65
N LEU A 256 -10.63 43.89 -18.89
CA LEU A 256 -9.85 44.93 -19.58
C LEU A 256 -10.75 46.05 -20.09
N GLN A 257 -11.93 45.69 -20.61
CA GLN A 257 -12.94 46.61 -21.12
C GLN A 257 -14.34 46.07 -20.82
N SER A 258 -15.23 46.94 -20.34
CA SER A 258 -16.65 46.65 -20.11
C SER A 258 -17.48 47.93 -20.24
N SER A 259 -18.64 47.83 -20.89
CA SER A 259 -19.65 48.91 -20.95
C SER A 259 -20.75 48.76 -19.88
N GLY A 260 -20.56 47.87 -18.89
CA GLY A 260 -21.52 47.62 -17.79
C GLY A 260 -22.13 46.22 -17.77
N GLY A 261 -21.36 45.18 -18.10
CA GLY A 261 -21.78 43.78 -17.98
C GLY A 261 -21.91 43.31 -16.52
N GLU A 262 -22.32 42.05 -16.33
CA GLU A 262 -22.51 41.44 -15.01
C GLU A 262 -21.82 40.08 -14.91
N LEU A 263 -21.24 39.78 -13.75
CA LEU A 263 -20.75 38.46 -13.37
C LEU A 263 -21.58 37.95 -12.19
N THR A 264 -22.35 36.90 -12.41
CA THR A 264 -23.12 36.24 -11.35
C THR A 264 -22.33 35.05 -10.84
N LEU A 265 -21.93 35.06 -9.57
CA LEU A 265 -21.34 33.90 -8.90
C LEU A 265 -22.47 33.08 -8.25
N ILE A 266 -22.48 31.78 -8.53
CA ILE A 266 -23.50 30.83 -8.10
C ILE A 266 -22.82 29.87 -7.12
N PRO A 267 -23.08 30.00 -5.81
CA PRO A 267 -22.58 29.06 -4.82
C PRO A 267 -23.06 27.63 -5.12
N LYS A 268 -22.18 26.64 -4.90
CA LYS A 268 -22.55 25.21 -4.96
C LYS A 268 -23.42 24.77 -3.77
N ASP A 269 -23.42 25.56 -2.70
CA ASP A 269 -24.27 25.39 -1.54
C ASP A 269 -25.61 26.08 -1.79
N ASP A 270 -26.65 25.31 -2.06
CA ASP A 270 -28.01 25.79 -2.36
C ASP A 270 -28.62 26.67 -1.25
N SER A 271 -28.03 26.67 -0.04
CA SER A 271 -28.46 27.56 1.04
C SER A 271 -27.96 29.01 0.90
N LYS A 272 -27.02 29.27 -0.01
CA LYS A 272 -26.43 30.60 -0.24
C LYS A 272 -27.04 31.28 -1.46
N GLU A 273 -27.23 32.59 -1.37
CA GLU A 273 -27.76 33.40 -2.48
C GLU A 273 -26.69 33.67 -3.56
N ASN A 274 -27.14 33.82 -4.81
CA ASN A 274 -26.28 34.24 -5.91
C ASN A 274 -25.73 35.66 -5.69
N VAL A 275 -24.48 35.88 -6.09
CA VAL A 275 -23.80 37.17 -5.97
C VAL A 275 -23.68 37.79 -7.35
N VAL A 276 -24.33 38.93 -7.59
CA VAL A 276 -24.24 39.65 -8.87
C VAL A 276 -23.24 40.79 -8.73
N LEU A 277 -22.17 40.74 -9.52
CA LEU A 277 -21.11 41.75 -9.53
C LEU A 277 -21.17 42.56 -10.84
N PRO A 278 -21.28 43.90 -10.78
CA PRO A 278 -21.11 44.73 -11.97
C PRO A 278 -19.66 44.65 -12.48
N MET A 279 -19.49 44.52 -13.79
CA MET A 279 -18.20 44.45 -14.45
C MET A 279 -17.72 45.85 -14.83
N GLU A 280 -16.68 46.32 -14.16
CA GLU A 280 -16.00 47.59 -14.49
C GLU A 280 -14.61 47.32 -15.09
N ALA A 281 -14.20 48.13 -16.06
CA ALA A 281 -12.86 48.05 -16.62
C ALA A 281 -11.78 48.29 -15.54
N GLY A 282 -10.69 47.52 -15.59
CA GLY A 282 -9.63 47.57 -14.58
C GLY A 282 -9.92 46.76 -13.32
N ARG A 283 -10.98 45.93 -13.29
CA ARG A 283 -11.29 45.01 -12.19
C ARG A 283 -10.75 43.62 -12.47
N MET A 284 -10.02 43.05 -11.50
CA MET A 284 -9.76 41.62 -11.46
C MET A 284 -10.61 40.97 -10.37
N VAL A 285 -11.48 40.04 -10.76
CA VAL A 285 -12.33 39.27 -9.84
C VAL A 285 -11.75 37.87 -9.70
N ILE A 286 -11.46 37.47 -8.48
CA ILE A 286 -10.98 36.13 -8.12
C ILE A 286 -12.07 35.45 -7.32
N PHE A 287 -12.40 34.21 -7.63
CA PHE A 287 -13.35 33.43 -6.83
C PHE A 287 -12.94 31.96 -6.72
N GLN A 288 -13.40 31.33 -5.64
CA GLN A 288 -13.20 29.91 -5.37
C GLN A 288 -14.10 29.08 -6.28
N HIS A 289 -13.57 28.67 -7.42
CA HIS A 289 -14.30 27.86 -8.41
C HIS A 289 -14.61 26.45 -7.88
N SER A 290 -13.83 25.96 -6.91
CA SER A 290 -14.16 24.74 -6.16
C SER A 290 -15.51 24.85 -5.44
N GLU A 291 -15.90 26.06 -5.01
CA GLU A 291 -17.11 26.33 -4.21
C GLU A 291 -18.23 27.02 -5.00
N MET A 292 -17.93 27.54 -6.19
CA MET A 292 -18.86 28.37 -6.96
C MET A 292 -18.75 28.10 -8.47
N SER A 293 -19.89 28.08 -9.15
CA SER A 293 -19.98 28.28 -10.60
C SER A 293 -20.31 29.75 -10.89
N TYR A 294 -20.45 30.13 -12.16
CA TYR A 294 -20.67 31.52 -12.53
C TYR A 294 -21.41 31.66 -13.87
N ILE A 295 -22.07 32.80 -14.07
CA ILE A 295 -22.59 33.27 -15.35
C ILE A 295 -21.88 34.59 -15.65
N TYR A 296 -21.28 34.71 -16.83
CA TYR A 296 -20.73 35.96 -17.32
C TYR A 296 -21.63 36.51 -18.44
N ALA A 297 -22.25 37.66 -18.17
CA ALA A 297 -23.17 38.36 -19.07
C ALA A 297 -22.54 39.69 -19.53
N PRO A 298 -21.85 39.73 -20.68
CA PRO A 298 -21.29 40.97 -21.22
C PRO A 298 -22.42 41.95 -21.61
N SER A 299 -22.19 43.26 -21.50
CA SER A 299 -23.24 44.25 -21.81
C SER A 299 -23.25 44.72 -23.27
N GLU A 300 -22.07 44.85 -23.89
CA GLU A 300 -21.92 45.32 -25.26
C GLU A 300 -20.90 44.48 -26.04
N LYS A 301 -20.82 44.72 -27.36
CA LYS A 301 -20.04 43.90 -28.29
C LYS A 301 -18.51 44.09 -28.18
N ASP A 302 -18.04 45.09 -27.44
CA ASP A 302 -16.62 45.44 -27.29
C ASP A 302 -16.02 45.01 -25.94
N ASP A 303 -16.76 44.26 -25.11
CA ASP A 303 -16.27 43.75 -23.83
C ASP A 303 -15.11 42.76 -24.07
N VAL A 304 -14.01 42.93 -23.31
CA VAL A 304 -12.84 42.06 -23.37
C VAL A 304 -12.43 41.66 -21.96
N VAL A 305 -12.39 40.35 -21.73
CA VAL A 305 -12.02 39.76 -20.44
C VAL A 305 -10.93 38.72 -20.63
N MET A 306 -9.90 38.76 -19.80
CA MET A 306 -8.91 37.69 -19.68
C MET A 306 -9.27 36.78 -18.52
N GLN A 307 -9.08 35.49 -18.68
CA GLN A 307 -9.43 34.49 -17.69
C GLN A 307 -8.33 33.44 -17.52
N SER A 308 -8.00 33.08 -16.28
CA SER A 308 -7.06 32.02 -15.95
C SER A 308 -7.47 31.32 -14.66
N TRP A 309 -7.09 30.05 -14.50
CA TRP A 309 -7.37 29.27 -13.30
C TRP A 309 -6.08 28.89 -12.59
N ILE A 310 -6.08 29.00 -11.26
CA ILE A 310 -5.07 28.37 -10.42
C ILE A 310 -5.47 26.92 -10.24
N LEU A 311 -4.52 26.03 -10.51
CA LEU A 311 -4.67 24.60 -10.41
C LEU A 311 -3.92 24.10 -9.17
N GLN A 312 -4.55 23.19 -8.44
CA GLN A 312 -3.87 22.41 -7.42
C GLN A 312 -2.91 21.39 -8.03
N GLU A 313 -2.06 20.84 -7.18
CA GLU A 313 -1.14 19.78 -7.52
C GLU A 313 -1.89 18.58 -8.12
N PRO A 314 -1.39 17.98 -9.21
CA PRO A 314 -1.95 16.72 -9.70
C PRO A 314 -1.91 15.66 -8.61
N GLU A 315 -2.91 14.79 -8.58
CA GLU A 315 -2.88 13.62 -7.71
C GLU A 315 -1.67 12.74 -8.06
N THR A 316 -0.81 12.47 -7.08
CA THR A 316 0.27 11.50 -7.22
C THR A 316 -0.27 10.11 -7.00
N LEU A 317 -0.32 9.30 -8.04
CA LEU A 317 -0.72 7.90 -7.94
C LEU A 317 0.48 7.05 -7.52
N THR A 318 0.33 6.32 -6.43
CA THR A 318 1.29 5.29 -6.02
C THR A 318 0.83 3.96 -6.60
N PHE A 319 1.72 3.26 -7.30
CA PHE A 319 1.44 1.91 -7.77
C PHE A 319 1.33 0.96 -6.56
N VAL A 320 0.13 0.41 -6.33
CA VAL A 320 -0.16 -0.50 -5.19
C VAL A 320 -0.04 -1.98 -5.61
N GLY A 321 -0.23 -2.28 -6.90
CA GLY A 321 -0.06 -3.62 -7.45
C GLY A 321 -0.85 -3.81 -8.75
N LEU A 322 -0.51 -4.88 -9.47
CA LEU A 322 -1.21 -5.26 -10.70
C LEU A 322 -2.25 -6.35 -10.43
N MET A 323 -3.48 -6.14 -10.90
CA MET A 323 -4.56 -7.14 -10.91
C MET A 323 -4.78 -7.67 -12.33
N GLY A 324 -5.09 -8.95 -12.44
CA GLY A 324 -5.24 -9.65 -13.73
C GLY A 324 -4.85 -11.11 -13.62
N ASP A 325 -5.06 -11.87 -14.70
CA ASP A 325 -4.51 -13.22 -14.80
C ASP A 325 -2.97 -13.17 -14.93
N GLN A 326 -2.31 -14.27 -14.58
CA GLN A 326 -0.86 -14.30 -14.52
C GLN A 326 -0.18 -14.02 -15.86
N LEU A 327 -0.78 -14.38 -17.00
CA LEU A 327 -0.19 -14.12 -18.32
C LEU A 327 -0.17 -12.62 -18.62
N SER A 328 -1.29 -11.94 -18.39
CA SER A 328 -1.39 -10.50 -18.57
C SER A 328 -0.42 -9.74 -17.65
N LYS A 329 -0.24 -10.23 -16.41
CA LYS A 329 0.77 -9.70 -15.49
C LYS A 329 2.19 -9.91 -16.00
N ASP A 330 2.51 -11.12 -16.46
CA ASP A 330 3.82 -11.44 -17.03
C ASP A 330 4.14 -10.52 -18.21
N GLU A 331 3.20 -10.30 -19.15
CA GLU A 331 3.37 -9.37 -20.28
C GLU A 331 3.59 -7.93 -19.82
N ALA A 332 2.76 -7.44 -18.90
CA ALA A 332 2.86 -6.07 -18.38
C ALA A 332 4.14 -5.84 -17.57
N LEU A 333 4.67 -6.87 -16.93
CA LEU A 333 5.95 -6.83 -16.21
C LEU A 333 7.15 -7.18 -17.11
N GLY A 334 6.92 -7.40 -18.41
CA GLY A 334 7.99 -7.59 -19.39
C GLY A 334 8.58 -9.00 -19.43
N VAL A 335 7.94 -10.02 -18.84
CA VAL A 335 8.34 -11.44 -18.89
C VAL A 335 7.99 -12.03 -20.27
N ASN A 336 8.70 -11.56 -21.30
CA ASN A 336 8.41 -11.82 -22.70
C ASN A 336 9.32 -12.87 -23.36
N ILE A 337 10.47 -13.22 -22.75
CA ILE A 337 11.51 -14.06 -23.38
C ILE A 337 12.01 -15.10 -22.37
N GLY A 338 11.33 -16.23 -22.28
CA GLY A 338 11.64 -17.29 -21.32
C GLY A 338 10.40 -18.11 -20.98
N PRO A 339 10.45 -18.95 -19.93
CA PRO A 339 9.26 -19.60 -19.42
C PRO A 339 8.35 -18.60 -18.68
N ASN A 340 7.03 -18.75 -18.86
CA ASN A 340 6.04 -17.98 -18.13
C ASN A 340 6.01 -18.38 -16.64
N THR A 341 5.43 -17.49 -15.82
CA THR A 341 5.22 -17.74 -14.40
C THR A 341 4.36 -18.99 -14.19
N PRO A 342 4.82 -19.95 -13.37
CA PRO A 342 4.07 -21.17 -13.07
C PRO A 342 2.71 -20.87 -12.45
N LEU A 343 1.65 -21.48 -12.99
CA LEU A 343 0.28 -21.36 -12.47
C LEU A 343 -0.01 -22.34 -11.33
N GLY A 344 -1.02 -22.00 -10.52
CA GLY A 344 -1.60 -22.84 -9.46
C GLY A 344 -0.97 -22.61 -8.08
N HIS A 345 -1.43 -23.36 -7.07
CA HIS A 345 -0.90 -23.28 -5.71
C HIS A 345 0.56 -23.73 -5.64
N ARG A 346 1.51 -22.78 -5.58
CA ARG A 346 2.96 -23.03 -5.54
C ARG A 346 3.59 -22.51 -4.26
N THR A 347 4.79 -23.03 -3.97
CA THR A 347 5.61 -22.59 -2.84
C THR A 347 6.45 -21.39 -3.27
N HIS A 348 5.97 -20.18 -2.99
CA HIS A 348 6.67 -18.92 -3.27
C HIS A 348 7.59 -18.56 -2.10
N VAL A 349 8.77 -18.03 -2.39
CA VAL A 349 9.80 -17.64 -1.41
C VAL A 349 9.78 -16.14 -1.23
N PHE A 350 9.83 -15.64 0.01
CA PHE A 350 9.67 -14.20 0.31
C PHE A 350 10.90 -13.56 0.95
N GLY A 351 11.50 -14.20 1.96
CA GLY A 351 12.62 -13.62 2.70
C GLY A 351 13.78 -14.61 2.84
N LEU A 352 15.00 -14.14 2.60
CA LEU A 352 16.24 -14.90 2.75
C LEU A 352 17.04 -14.41 3.98
N GLY A 353 17.56 -15.33 4.77
CA GLY A 353 18.46 -15.03 5.89
C GLY A 353 19.55 -16.08 5.99
N PHE A 354 20.80 -15.68 5.83
CA PHE A 354 21.92 -16.63 5.79
C PHE A 354 23.27 -16.00 6.13
N SER A 355 24.21 -16.88 6.47
CA SER A 355 25.63 -16.62 6.61
C SER A 355 26.39 -17.80 6.04
N PHE A 356 27.15 -17.57 4.97
CA PHE A 356 27.94 -18.59 4.27
C PHE A 356 29.42 -18.18 4.24
N GLY A 357 30.30 -19.13 3.88
CA GLY A 357 31.71 -18.84 3.67
C GLY A 357 31.96 -17.76 2.61
N GLY A 358 33.19 -17.24 2.55
CA GLY A 358 33.60 -16.27 1.53
C GLY A 358 33.04 -14.85 1.70
N GLY A 359 32.55 -14.50 2.90
CA GLY A 359 32.02 -13.16 3.21
C GLY A 359 30.55 -12.95 2.84
N ALA A 360 29.82 -14.03 2.58
CA ALA A 360 28.40 -14.00 2.21
C ALA A 360 27.48 -13.94 3.44
N PHE A 361 27.33 -12.74 4.02
CA PHE A 361 26.43 -12.45 5.14
C PHE A 361 25.77 -11.06 4.99
N GLY A 362 24.72 -10.79 5.76
CA GLY A 362 24.08 -9.48 5.89
C GLY A 362 23.16 -9.03 4.75
N SER A 363 23.42 -9.43 3.50
CA SER A 363 22.55 -9.15 2.36
C SER A 363 22.66 -10.21 1.26
N GLU A 364 21.69 -10.19 0.33
CA GLU A 364 21.68 -11.09 -0.82
C GLU A 364 22.77 -10.77 -1.85
N GLU A 365 23.10 -9.48 -1.94
CA GLU A 365 24.13 -8.93 -2.80
C GLU A 365 25.52 -9.43 -2.41
N SER A 366 25.79 -9.71 -1.13
CA SER A 366 27.10 -10.20 -0.69
C SER A 366 27.37 -11.61 -1.24
N TYR A 367 26.40 -12.52 -1.13
CA TYR A 367 26.52 -13.86 -1.71
C TYR A 367 26.56 -13.80 -3.24
N TRP A 368 25.67 -13.02 -3.85
CA TRP A 368 25.64 -12.85 -5.31
C TRP A 368 26.95 -12.31 -5.87
N SER A 369 27.51 -11.27 -5.24
CA SER A 369 28.78 -10.68 -5.67
C SER A 369 29.88 -11.73 -5.66
N MET A 370 30.00 -12.49 -4.57
CA MET A 370 31.02 -13.54 -4.45
C MET A 370 30.91 -14.60 -5.55
N VAL A 371 29.71 -15.16 -5.80
CA VAL A 371 29.55 -16.22 -6.81
C VAL A 371 29.62 -15.69 -8.24
N SER A 372 29.14 -14.47 -8.51
CA SER A 372 29.15 -13.89 -9.86
C SER A 372 30.54 -13.42 -10.31
N THR A 373 31.41 -13.01 -9.38
CA THR A 373 32.79 -12.57 -9.70
C THR A 373 33.84 -13.67 -9.59
N SER A 374 33.43 -14.95 -9.55
CA SER A 374 34.33 -16.09 -9.43
C SER A 374 35.25 -16.07 -8.19
N THR A 375 34.78 -15.56 -7.06
CA THR A 375 35.60 -15.42 -5.84
C THR A 375 35.91 -16.80 -5.22
N ASP A 376 37.16 -17.01 -4.82
CA ASP A 376 37.61 -18.14 -3.98
C ASP A 376 37.51 -17.74 -2.50
N GLY A 377 36.53 -18.29 -1.79
CA GLY A 377 36.24 -18.03 -0.39
C GLY A 377 36.96 -18.96 0.60
N ILE A 378 37.87 -19.81 0.13
CA ILE A 378 38.52 -20.81 0.97
C ILE A 378 39.79 -20.25 1.64
N VAL A 379 39.88 -20.41 2.96
CA VAL A 379 40.98 -19.93 3.79
C VAL A 379 41.64 -21.08 4.57
N LYS A 380 42.84 -20.87 5.12
CA LYS A 380 43.42 -21.79 6.12
C LYS A 380 42.55 -21.77 7.38
N VAL A 381 42.39 -22.91 8.06
CA VAL A 381 41.68 -23.00 9.35
C VAL A 381 42.17 -21.90 10.32
N PRO A 382 41.28 -20.99 10.76
CA PRO A 382 41.67 -19.90 11.66
C PRO A 382 42.08 -20.42 13.04
N PHE A 383 43.15 -19.84 13.60
CA PHE A 383 43.60 -20.16 14.96
C PHE A 383 42.53 -19.87 16.03
N THR A 384 41.64 -18.92 15.76
CA THR A 384 40.48 -18.60 16.60
C THR A 384 39.44 -19.71 16.69
N ARG A 385 39.48 -20.71 15.79
CA ARG A 385 38.68 -21.94 15.88
C ARG A 385 39.42 -22.98 16.72
N TYR A 386 40.60 -23.39 16.25
CA TYR A 386 41.51 -24.31 16.94
C TYR A 386 42.88 -24.30 16.25
N ASP A 387 43.90 -24.81 16.96
CA ASP A 387 45.25 -24.94 16.41
C ASP A 387 45.33 -26.14 15.45
N MET A 388 45.18 -25.87 14.15
CA MET A 388 45.22 -26.89 13.11
C MET A 388 46.60 -27.53 12.93
N ASP A 389 47.67 -26.81 13.26
CA ASP A 389 49.04 -27.32 13.07
C ASP A 389 49.32 -28.49 14.03
N THR A 390 48.56 -28.62 15.13
CA THR A 390 48.60 -29.77 16.06
C THR A 390 48.12 -31.07 15.42
N TYR A 391 47.22 -31.00 14.42
CA TYR A 391 46.57 -32.17 13.83
C TYR A 391 47.06 -32.47 12.41
N TYR A 392 47.89 -31.60 11.83
CA TYR A 392 48.31 -31.71 10.44
C TYR A 392 49.40 -32.77 10.23
N SER A 393 49.22 -33.63 9.22
CA SER A 393 50.26 -34.49 8.64
C SER A 393 50.16 -34.48 7.11
N PRO A 394 51.26 -34.35 6.36
CA PRO A 394 51.24 -34.44 4.90
C PRO A 394 50.59 -35.75 4.40
N ALA A 395 49.94 -35.69 3.23
CA ALA A 395 49.15 -36.82 2.70
C ALA A 395 49.96 -38.10 2.46
N ASP A 396 51.22 -37.97 2.02
CA ASP A 396 52.13 -39.11 1.77
C ASP A 396 52.46 -39.90 3.05
N ASP A 397 52.30 -39.27 4.22
CA ASP A 397 52.60 -39.79 5.55
C ASP A 397 51.35 -39.73 6.45
N TRP A 398 50.16 -40.07 5.94
CA TRP A 398 48.93 -40.01 6.75
C TRP A 398 49.03 -40.92 7.98
N VAL A 399 48.85 -40.32 9.17
CA VAL A 399 48.83 -41.02 10.46
C VAL A 399 47.41 -41.01 11.02
N ALA A 400 46.95 -42.15 11.54
CA ALA A 400 45.66 -42.22 12.22
C ALA A 400 45.57 -41.16 13.34
N GLY A 401 44.50 -40.35 13.34
CA GLY A 401 44.34 -39.23 14.26
C GLY A 401 44.87 -37.88 13.75
N THR A 402 45.40 -37.83 12.53
CA THR A 402 45.86 -36.60 11.86
C THR A 402 45.05 -36.32 10.58
N THR A 403 45.21 -35.11 10.03
CA THR A 403 44.58 -34.63 8.80
C THR A 403 45.61 -34.06 7.84
N TYR A 404 45.46 -34.30 6.54
CA TYR A 404 46.28 -33.64 5.51
C TYR A 404 45.61 -32.39 4.93
N ALA A 405 44.36 -32.12 5.28
CA ALA A 405 43.60 -30.97 4.80
C ALA A 405 43.61 -29.85 5.84
N ILE A 406 43.94 -28.62 5.44
CA ILE A 406 44.04 -27.43 6.34
C ILE A 406 43.27 -26.20 5.84
N HIS A 407 42.52 -26.35 4.75
CA HIS A 407 41.75 -25.28 4.12
C HIS A 407 40.25 -25.56 4.24
N SER A 408 39.43 -24.52 4.35
CA SER A 408 37.96 -24.58 4.34
C SER A 408 37.31 -23.22 4.08
N GLY A 409 36.03 -23.24 3.67
CA GLY A 409 35.19 -22.04 3.60
C GLY A 409 34.57 -21.74 4.95
N PHE A 410 35.16 -20.82 5.72
CA PHE A 410 34.64 -20.40 7.03
C PHE A 410 33.69 -19.21 6.90
N VAL A 411 32.64 -19.16 7.71
CA VAL A 411 31.87 -17.92 7.87
C VAL A 411 32.74 -16.87 8.54
N THR A 412 32.62 -15.61 8.12
CA THR A 412 33.44 -14.50 8.63
C THR A 412 32.98 -13.99 9.99
N GLU A 413 31.72 -14.23 10.34
CA GLU A 413 31.14 -13.88 11.64
C GLU A 413 31.68 -14.77 12.77
N ASP A 414 31.64 -14.26 13.99
CA ASP A 414 31.95 -15.06 15.17
C ASP A 414 30.80 -16.02 15.48
N ILE A 415 30.97 -17.29 15.13
CA ILE A 415 29.99 -18.36 15.38
C ILE A 415 29.74 -18.62 16.87
N TYR A 416 30.56 -18.06 17.76
CA TYR A 416 30.38 -18.13 19.21
C TYR A 416 29.64 -16.91 19.77
N SER A 417 29.27 -15.93 18.95
CA SER A 417 28.46 -14.81 19.39
C SER A 417 26.95 -15.10 19.23
N LEU A 418 26.13 -14.46 20.07
CA LEU A 418 24.67 -14.46 19.98
C LEU A 418 24.16 -13.22 20.72
N ASP A 419 23.23 -12.47 20.11
CA ASP A 419 22.45 -11.47 20.84
C ASP A 419 21.44 -12.15 21.77
N ASN A 420 21.93 -12.61 22.92
CA ASN A 420 21.15 -13.44 23.83
C ASN A 420 20.00 -12.65 24.49
N GLU A 421 20.15 -11.35 24.72
CA GLU A 421 19.11 -10.49 25.29
C GLU A 421 17.91 -10.38 24.35
N LYS A 422 18.16 -10.18 23.04
CA LYS A 422 17.11 -10.12 22.01
C LYS A 422 16.22 -11.38 21.99
N PHE A 423 16.81 -12.55 22.25
CA PHE A 423 16.11 -13.83 22.23
C PHE A 423 15.64 -14.32 23.61
N GLY A 424 15.81 -13.52 24.67
CA GLY A 424 15.44 -13.90 26.03
C GLY A 424 16.24 -15.10 26.57
N ILE A 425 17.47 -15.29 26.08
CA ILE A 425 18.37 -16.36 26.46
C ILE A 425 19.38 -15.83 27.47
N THR A 426 19.60 -16.57 28.56
CA THR A 426 20.59 -16.19 29.58
C THR A 426 22.02 -16.34 29.05
N GLU A 427 22.95 -15.51 29.51
CA GLU A 427 24.37 -15.60 29.14
C GLU A 427 24.95 -17.01 29.40
N GLY A 428 24.57 -17.62 30.54
CA GLY A 428 25.00 -18.98 30.90
C GLY A 428 24.50 -20.05 29.94
N GLU A 429 23.29 -19.91 29.41
CA GLU A 429 22.75 -20.79 28.38
C GLU A 429 23.40 -20.54 27.02
N ALA A 430 23.49 -19.27 26.60
CA ALA A 430 24.13 -18.87 25.35
C ALA A 430 25.58 -19.39 25.29
N PHE A 431 26.32 -19.36 26.40
CA PHE A 431 27.69 -19.86 26.50
C PHE A 431 27.83 -21.34 26.08
N VAL A 432 26.87 -22.20 26.44
CA VAL A 432 26.92 -23.66 26.16
C VAL A 432 26.22 -24.06 24.86
N MET A 433 25.49 -23.15 24.20
CA MET A 433 24.76 -23.42 22.97
C MET A 433 25.71 -23.82 21.83
N ALA A 434 25.36 -24.83 21.05
CA ALA A 434 26.11 -25.17 19.84
C ALA A 434 26.10 -23.97 18.87
N PRO A 435 27.22 -23.66 18.18
CA PRO A 435 27.29 -22.56 17.21
C PRO A 435 26.16 -22.57 16.18
N ALA A 436 25.81 -23.76 15.67
CA ALA A 436 24.71 -23.92 14.72
C ALA A 436 23.34 -23.44 15.28
N GLN A 437 23.09 -23.60 16.59
CA GLN A 437 21.85 -23.08 17.22
C GLN A 437 21.82 -21.55 17.26
N ARG A 438 22.97 -20.92 17.53
CA ARG A 438 23.09 -19.47 17.60
C ARG A 438 22.83 -18.86 16.22
N SER A 439 23.51 -19.37 15.20
CA SER A 439 23.37 -18.87 13.84
C SER A 439 21.99 -19.12 13.24
N LEU A 440 21.37 -20.29 13.47
CA LEU A 440 20.00 -20.54 12.99
C LEU A 440 18.98 -19.60 13.64
N LEU A 441 19.16 -19.27 14.92
CA LEU A 441 18.25 -18.36 15.62
C LEU A 441 18.26 -16.97 14.99
N GLU A 442 19.44 -16.42 14.73
CA GLU A 442 19.57 -15.10 14.10
C GLU A 442 19.18 -15.11 12.62
N ARG A 443 19.73 -16.05 11.83
CA ARG A 443 19.48 -16.10 10.37
C ARG A 443 18.05 -16.51 10.04
N GLY A 444 17.43 -17.38 10.85
CA GLY A 444 16.02 -17.73 10.73
C GLY A 444 15.11 -16.55 11.05
N TYR A 445 15.42 -15.79 12.11
CA TYR A 445 14.68 -14.56 12.43
C TYR A 445 14.87 -13.48 11.37
N GLU A 446 16.06 -13.35 10.78
CA GLU A 446 16.34 -12.42 9.70
C GLU A 446 15.47 -12.71 8.45
N ALA A 447 15.35 -13.98 8.05
CA ALA A 447 14.48 -14.39 6.94
C ALA A 447 13.01 -14.05 7.21
N LEU A 448 12.54 -14.29 8.45
CA LEU A 448 11.20 -13.91 8.90
C LEU A 448 11.00 -12.40 8.89
N TYR A 449 11.99 -11.64 9.38
CA TYR A 449 11.95 -10.19 9.46
C TYR A 449 11.82 -9.54 8.09
N LYS A 450 12.57 -10.03 7.10
CA LYS A 450 12.50 -9.60 5.70
C LYS A 450 11.16 -9.92 5.02
N THR A 451 10.41 -10.89 5.55
CA THR A 451 9.05 -11.23 5.10
C THR A 451 7.97 -10.38 5.80
N GLY A 452 8.37 -9.42 6.65
CA GLY A 452 7.44 -8.57 7.40
C GLY A 452 7.11 -9.07 8.81
N TYR A 453 7.52 -10.28 9.20
CA TYR A 453 7.28 -10.78 10.56
C TYR A 453 8.12 -10.06 11.61
N ARG A 454 7.59 -9.97 12.82
CA ARG A 454 8.21 -9.38 14.01
C ARG A 454 8.06 -10.32 15.21
N GLN A 455 9.10 -10.42 16.02
CA GLN A 455 9.03 -11.18 17.27
C GLN A 455 7.91 -10.63 18.17
N GLY A 456 7.09 -11.52 18.75
CA GLY A 456 5.91 -11.14 19.52
C GLY A 456 4.62 -11.45 18.75
N PRO A 457 3.62 -10.54 18.69
CA PRO A 457 2.27 -10.84 18.21
C PRO A 457 2.21 -11.50 16.83
N SER A 458 3.05 -11.10 15.86
CA SER A 458 2.97 -11.63 14.48
C SER A 458 3.47 -13.08 14.32
N LEU A 459 4.20 -13.62 15.31
CA LEU A 459 4.74 -14.99 15.29
C LEU A 459 4.18 -15.87 16.42
N GLN A 460 3.74 -15.27 17.52
CA GLN A 460 3.27 -15.98 18.69
C GLN A 460 1.98 -16.74 18.41
N GLY A 461 2.04 -18.06 18.49
CA GLY A 461 0.93 -18.96 18.17
C GLY A 461 0.83 -19.33 16.69
N LYS A 462 1.71 -18.80 15.83
CA LYS A 462 1.58 -18.99 14.38
C LYS A 462 1.79 -20.45 13.96
N HIS A 463 0.89 -20.95 13.11
CA HIS A 463 0.96 -22.30 12.55
C HIS A 463 1.89 -22.35 11.33
N MET A 464 3.19 -22.16 11.56
CA MET A 464 4.24 -22.18 10.54
C MET A 464 5.17 -23.39 10.74
N GLY A 465 5.49 -24.10 9.66
CA GLY A 465 6.43 -25.22 9.71
C GLY A 465 7.90 -24.78 9.82
N ILE A 466 8.76 -25.55 10.49
CA ILE A 466 10.21 -25.32 10.56
C ILE A 466 10.94 -26.60 10.14
N PHE A 467 11.66 -26.55 9.03
CA PHE A 467 12.37 -27.71 8.47
C PHE A 467 13.85 -27.39 8.34
N CYS A 468 14.71 -28.09 9.07
CA CYS A 468 16.14 -27.81 9.08
C CYS A 468 16.99 -29.04 8.78
N GLY A 469 17.98 -28.90 7.90
CA GLY A 469 19.03 -29.89 7.70
C GLY A 469 20.24 -29.69 8.62
N HIS A 470 20.68 -30.73 9.31
CA HIS A 470 21.90 -30.72 10.13
C HIS A 470 22.43 -32.14 10.35
N SER A 471 23.76 -32.33 10.34
CA SER A 471 24.42 -33.64 10.46
C SER A 471 25.44 -33.72 11.61
N GLY A 472 25.27 -32.86 12.62
CA GLY A 472 26.11 -32.83 13.81
C GLY A 472 27.43 -32.09 13.64
N ASP A 473 28.07 -31.77 14.77
CA ASP A 473 29.38 -31.12 14.83
C ASP A 473 30.19 -31.62 16.05
N ASP A 474 31.46 -31.19 16.12
CA ASP A 474 32.38 -31.55 17.21
C ASP A 474 31.98 -30.94 18.56
N TRP A 475 31.12 -29.91 18.56
CA TRP A 475 30.69 -29.24 19.79
C TRP A 475 29.92 -30.19 20.70
N SER A 476 29.04 -31.02 20.12
CA SER A 476 28.25 -32.00 20.85
C SER A 476 29.08 -33.06 21.59
N PHE A 477 30.33 -33.28 21.17
CA PHE A 477 31.24 -34.27 21.75
C PHE A 477 32.31 -33.66 22.67
N THR A 478 32.30 -32.34 22.87
CA THR A 478 33.27 -31.65 23.73
C THR A 478 33.05 -32.04 25.21
N PRO A 479 34.07 -32.56 25.93
CA PRO A 479 33.91 -33.01 27.31
C PRO A 479 33.78 -31.81 28.26
N VAL A 480 32.55 -31.56 28.73
CA VAL A 480 32.24 -30.52 29.75
C VAL A 480 32.28 -31.11 31.18
N PHE A 481 32.76 -32.34 31.36
CA PHE A 481 32.81 -33.04 32.66
C PHE A 481 34.03 -32.66 33.53
N GLY A 482 34.51 -31.41 33.42
CA GLY A 482 35.56 -30.87 34.30
C GLY A 482 34.99 -30.30 35.59
N ILE A 483 35.64 -30.56 36.73
CA ILE A 483 35.23 -30.08 38.07
C ILE A 483 35.33 -28.54 38.12
N GLY A 484 34.24 -27.82 38.43
CA GLY A 484 34.24 -26.35 38.65
C GLY A 484 33.08 -25.51 38.08
N PHE A 485 32.13 -26.08 37.32
CA PHE A 485 31.06 -25.32 36.62
C PHE A 485 29.64 -25.45 37.23
N GLU A 486 29.49 -25.42 38.56
CA GLU A 486 28.28 -25.87 39.28
C GLU A 486 26.92 -25.30 38.80
N ASP A 487 26.83 -24.07 38.27
CA ASP A 487 25.57 -23.51 37.72
C ASP A 487 25.35 -23.72 36.21
N LYS A 488 26.41 -23.87 35.41
CA LYS A 488 26.30 -24.01 33.93
C LYS A 488 25.82 -25.40 33.48
N TYR A 489 25.78 -26.37 34.40
CA TYR A 489 25.30 -27.73 34.11
C TYR A 489 23.79 -27.82 33.86
N ARG A 490 22.98 -26.87 34.35
CA ARG A 490 21.51 -26.90 34.19
C ARG A 490 21.06 -26.79 32.74
N PHE A 491 21.81 -26.07 31.91
CA PHE A 491 21.49 -25.81 30.50
C PHE A 491 22.26 -26.72 29.53
N GLY A 492 23.24 -27.49 30.04
CA GLY A 492 24.21 -28.20 29.22
C GLY A 492 23.64 -29.29 28.34
N HIS A 493 22.47 -29.87 28.64
CA HIS A 493 21.86 -30.88 27.76
C HIS A 493 21.15 -30.23 26.58
N ALA A 494 20.28 -29.24 26.85
CA ALA A 494 19.52 -28.53 25.82
C ALA A 494 20.39 -27.65 24.91
N GLY A 495 21.50 -27.10 25.42
CA GLY A 495 22.43 -26.29 24.61
C GLY A 495 23.25 -27.09 23.59
N ARG A 496 23.34 -28.43 23.70
CA ARG A 496 24.20 -29.27 22.84
C ARG A 496 23.46 -30.29 21.98
N MET A 497 22.18 -30.54 22.29
CA MET A 497 21.34 -31.47 21.54
C MET A 497 20.99 -30.92 20.17
N TRP A 498 21.04 -31.76 19.14
CA TRP A 498 20.68 -31.32 17.79
C TRP A 498 19.19 -31.03 17.67
N SER A 499 18.32 -31.82 18.34
CA SER A 499 16.87 -31.62 18.30
C SER A 499 16.41 -30.24 18.81
N THR A 500 17.24 -29.54 19.59
CA THR A 500 16.93 -28.19 20.05
C THR A 500 17.26 -27.10 19.03
N LEU A 501 17.90 -27.40 17.88
CA LEU A 501 18.11 -26.43 16.79
C LEU A 501 16.78 -25.82 16.33
N THR A 502 15.85 -26.67 15.88
CA THR A 502 14.52 -26.26 15.42
C THR A 502 13.56 -26.01 16.58
N GLY A 503 13.66 -26.81 17.66
CA GLY A 503 12.81 -26.66 18.84
C GLY A 503 13.02 -25.33 19.57
N ARG A 504 14.27 -24.85 19.67
CA ARG A 504 14.58 -23.55 20.29
C ARG A 504 14.10 -22.39 19.44
N LEU A 505 14.27 -22.47 18.12
CA LEU A 505 13.75 -21.47 17.19
C LEU A 505 12.23 -21.33 17.34
N ALA A 506 11.50 -22.45 17.34
CA ALA A 506 10.06 -22.47 17.56
C ALA A 506 9.69 -21.88 18.93
N TYR A 507 10.38 -22.31 19.99
CA TYR A 507 10.12 -21.88 21.36
C TYR A 507 10.32 -20.38 21.56
N VAL A 508 11.47 -19.84 21.11
CA VAL A 508 11.83 -18.43 21.27
C VAL A 508 10.91 -17.51 20.46
N LEU A 509 10.49 -17.93 19.27
CA LEU A 509 9.64 -17.14 18.39
C LEU A 509 8.13 -17.37 18.61
N GLY A 510 7.77 -18.36 19.43
CA GLY A 510 6.38 -18.71 19.73
C GLY A 510 5.65 -19.44 18.60
N ILE A 511 6.36 -20.05 17.65
CA ILE A 511 5.79 -20.76 16.49
C ILE A 511 5.26 -22.13 16.94
N ARG A 512 4.07 -22.51 16.44
CA ARG A 512 3.35 -23.73 16.85
C ARG A 512 3.11 -24.76 15.73
N GLY A 513 3.63 -24.52 14.53
CA GLY A 513 3.53 -25.49 13.43
C GLY A 513 4.51 -26.67 13.57
N PRO A 514 4.50 -27.60 12.60
CA PRO A 514 5.35 -28.78 12.61
C PRO A 514 6.83 -28.40 12.56
N GLN A 515 7.68 -29.11 13.28
CA GLN A 515 9.13 -28.90 13.27
C GLN A 515 9.89 -30.19 13.02
N SER A 516 10.89 -30.14 12.13
CA SER A 516 11.68 -31.30 11.74
C SER A 516 13.16 -30.95 11.59
N LEU A 517 14.00 -31.79 12.19
CA LEU A 517 15.44 -31.79 11.99
C LEU A 517 15.81 -33.05 11.19
N ILE A 518 16.44 -32.86 10.02
CA ILE A 518 16.75 -33.94 9.09
C ILE A 518 18.27 -34.12 8.98
N ASP A 519 18.72 -35.37 9.15
CA ASP A 519 20.08 -35.80 8.86
C ASP A 519 20.08 -36.84 7.74
N THR A 520 20.53 -36.40 6.56
CA THR A 520 20.86 -37.24 5.41
C THR A 520 22.24 -36.88 4.87
N ALA A 521 23.16 -36.47 5.76
CA ALA A 521 24.48 -35.94 5.41
C ALA A 521 24.40 -34.73 4.44
N CYS A 522 25.07 -34.80 3.28
CA CYS A 522 25.19 -33.68 2.35
C CYS A 522 23.85 -33.21 1.76
N SER A 523 22.83 -34.07 1.74
CA SER A 523 21.49 -33.74 1.25
C SER A 523 20.55 -33.19 2.33
N SER A 524 20.98 -33.13 3.61
CA SER A 524 20.13 -32.81 4.77
C SER A 524 19.21 -31.61 4.55
N ALA A 525 19.75 -30.45 4.17
CA ALA A 525 18.93 -29.26 3.99
C ALA A 525 17.95 -29.35 2.82
N LEU A 526 18.35 -29.99 1.70
CA LEU A 526 17.46 -30.12 0.55
C LEU A 526 16.38 -31.19 0.78
N CYS A 527 16.66 -32.21 1.58
CA CYS A 527 15.66 -33.15 2.07
C CYS A 527 14.68 -32.48 3.05
N ALA A 528 15.17 -31.64 3.96
CA ALA A 528 14.34 -30.84 4.87
C ALA A 528 13.38 -29.94 4.09
N TYR A 529 13.90 -29.25 3.08
CA TYR A 529 13.11 -28.48 2.16
C TYR A 529 12.02 -29.32 1.45
N GLY A 530 12.39 -30.45 0.83
CA GLY A 530 11.42 -31.27 0.08
C GLY A 530 10.29 -31.83 0.95
N LEU A 531 10.57 -32.14 2.22
CA LEU A 531 9.53 -32.50 3.20
C LEU A 531 8.59 -31.31 3.46
N GLY A 532 9.14 -30.13 3.71
CA GLY A 532 8.37 -28.91 3.90
C GLY A 532 7.51 -28.55 2.69
N HIS A 533 8.09 -28.57 1.49
CA HIS A 533 7.39 -28.37 0.22
C HIS A 533 6.19 -29.32 0.09
N THR A 534 6.37 -30.61 0.40
CA THR A 534 5.29 -31.61 0.34
C THR A 534 4.15 -31.27 1.30
N MET A 535 4.46 -30.85 2.53
CA MET A 535 3.44 -30.45 3.53
C MET A 535 2.72 -29.15 3.14
N MET A 536 3.38 -28.29 2.36
CA MET A 536 2.80 -27.04 1.88
C MET A 536 1.91 -27.18 0.65
N ARG A 537 1.98 -28.29 -0.07
CA ARG A 537 1.13 -28.46 -1.26
C ARG A 537 -0.30 -28.75 -0.87
N ARG A 538 -1.23 -28.14 -1.61
CA ARG A 538 -2.65 -28.48 -1.56
C ARG A 538 -2.89 -29.69 -2.45
N CYS A 539 -3.55 -30.73 -1.93
CA CYS A 539 -3.98 -31.86 -2.75
C CYS A 539 -5.10 -31.39 -3.68
N GLU A 540 -4.94 -31.60 -4.99
CA GLU A 540 -6.03 -31.40 -5.95
C GLU A 540 -6.99 -32.62 -5.89
N GLY A 541 -8.25 -32.39 -5.51
CA GLY A 541 -9.35 -33.38 -5.58
C GLY A 541 -9.88 -33.97 -4.26
N HIS A 542 -10.74 -34.99 -4.36
CA HIS A 542 -11.50 -35.63 -3.27
C HIS A 542 -10.66 -36.60 -2.41
N GLN A 543 -9.43 -36.25 -2.04
CA GLN A 543 -8.60 -37.09 -1.18
C GLN A 543 -9.10 -37.01 0.27
N GLN A 544 -9.33 -38.16 0.91
CA GLN A 544 -9.73 -38.22 2.32
C GLN A 544 -8.58 -37.75 3.21
N ALA A 545 -8.88 -36.85 4.14
CA ALA A 545 -7.95 -36.43 5.19
C ALA A 545 -7.40 -37.67 5.91
N THR A 546 -6.08 -37.80 5.94
CA THR A 546 -5.43 -38.65 6.93
C THR A 546 -5.70 -38.08 8.32
N GLY A 547 -5.81 -38.90 9.36
CA GLY A 547 -6.06 -38.44 10.75
C GLY A 547 -4.97 -37.55 11.36
N ILE A 548 -4.03 -37.07 10.56
CA ILE A 548 -3.03 -36.04 10.86
C ILE A 548 -3.21 -35.00 9.75
N ASP A 549 -3.74 -33.82 10.09
CA ASP A 549 -3.72 -32.67 9.20
C ASP A 549 -2.27 -32.17 9.13
N THR A 550 -1.59 -32.52 8.04
CA THR A 550 -0.19 -32.16 7.82
C THR A 550 -0.03 -30.89 6.97
N HIS A 551 -1.13 -30.23 6.61
CA HIS A 551 -1.07 -29.08 5.73
C HIS A 551 -0.57 -27.84 6.46
N ILE A 552 0.30 -27.08 5.81
CA ILE A 552 0.79 -25.78 6.28
C ILE A 552 0.81 -24.79 5.11
N ASP A 553 0.30 -23.58 5.31
CA ASP A 553 0.36 -22.54 4.28
C ASP A 553 1.71 -21.81 4.29
N GLU A 554 2.49 -21.89 5.38
CA GLU A 554 3.77 -21.20 5.53
C GLU A 554 4.85 -22.05 6.20
N GLY A 555 6.12 -21.85 5.83
CA GLY A 555 7.24 -22.62 6.35
C GLY A 555 8.58 -21.90 6.29
N LEU A 556 9.41 -22.15 7.29
CA LEU A 556 10.80 -21.71 7.39
C LEU A 556 11.73 -22.89 7.05
N MET A 557 12.43 -22.78 5.92
CA MET A 557 13.26 -23.85 5.33
C MET A 557 14.73 -23.51 5.55
N MET A 558 15.47 -24.34 6.30
CA MET A 558 16.80 -24.00 6.80
C MET A 558 17.82 -25.14 6.69
N GLY A 559 19.09 -24.79 6.85
CA GLY A 559 20.18 -25.74 7.10
C GLY A 559 21.32 -25.09 7.88
N ALA A 560 22.11 -25.90 8.57
CA ALA A 560 23.32 -25.44 9.26
C ALA A 560 24.45 -26.46 9.27
N ASN A 561 25.67 -25.98 9.06
CA ASN A 561 26.93 -26.68 9.24
C ASN A 561 27.99 -25.76 9.84
N MET A 562 28.59 -26.16 10.95
CA MET A 562 29.64 -25.40 11.64
C MET A 562 30.84 -26.29 11.92
N LEU A 563 32.05 -25.73 11.89
CA LEU A 563 33.31 -26.47 12.04
C LEU A 563 34.07 -26.07 13.31
N PRO A 564 33.54 -26.31 14.52
CA PRO A 564 34.14 -25.86 15.77
C PRO A 564 35.39 -26.67 16.19
N GLY A 565 35.69 -27.80 15.53
CA GLY A 565 36.79 -28.70 15.89
C GLY A 565 37.42 -29.46 14.71
N PRO A 566 38.53 -30.18 14.96
CA PRO A 566 39.31 -30.90 13.95
C PRO A 566 38.78 -32.32 13.62
N GLY A 567 37.84 -32.85 14.39
CA GLY A 567 37.39 -34.24 14.34
C GLY A 567 36.88 -34.66 12.96
N GLY A 568 36.07 -33.81 12.33
CA GLY A 568 35.60 -34.06 10.96
C GLY A 568 36.71 -34.06 9.90
N TYR A 569 37.79 -33.29 10.07
CA TYR A 569 38.93 -33.33 9.13
C TYR A 569 39.70 -34.64 9.26
N ILE A 570 39.95 -35.07 10.51
CA ILE A 570 40.64 -36.32 10.82
C ILE A 570 39.85 -37.51 10.29
N SER A 571 38.53 -37.53 10.50
CA SER A 571 37.68 -38.65 10.09
C SER A 571 37.52 -38.78 8.58
N MET A 572 37.46 -37.65 7.85
CA MET A 572 37.28 -37.62 6.39
C MET A 572 38.59 -37.77 5.60
N CYS A 573 39.75 -37.49 6.20
CA CYS A 573 41.05 -37.77 5.58
C CYS A 573 41.32 -39.27 5.43
N GLY A 574 40.95 -40.09 6.42
CA GLY A 574 41.14 -41.54 6.40
C GLY A 574 40.56 -42.25 5.17
N PRO A 575 39.29 -41.99 4.77
CA PRO A 575 38.70 -42.52 3.54
C PRO A 575 39.06 -41.74 2.26
N HIS A 576 40.00 -40.78 2.32
CA HIS A 576 40.39 -39.93 1.18
C HIS A 576 39.25 -39.10 0.55
N MET A 577 38.37 -38.54 1.39
CA MET A 577 37.27 -37.69 0.92
C MET A 577 37.70 -36.25 0.63
N LEU A 578 38.74 -35.77 1.34
CA LEU A 578 39.16 -34.38 1.27
C LEU A 578 40.21 -34.15 0.18
N SER A 579 40.15 -33.00 -0.48
CA SER A 579 41.16 -32.57 -1.44
C SER A 579 42.50 -32.31 -0.74
N VAL A 580 43.58 -32.86 -1.28
CA VAL A 580 44.95 -32.56 -0.83
C VAL A 580 45.34 -31.13 -1.21
N LYS A 581 44.79 -30.64 -2.32
CA LYS A 581 44.98 -29.26 -2.81
C LYS A 581 44.15 -28.23 -2.05
N GLY A 582 43.17 -28.68 -1.26
CA GLY A 582 42.37 -27.84 -0.39
C GLY A 582 41.36 -26.96 -1.12
N ARG A 583 40.85 -27.40 -2.27
CA ARG A 583 39.79 -26.76 -3.07
C ARG A 583 38.85 -27.81 -3.66
N CYS A 584 37.61 -27.43 -3.95
CA CYS A 584 36.71 -28.26 -4.76
C CYS A 584 36.96 -27.95 -6.25
N HIS A 585 37.79 -28.75 -6.91
CA HIS A 585 38.09 -28.64 -8.35
C HIS A 585 36.93 -29.20 -9.21
N THR A 586 35.74 -28.64 -9.04
CA THR A 586 34.49 -29.13 -9.64
C THR A 586 34.58 -29.12 -11.16
N PHE A 587 34.34 -30.27 -11.78
CA PHE A 587 34.43 -30.54 -13.22
C PHE A 587 35.84 -30.44 -13.83
N ASP A 588 36.84 -30.02 -13.08
CA ASP A 588 38.21 -29.85 -13.58
C ASP A 588 38.98 -31.17 -13.52
N HIS A 589 39.95 -31.37 -14.43
CA HIS A 589 40.83 -32.54 -14.44
C HIS A 589 41.60 -32.75 -13.12
N MET A 590 41.73 -31.70 -12.30
CA MET A 590 42.40 -31.74 -11.00
C MET A 590 41.53 -32.21 -9.83
N ALA A 591 40.26 -32.55 -10.07
CA ALA A 591 39.32 -33.11 -9.09
C ALA A 591 39.92 -34.28 -8.28
N ASP A 592 40.20 -34.06 -6.99
CA ASP A 592 40.84 -35.01 -6.09
C ASP A 592 40.11 -35.20 -4.74
N GLY A 593 38.95 -34.57 -4.56
CA GLY A 593 38.23 -34.53 -3.29
C GLY A 593 37.53 -33.19 -3.07
N PHE A 594 36.76 -33.07 -2.00
CA PHE A 594 36.14 -31.80 -1.63
C PHE A 594 36.90 -31.09 -0.50
N VAL A 595 36.67 -29.79 -0.33
CA VAL A 595 37.09 -29.03 0.86
C VAL A 595 35.87 -28.75 1.73
N ARG A 596 35.99 -28.74 3.06
CA ARG A 596 34.84 -28.53 3.96
C ARG A 596 34.41 -27.05 3.97
N GLY A 597 33.17 -26.78 4.37
CA GLY A 597 32.62 -25.43 4.45
C GLY A 597 31.62 -25.26 5.60
N GLU A 598 31.52 -24.03 6.10
CA GLU A 598 30.56 -23.58 7.10
C GLU A 598 29.41 -22.80 6.45
N GLY A 599 28.27 -22.82 7.12
CA GLY A 599 27.17 -21.92 6.81
C GLY A 599 25.91 -22.24 7.61
N ALA A 600 25.04 -21.25 7.78
CA ALA A 600 23.72 -21.42 8.34
C ALA A 600 22.74 -20.43 7.71
N GLY A 601 21.49 -20.84 7.53
CA GLY A 601 20.47 -19.96 6.97
C GLY A 601 19.37 -20.70 6.25
N GLY A 602 18.54 -19.94 5.57
CA GLY A 602 17.33 -20.43 4.94
C GLY A 602 16.45 -19.34 4.37
N PHE A 603 15.20 -19.70 4.16
CA PHE A 603 14.20 -18.82 3.60
C PHE A 603 12.79 -19.13 4.11
N VAL A 604 11.94 -18.11 4.07
CA VAL A 604 10.50 -18.24 4.33
C VAL A 604 9.78 -18.49 3.01
N ALA A 605 8.88 -19.46 3.02
CA ALA A 605 8.01 -19.74 1.91
C ALA A 605 6.53 -19.69 2.32
N LYS A 606 5.66 -19.41 1.36
CA LYS A 606 4.19 -19.48 1.47
C LYS A 606 3.59 -20.24 0.29
N ASN A 607 2.48 -20.93 0.51
CA ASN A 607 1.69 -21.52 -0.55
C ASN A 607 0.64 -20.52 -1.05
N GLU A 608 0.80 -20.00 -2.27
CA GLU A 608 -0.16 -19.08 -2.88
C GLU A 608 -0.49 -19.54 -4.31
N ALA A 609 -1.68 -19.19 -4.80
CA ALA A 609 -2.12 -19.54 -6.15
C ALA A 609 -1.58 -18.59 -7.23
N ILE A 610 -1.22 -17.38 -6.81
CA ILE A 610 -0.73 -16.29 -7.65
C ILE A 610 0.62 -15.88 -7.05
N MET A 611 1.64 -15.78 -7.90
CA MET A 611 2.93 -15.25 -7.48
C MET A 611 2.79 -13.75 -7.25
N SER A 612 2.91 -13.31 -6.00
CA SER A 612 2.94 -11.88 -5.67
C SER A 612 4.24 -11.21 -6.17
N GLU A 613 4.20 -9.90 -6.36
CA GLU A 613 5.36 -9.12 -6.82
C GLU A 613 6.53 -9.18 -5.81
N ASP A 614 6.19 -9.28 -4.51
CA ASP A 614 7.12 -9.46 -3.39
C ASP A 614 7.82 -10.82 -3.36
N ALA A 615 7.28 -11.84 -4.06
CA ALA A 615 7.88 -13.17 -4.09
C ALA A 615 9.25 -13.13 -4.79
N TYR A 616 10.29 -13.56 -4.08
CA TYR A 616 11.66 -13.64 -4.59
C TYR A 616 11.83 -14.68 -5.70
N SER A 617 11.19 -15.82 -5.55
CA SER A 617 11.24 -16.94 -6.49
C SER A 617 10.12 -17.93 -6.16
N THR A 618 9.93 -18.93 -7.01
CA THR A 618 8.96 -20.00 -6.79
C THR A 618 9.66 -21.33 -6.89
N VAL A 619 9.43 -22.21 -5.92
CA VAL A 619 9.87 -23.60 -6.05
C VAL A 619 8.73 -24.43 -6.61
N ILE A 620 9.03 -25.15 -7.69
CA ILE A 620 8.04 -25.80 -8.55
C ILE A 620 8.07 -27.33 -8.47
N GLY A 621 9.16 -27.91 -7.98
CA GLY A 621 9.26 -29.35 -7.73
C GLY A 621 10.40 -29.69 -6.76
N ALA A 622 10.27 -30.82 -6.09
CA ALA A 622 11.25 -31.41 -5.19
C ALA A 622 11.12 -32.95 -5.10
N CYS A 623 12.21 -33.68 -5.36
CA CYS A 623 12.21 -35.14 -5.22
C CYS A 623 13.30 -35.61 -4.28
N LEU A 624 13.00 -36.64 -3.47
CA LEU A 624 13.94 -37.34 -2.62
C LEU A 624 13.95 -38.83 -2.99
N ASN A 625 15.12 -39.46 -3.04
CA ASN A 625 15.22 -40.93 -3.17
C ASN A 625 16.49 -41.50 -2.50
N GLN A 626 16.80 -42.78 -2.75
CA GLN A 626 17.97 -43.44 -2.19
C GLN A 626 18.67 -44.36 -3.21
N ASP A 627 19.99 -44.43 -3.14
CA ASP A 627 20.87 -45.17 -4.07
C ASP A 627 20.68 -46.69 -4.08
N GLY A 628 20.06 -47.24 -3.05
CA GLY A 628 19.88 -48.66 -2.82
C GLY A 628 21.21 -49.36 -2.59
N ARG A 629 21.35 -50.54 -3.21
CA ARG A 629 22.58 -51.33 -3.22
C ARG A 629 23.48 -50.87 -4.37
N SER A 630 24.23 -49.80 -4.15
CA SER A 630 25.28 -49.31 -5.07
C SER A 630 26.61 -50.07 -4.91
N ALA A 631 27.68 -49.62 -5.56
CA ALA A 631 28.98 -50.31 -5.57
C ALA A 631 29.64 -50.39 -4.17
N SER A 632 29.40 -49.40 -3.33
CA SER A 632 29.71 -49.38 -1.91
C SER A 632 28.74 -48.42 -1.22
N MET A 633 28.60 -48.50 0.11
CA MET A 633 27.70 -47.62 0.86
C MET A 633 27.95 -46.12 0.60
N THR A 634 29.17 -45.74 0.23
CA THR A 634 29.59 -44.36 0.02
C THR A 634 29.83 -44.00 -1.45
N ALA A 635 29.59 -44.93 -2.38
CA ALA A 635 29.74 -44.68 -3.81
C ALA A 635 28.42 -44.14 -4.40
N PRO A 636 28.47 -43.04 -5.16
CA PRO A 636 27.28 -42.47 -5.79
C PRO A 636 26.68 -43.41 -6.85
N ASN A 637 25.39 -43.27 -7.14
CA ASN A 637 24.67 -44.06 -8.13
C ASN A 637 23.99 -43.22 -9.22
N GLY A 638 24.55 -43.21 -10.43
CA GLY A 638 24.00 -42.46 -11.57
C GLY A 638 22.52 -42.73 -11.88
N PRO A 639 22.06 -43.99 -11.98
CA PRO A 639 20.65 -44.29 -12.19
C PRO A 639 19.70 -43.70 -11.13
N SER A 640 20.07 -43.77 -9.85
CA SER A 640 19.29 -43.18 -8.75
C SER A 640 19.27 -41.66 -8.81
N GLN A 641 20.40 -41.02 -9.17
CA GLN A 641 20.44 -39.57 -9.41
C GLN A 641 19.54 -39.17 -10.59
N SER A 642 19.58 -39.89 -11.71
CA SER A 642 18.69 -39.65 -12.85
C SER A 642 17.21 -39.78 -12.48
N GLU A 643 16.84 -40.75 -11.64
CA GLU A 643 15.44 -40.89 -11.20
C GLU A 643 15.02 -39.78 -10.23
N CYS A 644 15.93 -39.33 -9.35
CA CYS A 644 15.67 -38.18 -8.48
C CYS A 644 15.44 -36.90 -9.30
N ILE A 645 16.29 -36.65 -10.30
CA ILE A 645 16.16 -35.52 -11.23
C ILE A 645 14.84 -35.61 -11.99
N ARG A 646 14.52 -36.77 -12.58
CA ARG A 646 13.25 -37.00 -13.29
C ARG A 646 12.04 -36.83 -12.38
N GLY A 647 12.13 -37.24 -11.12
CA GLY A 647 11.05 -37.11 -10.15
C GLY A 647 10.66 -35.67 -9.89
N SER A 648 11.66 -34.80 -9.66
CA SER A 648 11.44 -33.37 -9.41
C SER A 648 10.92 -32.65 -10.66
N MET A 649 11.49 -32.95 -11.84
CA MET A 649 11.00 -32.38 -13.11
C MET A 649 9.55 -32.81 -13.41
N ARG A 650 9.21 -34.08 -13.15
CA ARG A 650 7.85 -34.60 -13.34
C ARG A 650 6.85 -33.87 -12.45
N GLU A 651 7.24 -33.59 -11.21
CA GLU A 651 6.44 -32.82 -10.27
C GLU A 651 6.27 -31.36 -10.69
N ALA A 652 7.34 -30.76 -11.21
CA ALA A 652 7.36 -29.40 -11.74
C ALA A 652 6.69 -29.26 -13.12
N GLY A 653 6.33 -30.37 -13.78
CA GLY A 653 5.79 -30.35 -15.15
C GLY A 653 6.81 -29.92 -16.22
N LEU A 654 8.11 -30.10 -15.96
CA LEU A 654 9.20 -29.65 -16.82
C LEU A 654 9.66 -30.70 -17.82
N THR A 655 10.03 -30.24 -19.02
CA THR A 655 10.77 -30.99 -20.02
C THR A 655 12.27 -30.67 -19.96
N ALA A 656 13.10 -31.53 -20.54
CA ALA A 656 14.56 -31.37 -20.56
C ALA A 656 15.05 -30.00 -21.06
N ASN A 657 14.42 -29.46 -22.09
CA ASN A 657 14.83 -28.20 -22.74
C ASN A 657 14.40 -26.94 -21.96
N GLN A 658 13.53 -27.07 -20.95
CA GLN A 658 13.08 -25.95 -20.13
C GLN A 658 14.04 -25.64 -18.97
N VAL A 659 14.83 -26.60 -18.53
CA VAL A 659 15.81 -26.39 -17.45
C VAL A 659 17.01 -25.63 -18.02
N THR A 660 17.16 -24.38 -17.59
CA THR A 660 18.21 -23.45 -18.01
C THR A 660 19.54 -23.80 -17.35
N CYS A 661 19.54 -24.05 -16.04
CA CYS A 661 20.76 -24.27 -15.26
C CYS A 661 20.62 -25.41 -14.24
N ALA A 662 21.70 -26.15 -14.06
CA ALA A 662 21.87 -27.17 -13.02
C ALA A 662 22.97 -26.74 -12.05
N GLU A 663 22.57 -26.34 -10.85
CA GLU A 663 23.46 -26.26 -9.71
C GLU A 663 23.70 -27.67 -9.18
N CYS A 664 24.84 -28.22 -9.56
CA CYS A 664 25.21 -29.60 -9.31
C CYS A 664 25.67 -29.80 -7.86
N HIS A 665 25.56 -31.03 -7.40
CA HIS A 665 26.20 -31.48 -6.18
C HIS A 665 27.71 -31.25 -6.27
N GLY A 666 28.35 -31.52 -7.40
CA GLY A 666 29.62 -30.91 -7.84
C GLY A 666 30.69 -30.86 -6.75
N THR A 667 31.14 -32.02 -6.28
CA THR A 667 32.08 -32.09 -5.15
C THR A 667 33.53 -31.93 -5.55
N GLY A 668 33.85 -31.97 -6.85
CA GLY A 668 35.25 -31.98 -7.29
C GLY A 668 35.93 -33.32 -7.01
N THR A 669 35.16 -34.40 -7.01
CA THR A 669 35.70 -35.76 -6.85
C THR A 669 35.89 -36.43 -8.20
N ALA A 670 37.02 -37.14 -8.37
CA ALA A 670 37.36 -37.80 -9.63
C ALA A 670 36.27 -38.77 -10.14
N LEU A 671 35.50 -39.37 -9.22
CA LEU A 671 34.42 -40.31 -9.54
C LEU A 671 33.02 -39.65 -9.57
N GLY A 672 32.75 -38.72 -8.65
CA GLY A 672 31.40 -38.16 -8.48
C GLY A 672 31.00 -37.23 -9.62
N ASP A 673 31.90 -36.35 -10.06
CA ASP A 673 31.58 -35.37 -11.11
C ASP A 673 31.19 -36.07 -12.44
N PRO A 674 31.93 -37.08 -12.95
CA PRO A 674 31.50 -37.85 -14.13
C PRO A 674 30.14 -38.55 -13.97
N ILE A 675 29.84 -39.09 -12.79
CA ILE A 675 28.57 -39.79 -12.53
C ILE A 675 27.39 -38.82 -12.55
N GLU A 676 27.55 -37.63 -11.94
CA GLU A 676 26.51 -36.61 -11.89
C GLU A 676 26.23 -36.01 -13.28
N VAL A 677 27.27 -35.65 -14.03
CA VAL A 677 27.12 -35.14 -15.40
C VAL A 677 26.46 -36.19 -16.30
N GLY A 678 26.85 -37.46 -16.16
CA GLY A 678 26.19 -38.57 -16.86
C GLY A 678 24.72 -38.75 -16.47
N ALA A 679 24.38 -38.57 -15.19
CA ALA A 679 23.00 -38.66 -14.71
C ALA A 679 22.12 -37.52 -15.25
N LEU A 680 22.65 -36.30 -15.33
CA LEU A 680 22.00 -35.15 -15.96
C LEU A 680 21.80 -35.39 -17.47
N LYS A 681 22.83 -35.83 -18.18
CA LYS A 681 22.76 -36.18 -19.60
C LYS A 681 21.67 -37.23 -19.87
N ALA A 682 21.59 -38.28 -19.05
CA ALA A 682 20.60 -39.34 -19.21
C ALA A 682 19.15 -38.85 -19.08
N VAL A 683 18.91 -37.71 -18.43
CA VAL A 683 17.59 -37.09 -18.28
C VAL A 683 17.37 -35.96 -19.30
N MET A 684 18.43 -35.21 -19.62
CA MET A 684 18.32 -33.92 -20.30
C MET A 684 19.06 -33.86 -21.66
N GLN A 685 19.46 -34.99 -22.26
CA GLN A 685 20.12 -35.00 -23.57
C GLN A 685 19.29 -34.41 -24.71
N GLU A 686 17.96 -34.55 -24.66
CA GLU A 686 17.05 -34.06 -25.70
C GLU A 686 16.80 -32.55 -25.52
N ARG A 687 17.81 -31.74 -25.85
CA ARG A 687 17.75 -30.28 -25.74
C ARG A 687 18.43 -29.57 -26.93
N LYS A 688 17.94 -28.37 -27.24
CA LYS A 688 18.47 -27.49 -28.29
C LYS A 688 19.43 -26.46 -27.72
N GLU A 689 19.00 -25.79 -26.65
CA GLU A 689 19.82 -24.79 -25.95
C GLU A 689 20.76 -25.50 -24.97
N PRO A 690 22.00 -25.05 -24.77
CA PRO A 690 22.90 -25.67 -23.81
C PRO A 690 22.37 -25.55 -22.36
N ILE A 691 22.64 -26.55 -21.52
CA ILE A 691 22.44 -26.43 -20.07
C ILE A 691 23.67 -25.80 -19.43
N TYR A 692 23.47 -24.85 -18.51
CA TYR A 692 24.55 -24.34 -17.69
C TYR A 692 24.75 -25.25 -16.47
N GLN A 693 25.98 -25.66 -16.19
CA GLN A 693 26.30 -26.52 -15.04
C GLN A 693 27.28 -25.81 -14.10
N THR A 694 26.84 -25.58 -12.85
CA THR A 694 27.57 -24.80 -11.87
C THR A 694 27.62 -25.51 -10.51
N SER A 695 28.53 -25.11 -9.62
CA SER A 695 28.46 -25.50 -8.21
C SER A 695 29.03 -24.43 -7.28
N ALA A 696 28.30 -24.08 -6.23
CA ALA A 696 28.71 -23.17 -5.16
C ALA A 696 29.94 -23.71 -4.40
N LYS A 697 30.13 -25.04 -4.41
CA LYS A 697 31.23 -25.69 -3.70
C LYS A 697 32.60 -25.30 -4.24
N ALA A 698 32.67 -24.93 -5.52
CA ALA A 698 33.88 -24.38 -6.12
C ALA A 698 34.35 -23.10 -5.41
N HIS A 699 33.43 -22.27 -4.89
CA HIS A 699 33.75 -20.99 -4.26
C HIS A 699 33.98 -21.11 -2.76
N ILE A 700 33.07 -21.78 -2.05
CA ILE A 700 33.02 -21.76 -0.58
C ILE A 700 33.14 -23.14 0.05
N GLY A 701 33.47 -24.14 -0.74
CA GLY A 701 33.65 -25.50 -0.28
C GLY A 701 32.32 -26.20 -0.04
N HIS A 702 32.41 -27.45 0.41
CA HIS A 702 31.25 -28.26 0.70
C HIS A 702 30.68 -27.90 2.07
N GLY A 703 29.58 -27.14 2.08
CA GLY A 703 28.79 -26.83 3.28
C GLY A 703 28.05 -28.02 3.92
N GLU A 704 28.47 -29.26 3.64
CA GLU A 704 27.91 -30.52 4.17
C GLU A 704 26.37 -30.48 4.30
N ALA A 705 25.84 -30.46 5.53
CA ALA A 705 24.40 -30.47 5.78
C ALA A 705 23.63 -29.25 5.24
N VAL A 706 24.28 -28.07 5.12
CA VAL A 706 23.68 -26.84 4.58
C VAL A 706 23.90 -26.68 3.06
N ALA A 707 24.66 -27.59 2.42
CA ALA A 707 25.02 -27.47 1.01
C ALA A 707 23.80 -27.34 0.08
N GLY A 708 22.70 -28.02 0.41
CA GLY A 708 21.43 -27.91 -0.32
C GLY A 708 20.85 -26.50 -0.30
N THR A 709 20.80 -25.84 0.86
CA THR A 709 20.30 -24.46 1.01
C THR A 709 21.19 -23.48 0.24
N ILE A 710 22.52 -23.63 0.34
CA ILE A 710 23.50 -22.79 -0.36
C ILE A 710 23.26 -22.83 -1.88
N GLY A 711 23.12 -24.05 -2.44
CA GLY A 711 22.87 -24.24 -3.86
C GLY A 711 21.47 -23.77 -4.28
N LEU A 712 20.46 -24.01 -3.45
CA LEU A 712 19.09 -23.58 -3.74
C LEU A 712 18.96 -22.06 -3.80
N ILE A 713 19.53 -21.34 -2.83
CA ILE A 713 19.57 -19.87 -2.83
C ILE A 713 20.35 -19.36 -4.04
N LYS A 714 21.47 -20.00 -4.40
CA LYS A 714 22.23 -19.65 -5.60
C LYS A 714 21.39 -19.83 -6.88
N CYS A 715 20.64 -20.91 -7.02
CA CYS A 715 19.70 -21.11 -8.13
C CYS A 715 18.68 -19.98 -8.24
N MET A 716 18.08 -19.58 -7.12
CA MET A 716 17.12 -18.48 -7.08
C MET A 716 17.78 -17.17 -7.54
N MET A 717 18.99 -16.90 -7.08
CA MET A 717 19.76 -15.71 -7.49
C MET A 717 20.14 -15.72 -8.97
N MET A 718 20.53 -16.89 -9.50
CA MET A 718 20.85 -17.07 -10.93
C MET A 718 19.63 -16.85 -11.82
N CYS A 719 18.44 -17.33 -11.42
CA CYS A 719 17.19 -17.05 -12.14
C CYS A 719 16.85 -15.56 -12.08
N ASN A 720 16.95 -14.95 -10.90
CA ASN A 720 16.72 -13.51 -10.70
C ASN A 720 17.70 -12.61 -11.48
N ALA A 721 18.87 -13.13 -11.85
CA ALA A 721 19.84 -12.41 -12.68
C ALA A 721 19.82 -12.82 -14.16
N ALA A 722 19.03 -13.85 -14.51
CA ALA A 722 19.10 -14.55 -15.78
C ALA A 722 20.54 -14.90 -16.24
N CYS A 723 21.39 -15.32 -15.30
CA CYS A 723 22.80 -15.60 -15.57
C CYS A 723 23.28 -16.87 -14.84
N GLY A 724 24.18 -17.62 -15.48
CA GLY A 724 24.93 -18.72 -14.90
C GLY A 724 26.24 -18.23 -14.28
N THR A 725 26.46 -18.55 -13.01
CA THR A 725 27.69 -18.16 -12.30
C THR A 725 28.89 -19.02 -12.73
N PRO A 726 30.13 -18.49 -12.70
CA PRO A 726 31.35 -19.26 -12.94
C PRO A 726 31.53 -20.42 -11.95
N ASN A 727 32.25 -21.47 -12.35
CA ASN A 727 32.84 -22.46 -11.46
C ASN A 727 34.27 -22.04 -11.13
N CYS A 728 34.51 -21.65 -9.87
CA CYS A 728 35.86 -21.33 -9.42
C CYS A 728 36.80 -22.54 -9.63
N HIS A 729 38.04 -22.30 -10.02
CA HIS A 729 39.07 -23.32 -10.29
C HIS A 729 38.85 -24.23 -11.51
N LEU A 730 37.88 -23.96 -12.37
CA LEU A 730 37.73 -24.66 -13.64
C LEU A 730 38.69 -24.06 -14.69
N ALA A 731 39.76 -24.78 -15.02
CA ALA A 731 40.75 -24.42 -16.04
C ALA A 731 40.73 -25.38 -17.23
N GLU A 732 40.62 -26.69 -16.97
CA GLU A 732 40.55 -27.74 -17.98
C GLU A 732 39.54 -28.80 -17.55
N LEU A 733 38.55 -29.09 -18.41
CA LEU A 733 37.50 -30.06 -18.10
C LEU A 733 38.09 -31.47 -17.89
N ASN A 734 37.54 -32.16 -16.90
CA ASN A 734 37.87 -33.55 -16.63
C ASN A 734 37.52 -34.42 -17.85
N PRO A 735 38.49 -35.15 -18.44
CA PRO A 735 38.26 -35.94 -19.65
C PRO A 735 37.29 -37.12 -19.45
N HIS A 736 36.92 -37.43 -18.20
CA HIS A 736 35.95 -38.46 -17.87
C HIS A 736 34.48 -37.97 -17.89
N LEU A 737 34.23 -36.68 -18.07
CA LEU A 737 32.87 -36.15 -18.22
C LEU A 737 32.29 -36.57 -19.58
N ASP A 738 31.19 -37.32 -19.58
CA ASP A 738 30.51 -37.72 -20.83
C ASP A 738 29.61 -36.58 -21.35
N ILE A 739 30.19 -35.68 -22.14
CA ILE A 739 29.51 -34.51 -22.73
C ILE A 739 29.25 -34.65 -24.23
N GLU A 740 29.65 -35.77 -24.84
CA GLU A 740 29.48 -35.99 -26.28
C GLU A 740 27.99 -36.04 -26.66
N GLY A 741 27.56 -35.18 -27.59
CA GLY A 741 26.17 -35.08 -28.02
C GLY A 741 25.22 -34.48 -26.96
N TYR A 742 25.75 -33.92 -25.87
CA TYR A 742 24.98 -33.27 -24.82
C TYR A 742 25.32 -31.77 -24.78
N PRO A 743 24.44 -30.89 -25.30
CA PRO A 743 24.66 -29.44 -25.24
C PRO A 743 24.74 -28.97 -23.78
N SER A 744 25.96 -28.74 -23.29
CA SER A 744 26.26 -28.31 -21.93
C SER A 744 27.38 -27.30 -21.89
N VAL A 745 27.24 -26.29 -21.05
CA VAL A 745 28.23 -25.25 -20.77
C VAL A 745 28.62 -25.34 -19.30
N PHE A 746 29.93 -25.30 -19.04
CA PHE A 746 30.50 -25.22 -17.70
C PHE A 746 31.14 -23.83 -17.57
N PRO A 747 30.43 -22.85 -17.00
CA PRO A 747 30.89 -21.47 -17.02
C PRO A 747 32.20 -21.31 -16.23
N SER A 748 33.20 -20.66 -16.82
CA SER A 748 34.39 -20.14 -16.12
C SER A 748 34.28 -18.63 -15.84
N GLU A 749 33.26 -17.98 -16.41
CA GLU A 749 32.91 -16.58 -16.22
C GLU A 749 31.38 -16.44 -16.11
N LEU A 750 30.90 -15.29 -15.62
CA LEU A 750 29.47 -15.01 -15.55
C LEU A 750 28.88 -15.04 -16.97
N SER A 751 27.87 -15.89 -17.19
CA SER A 751 27.33 -16.15 -18.52
C SER A 751 25.84 -15.84 -18.58
N ASP A 752 25.44 -15.02 -19.55
CA ASP A 752 24.03 -14.70 -19.80
C ASP A 752 23.27 -15.93 -20.32
N TYR A 753 22.03 -16.12 -19.84
CA TYR A 753 21.11 -17.15 -20.37
C TYR A 753 20.45 -16.73 -21.68
N GLY A 754 20.36 -15.42 -21.98
CA GLY A 754 19.63 -14.89 -23.12
C GLY A 754 18.10 -14.89 -22.96
N PHE A 755 17.62 -15.04 -21.72
CA PHE A 755 16.22 -15.03 -21.32
C PHE A 755 16.00 -13.97 -20.22
N ASN A 756 14.75 -13.62 -19.94
CA ASN A 756 14.36 -12.74 -18.83
C ASN A 756 13.58 -13.48 -17.72
N ALA A 757 13.47 -14.80 -17.82
CA ALA A 757 13.06 -15.73 -16.78
C ALA A 757 13.74 -17.08 -17.00
N GLY A 758 13.82 -17.92 -15.96
CA GLY A 758 14.45 -19.23 -16.09
C GLY A 758 14.03 -20.25 -15.07
N TYR A 759 14.19 -21.52 -15.43
CA TYR A 759 14.13 -22.64 -14.50
C TYR A 759 15.55 -23.12 -14.20
N SER A 760 15.93 -23.06 -12.93
CA SER A 760 17.15 -23.71 -12.46
C SER A 760 16.77 -24.84 -11.54
N GLY A 761 17.67 -25.80 -11.34
CA GLY A 761 17.52 -26.59 -10.13
C GLY A 761 18.81 -27.06 -9.55
N VAL A 762 18.69 -27.48 -8.30
CA VAL A 762 19.79 -27.85 -7.41
C VAL A 762 19.75 -29.33 -7.09
N SER A 763 20.90 -29.98 -7.16
CA SER A 763 21.10 -31.37 -6.76
C SER A 763 21.94 -31.45 -5.48
N SER A 764 21.55 -32.32 -4.55
CA SER A 764 22.41 -32.67 -3.41
C SER A 764 22.33 -34.15 -3.09
N PHE A 765 23.49 -34.81 -3.07
CA PHE A 765 23.62 -36.26 -2.91
C PHE A 765 24.41 -36.56 -1.63
N GLY A 766 23.73 -37.09 -0.62
CA GLY A 766 24.34 -37.49 0.64
C GLY A 766 25.27 -38.68 0.45
N PHE A 767 26.42 -38.69 1.13
CA PHE A 767 27.38 -39.79 1.01
C PHE A 767 26.78 -41.16 1.41
N GLY A 768 25.74 -41.21 2.24
CA GLY A 768 25.00 -42.44 2.56
C GLY A 768 24.00 -42.89 1.47
N GLY A 769 23.98 -42.21 0.32
CA GLY A 769 23.15 -42.51 -0.83
C GLY A 769 21.76 -41.88 -0.79
N ALA A 770 21.46 -40.95 0.12
CA ALA A 770 20.21 -40.20 0.10
C ALA A 770 20.33 -39.04 -0.90
N ASN A 771 19.45 -38.99 -1.90
CA ASN A 771 19.49 -37.96 -2.93
C ASN A 771 18.32 -37.01 -2.78
N SER A 772 18.56 -35.74 -3.08
CA SER A 772 17.50 -34.75 -3.21
C SER A 772 17.75 -33.82 -4.41
N ARG A 773 16.66 -33.40 -5.03
CA ARG A 773 16.59 -32.46 -6.16
C ARG A 773 15.48 -31.45 -5.87
N ALA A 774 15.69 -30.18 -6.21
CA ALA A 774 14.62 -29.20 -6.30
C ALA A 774 14.76 -28.35 -7.56
N ASP A 775 13.63 -27.94 -8.13
CA ASP A 775 13.55 -27.07 -9.31
C ASP A 775 12.84 -25.75 -8.95
N VAL A 776 13.42 -24.63 -9.35
CA VAL A 776 12.97 -23.28 -9.05
C VAL A 776 12.72 -22.47 -10.32
N PHE A 777 11.83 -21.51 -10.20
CA PHE A 777 11.52 -20.48 -11.17
C PHE A 777 11.78 -19.10 -10.57
N ALA A 778 12.34 -18.18 -11.35
CA ALA A 778 12.18 -16.76 -11.12
C ALA A 778 12.26 -15.99 -12.44
N SER A 779 11.57 -14.86 -12.50
CA SER A 779 11.83 -13.82 -13.49
C SER A 779 13.07 -13.01 -13.08
N ALA A 780 13.73 -12.39 -14.04
CA ALA A 780 14.90 -11.59 -13.78
C ALA A 780 14.49 -10.29 -13.05
N LYS A 781 14.98 -10.07 -11.84
CA LYS A 781 14.78 -8.82 -11.07
C LYS A 781 15.98 -7.88 -11.16
N LYS A 782 17.12 -8.34 -11.71
CA LYS A 782 18.36 -7.58 -11.84
C LYS A 782 19.10 -7.93 -13.15
N GLY A 783 19.99 -7.04 -13.57
CA GLY A 783 20.76 -7.20 -14.80
C GLY A 783 20.08 -6.61 -16.04
N PRO A 784 20.66 -6.79 -17.24
CA PRO A 784 20.17 -6.17 -18.48
C PRO A 784 18.81 -6.73 -18.95
N HIS A 785 18.43 -7.92 -18.48
CA HIS A 785 17.15 -8.56 -18.79
C HIS A 785 16.11 -8.38 -17.69
N LYS A 786 16.29 -7.38 -16.81
CA LYS A 786 15.39 -7.12 -15.69
C LYS A 786 13.95 -6.94 -16.18
N THR A 787 13.06 -7.63 -15.49
CA THR A 787 11.60 -7.57 -15.57
C THR A 787 11.05 -6.84 -14.34
N GLY A 788 9.77 -6.53 -14.34
CA GLY A 788 9.10 -5.85 -13.23
C GLY A 788 9.02 -4.33 -13.37
N GLU A 789 9.54 -3.76 -14.45
CA GLU A 789 9.12 -2.42 -14.87
C GLU A 789 7.80 -2.55 -15.63
N LEU A 790 6.77 -1.89 -15.10
CA LEU A 790 5.43 -1.95 -15.66
C LEU A 790 5.41 -1.26 -17.03
N ASP A 791 5.09 -2.01 -18.08
CA ASP A 791 4.76 -1.45 -19.38
C ASP A 791 3.34 -0.87 -19.31
N TRP A 792 3.24 0.44 -19.11
CA TRP A 792 1.97 1.16 -19.05
C TRP A 792 1.09 0.99 -20.29
N LYS A 793 1.66 0.60 -21.44
CA LYS A 793 0.88 0.31 -22.66
C LYS A 793 0.14 -1.02 -22.59
N LYS A 794 0.48 -1.87 -21.63
CA LYS A 794 -0.13 -3.17 -21.36
C LYS A 794 -1.12 -3.13 -20.20
N VAL A 795 -1.35 -1.95 -19.61
CA VAL A 795 -2.30 -1.75 -18.52
C VAL A 795 -3.63 -1.30 -19.11
N ASP A 796 -4.69 -2.08 -18.87
CA ASP A 796 -6.02 -1.76 -19.37
C ASP A 796 -6.62 -0.55 -18.63
N TYR A 797 -6.57 -0.54 -17.29
CA TYR A 797 -7.16 0.49 -16.43
C TYR A 797 -6.23 0.87 -15.29
N VAL A 798 -6.30 2.15 -14.88
CA VAL A 798 -5.78 2.59 -13.59
C VAL A 798 -6.96 2.82 -12.65
N THR A 799 -6.94 2.16 -11.50
CA THR A 799 -8.10 2.10 -10.60
C THR A 799 -7.77 2.68 -9.24
N VAL A 800 -8.71 3.41 -8.67
CA VAL A 800 -8.69 3.89 -7.27
C VAL A 800 -9.88 3.31 -6.50
N SER A 801 -9.82 3.33 -5.17
CA SER A 801 -10.94 2.88 -4.34
C SER A 801 -12.02 3.97 -4.30
N CYS A 802 -13.28 3.62 -4.57
CA CYS A 802 -14.38 4.53 -4.34
C CYS A 802 -14.60 4.74 -2.83
N PRO A 803 -14.76 5.98 -2.34
CA PRO A 803 -14.95 6.25 -0.93
C PRO A 803 -16.35 5.90 -0.41
N PHE A 804 -17.31 5.46 -1.24
CA PHE A 804 -18.64 5.06 -0.78
C PHE A 804 -18.78 3.54 -0.69
N ASP A 805 -18.49 2.84 -1.79
CA ASP A 805 -18.62 1.39 -1.88
C ASP A 805 -17.29 0.64 -1.67
N LEU A 806 -16.15 1.34 -1.60
CA LEU A 806 -14.79 0.77 -1.50
C LEU A 806 -14.42 -0.15 -2.67
N GLY A 807 -15.21 -0.16 -3.73
CA GLY A 807 -14.96 -0.88 -4.97
C GLY A 807 -13.97 -0.15 -5.88
N PRO A 808 -13.31 -0.87 -6.81
CA PRO A 808 -12.42 -0.23 -7.77
C PRO A 808 -13.23 0.58 -8.78
N MET A 809 -12.77 1.80 -9.05
CA MET A 809 -13.29 2.68 -10.09
C MET A 809 -12.12 3.27 -10.88
N HIS A 810 -12.34 3.58 -12.16
CA HIS A 810 -11.33 4.20 -13.00
C HIS A 810 -10.98 5.61 -12.47
N TYR A 811 -9.69 5.93 -12.42
CA TYR A 811 -9.21 7.11 -11.66
C TYR A 811 -9.58 8.48 -12.26
N LEU A 812 -9.84 8.55 -13.57
CA LEU A 812 -10.20 9.80 -14.25
C LEU A 812 -11.71 10.05 -14.17
N ASP A 813 -12.50 9.21 -14.82
CA ASP A 813 -13.94 9.40 -14.99
C ASP A 813 -14.79 8.75 -13.89
N GLY A 814 -14.15 8.03 -12.95
CA GLY A 814 -14.79 7.33 -11.85
C GLY A 814 -15.72 6.20 -12.29
N LYS A 815 -15.60 5.68 -13.52
CA LYS A 815 -16.44 4.55 -13.96
C LYS A 815 -16.14 3.28 -13.16
N CYS A 816 -17.15 2.45 -12.93
CA CYS A 816 -16.95 1.08 -12.46
C CYS A 816 -15.97 0.35 -13.37
N VAL A 817 -14.92 -0.25 -12.80
CA VAL A 817 -14.11 -1.24 -13.52
C VAL A 817 -14.47 -2.66 -13.04
N PRO A 818 -14.65 -3.63 -13.95
CA PRO A 818 -14.91 -5.00 -13.56
C PRO A 818 -13.70 -5.59 -12.83
N ARG A 819 -13.93 -6.42 -11.80
CA ARG A 819 -12.85 -7.15 -11.11
C ARG A 819 -12.27 -8.29 -11.95
N ALA A 820 -13.03 -8.79 -12.92
CA ALA A 820 -12.66 -9.93 -13.76
C ALA A 820 -12.38 -9.46 -15.19
N THR A 821 -11.10 -9.37 -15.55
CA THR A 821 -10.66 -9.24 -16.94
C THR A 821 -10.83 -10.59 -17.64
N SER A 822 -12.08 -11.00 -17.90
CA SER A 822 -12.31 -12.18 -18.74
C SER A 822 -11.78 -11.90 -20.15
N LYS A 823 -11.29 -12.94 -20.84
CA LYS A 823 -10.82 -12.91 -22.25
C LYS A 823 -11.80 -12.31 -23.28
N LYS A 824 -13.00 -11.89 -22.85
CA LYS A 824 -14.00 -11.21 -23.69
C LYS A 824 -13.71 -9.73 -23.90
N TYR A 825 -13.00 -9.05 -23.00
CA TYR A 825 -12.70 -7.63 -23.18
C TYR A 825 -11.53 -7.50 -24.17
N LYS A 826 -11.73 -6.68 -25.22
CA LYS A 826 -10.66 -6.39 -26.18
C LYS A 826 -9.53 -5.65 -25.45
N HIS A 827 -8.30 -6.05 -25.75
CA HIS A 827 -7.06 -5.43 -25.27
C HIS A 827 -6.84 -4.04 -25.91
N GLU A 828 -7.70 -3.08 -25.60
CA GLU A 828 -7.51 -1.68 -25.97
C GLU A 828 -7.28 -0.89 -24.69
N GLN A 829 -6.34 0.06 -24.74
CA GLN A 829 -6.05 0.94 -23.62
C GLN A 829 -7.31 1.73 -23.28
N TYR A 830 -7.77 1.68 -22.03
CA TYR A 830 -8.93 2.46 -21.64
C TYR A 830 -8.65 3.96 -21.79
N ARG A 831 -9.60 4.67 -22.39
CA ARG A 831 -9.64 6.12 -22.49
C ARG A 831 -10.90 6.61 -21.82
N ALA A 832 -10.80 7.67 -21.02
CA ALA A 832 -12.01 8.27 -20.49
C ALA A 832 -12.80 8.86 -21.65
N ASP A 833 -14.05 8.46 -21.75
CA ASP A 833 -14.98 8.86 -22.80
C ASP A 833 -16.24 9.50 -22.19
N ALA A 834 -16.35 9.50 -20.87
CA ALA A 834 -17.47 10.05 -20.14
C ALA A 834 -17.04 11.20 -19.23
N ILE A 835 -17.78 12.30 -19.33
CA ILE A 835 -17.58 13.50 -18.52
C ILE A 835 -18.85 13.74 -17.72
N ARG A 836 -18.65 14.01 -16.43
CA ARG A 836 -19.74 14.32 -15.50
C ARG A 836 -20.03 15.81 -15.46
N ASP A 837 -21.17 16.17 -14.91
CA ASP A 837 -21.49 17.56 -14.62
C ASP A 837 -20.39 18.26 -13.79
N GLU A 838 -20.27 19.59 -13.94
CA GLU A 838 -19.23 20.39 -13.28
C GLU A 838 -19.28 20.36 -11.74
N PHE A 839 -20.39 19.93 -11.15
CA PHE A 839 -20.57 19.74 -9.71
C PHE A 839 -20.28 18.30 -9.25
N ALA A 840 -20.00 17.38 -10.17
CA ALA A 840 -19.62 16.03 -9.83
C ALA A 840 -18.19 15.96 -9.29
N SER A 841 -18.00 15.17 -8.24
CA SER A 841 -16.72 14.65 -7.81
C SER A 841 -16.39 13.48 -8.72
N TYR A 842 -15.17 13.46 -9.19
CA TYR A 842 -14.63 12.33 -9.94
C TYR A 842 -14.11 11.23 -9.01
N ASP A 843 -14.11 11.51 -7.70
CA ASP A 843 -13.70 10.59 -6.65
C ASP A 843 -14.87 9.74 -6.14
N TYR A 844 -15.95 9.60 -6.90
CA TYR A 844 -16.99 8.60 -6.61
C TYR A 844 -17.34 7.79 -7.84
N ASN A 845 -17.86 6.60 -7.58
CA ASN A 845 -18.25 5.67 -8.63
C ASN A 845 -19.42 6.23 -9.44
N SER A 846 -19.33 6.13 -10.77
CA SER A 846 -20.36 6.56 -11.72
C SER A 846 -21.73 5.92 -11.47
N SER A 847 -21.72 4.66 -11.02
CA SER A 847 -22.92 3.90 -10.69
C SER A 847 -23.65 4.40 -9.43
N LEU A 848 -22.97 5.19 -8.60
CA LEU A 848 -23.55 5.82 -7.41
C LEU A 848 -23.85 7.31 -7.65
N TYR A 849 -23.53 7.84 -8.83
CA TYR A 849 -23.72 9.24 -9.18
C TYR A 849 -25.17 9.48 -9.62
N ASP A 850 -25.84 10.39 -8.92
CA ASP A 850 -27.24 10.77 -9.16
C ASP A 850 -27.41 11.94 -10.14
N GLY A 851 -26.31 12.61 -10.51
CA GLY A 851 -26.32 13.70 -11.47
C GLY A 851 -26.24 13.23 -12.93
N GLN A 852 -26.17 14.20 -13.83
CA GLN A 852 -26.18 13.94 -15.27
C GLN A 852 -24.76 13.86 -15.83
N TYR A 853 -24.53 12.92 -16.74
CA TYR A 853 -23.34 12.90 -17.59
C TYR A 853 -23.54 13.90 -18.73
N GLN A 854 -22.50 14.65 -19.02
CA GLN A 854 -22.47 15.55 -20.16
C GLN A 854 -22.10 14.79 -21.44
N MET A 855 -21.37 13.68 -21.32
CA MET A 855 -20.95 12.84 -22.44
C MET A 855 -20.84 11.38 -22.00
N THR A 856 -21.30 10.46 -22.85
CA THR A 856 -21.00 9.02 -22.81
C THR A 856 -21.15 8.52 -24.25
N PRO A 857 -20.16 7.82 -24.85
CA PRO A 857 -20.40 7.15 -26.11
C PRO A 857 -21.53 6.15 -25.89
N ARG A 858 -22.46 6.04 -26.84
CA ARG A 858 -23.40 4.94 -26.78
C ARG A 858 -22.63 3.65 -27.02
N ASP A 859 -22.34 2.92 -25.95
CA ASP A 859 -22.22 1.48 -26.07
C ASP A 859 -23.62 0.96 -26.42
N GLU A 860 -23.92 0.93 -27.73
CA GLU A 860 -25.17 0.37 -28.24
C GLU A 860 -25.19 -1.14 -27.95
N GLY A 861 -25.74 -1.53 -26.79
CA GLY A 861 -26.28 -2.88 -26.57
C GLY A 861 -25.59 -3.81 -25.57
N GLU A 862 -24.78 -3.31 -24.64
CA GLU A 862 -24.18 -4.14 -23.57
C GLU A 862 -24.82 -3.90 -22.18
N GLU A 863 -26.16 -3.93 -22.07
CA GLU A 863 -26.74 -4.19 -20.75
C GLU A 863 -26.31 -5.61 -20.32
N ASP A 864 -25.78 -5.74 -19.10
CA ASP A 864 -25.42 -7.04 -18.56
C ASP A 864 -26.67 -7.95 -18.60
N PRO A 865 -26.57 -9.11 -19.26
CA PRO A 865 -27.74 -9.96 -19.47
C PRO A 865 -28.28 -10.36 -18.10
N VAL A 866 -29.58 -10.13 -17.89
CA VAL A 866 -30.28 -10.56 -16.68
C VAL A 866 -29.94 -12.03 -16.41
N PRO A 867 -29.47 -12.37 -15.19
CA PRO A 867 -29.11 -13.73 -14.84
C PRO A 867 -30.24 -14.70 -15.17
N LYS A 868 -29.92 -15.72 -15.95
CA LYS A 868 -30.89 -16.75 -16.33
C LYS A 868 -30.96 -17.76 -15.19
N GLY A 869 -32.05 -17.76 -14.43
CA GLY A 869 -32.24 -18.71 -13.34
C GLY A 869 -33.18 -18.22 -12.26
N THR A 870 -33.42 -19.07 -11.27
CA THR A 870 -34.12 -18.70 -10.03
C THR A 870 -33.13 -18.08 -9.05
N MET A 871 -33.51 -16.98 -8.38
CA MET A 871 -32.67 -16.34 -7.36
C MET A 871 -32.87 -17.00 -6.00
N PHE A 872 -31.77 -17.30 -5.32
CA PHE A 872 -31.75 -17.83 -3.96
C PHE A 872 -30.95 -16.93 -3.03
N ILE A 873 -31.42 -16.73 -1.81
CA ILE A 873 -30.69 -16.04 -0.75
C ILE A 873 -30.15 -17.06 0.26
N VAL A 874 -28.91 -16.85 0.71
CA VAL A 874 -28.23 -17.67 1.71
C VAL A 874 -27.64 -16.75 2.76
N GLY A 875 -27.82 -17.07 4.04
CA GLY A 875 -27.38 -16.16 5.11
C GLY A 875 -26.97 -16.82 6.41
N SER A 876 -26.53 -16.00 7.36
CA SER A 876 -25.97 -16.47 8.63
C SER A 876 -27.00 -17.03 9.59
N TRP A 877 -28.29 -16.79 9.38
CA TRP A 877 -29.38 -17.25 10.24
C TRP A 877 -29.45 -18.76 10.38
N ASP A 878 -28.85 -19.53 9.46
CA ASP A 878 -28.72 -20.99 9.55
C ASP A 878 -27.27 -21.47 9.35
N ASN A 879 -26.31 -20.55 9.48
CA ASN A 879 -24.90 -20.75 9.15
C ASN A 879 -24.64 -21.12 7.68
N PHE A 880 -25.32 -20.41 6.76
CA PHE A 880 -25.19 -20.53 5.31
C PHE A 880 -25.44 -21.95 4.76
N ARG A 881 -26.32 -22.72 5.41
CA ARG A 881 -26.52 -24.15 5.12
C ARG A 881 -27.54 -24.37 4.01
N GLU A 882 -28.68 -23.70 4.10
CA GLU A 882 -29.78 -23.81 3.14
C GLU A 882 -29.90 -22.53 2.30
N ALA A 883 -30.25 -22.73 1.03
CA ALA A 883 -30.56 -21.64 0.11
C ALA A 883 -32.07 -21.52 -0.04
N HIS A 884 -32.60 -20.31 0.12
CA HIS A 884 -34.02 -20.04 0.07
C HIS A 884 -34.37 -19.26 -1.20
N GLU A 885 -35.36 -19.75 -1.95
CA GLU A 885 -35.83 -19.06 -3.16
C GLU A 885 -36.39 -17.67 -2.83
N MET A 886 -36.03 -16.67 -3.63
CA MET A 886 -36.53 -15.30 -3.51
C MET A 886 -37.80 -15.11 -4.36
N ASP A 887 -38.77 -14.38 -3.84
CA ASP A 887 -40.01 -14.08 -4.55
C ASP A 887 -39.76 -13.03 -5.64
N LYS A 888 -40.18 -13.31 -6.88
CA LYS A 888 -40.12 -12.30 -7.96
C LYS A 888 -41.24 -11.28 -7.78
N TYR A 889 -40.90 -10.00 -7.76
CA TYR A 889 -41.87 -8.92 -7.60
C TYR A 889 -42.68 -8.76 -8.91
N GLU A 890 -44.01 -8.92 -8.85
CA GLU A 890 -44.84 -9.00 -10.06
C GLU A 890 -45.00 -7.66 -10.80
N ASP A 891 -44.89 -6.54 -10.09
CA ASP A 891 -45.16 -5.20 -10.61
C ASP A 891 -43.90 -4.47 -11.15
N GLU A 892 -42.70 -5.04 -10.96
CA GLU A 892 -41.44 -4.51 -11.49
C GLU A 892 -40.57 -5.62 -12.09
N ASP A 893 -40.21 -5.45 -13.37
CA ASP A 893 -39.32 -6.38 -14.05
C ASP A 893 -37.94 -6.44 -13.37
N ASN A 894 -37.42 -7.67 -13.25
CA ASN A 894 -36.09 -7.99 -12.69
C ASN A 894 -35.89 -7.57 -11.22
N THR A 895 -36.96 -7.57 -10.42
CA THR A 895 -36.90 -7.34 -8.97
C THR A 895 -37.27 -8.61 -8.20
N TRP A 896 -36.49 -8.94 -7.16
CA TRP A 896 -36.70 -10.07 -6.24
C TRP A 896 -36.70 -9.61 -4.80
N THR A 897 -37.52 -10.22 -3.97
CA THR A 897 -37.68 -9.87 -2.55
C THR A 897 -37.56 -11.07 -1.64
N PHE A 898 -37.06 -10.87 -0.43
CA PHE A 898 -37.04 -11.88 0.63
C PHE A 898 -37.11 -11.24 2.02
N LEU A 899 -37.77 -11.91 2.97
CA LEU A 899 -37.87 -11.45 4.35
C LEU A 899 -36.70 -12.00 5.18
N VAL A 900 -35.91 -11.12 5.80
CA VAL A 900 -34.82 -11.46 6.72
C VAL A 900 -35.19 -11.01 8.13
N ALA A 901 -35.18 -11.92 9.10
CA ALA A 901 -35.38 -11.57 10.50
C ALA A 901 -34.06 -11.56 11.26
N LEU A 902 -33.83 -10.52 12.08
CA LEU A 902 -32.64 -10.44 12.93
C LEU A 902 -32.69 -11.49 14.05
N GLY A 903 -31.64 -12.31 14.19
CA GLY A 903 -31.49 -13.30 15.25
C GLY A 903 -31.19 -12.69 16.63
N GLU A 904 -30.80 -13.55 17.60
CA GLU A 904 -30.49 -13.16 18.98
C GLU A 904 -29.32 -12.18 19.11
N THR A 905 -28.50 -12.04 18.05
CA THR A 905 -27.35 -11.13 17.97
C THR A 905 -27.70 -9.76 17.38
N ARG A 906 -28.95 -9.56 16.94
CA ARG A 906 -29.42 -8.36 16.20
C ARG A 906 -28.63 -8.05 14.91
N CYS A 907 -27.95 -9.02 14.33
CA CYS A 907 -27.25 -8.84 13.06
C CYS A 907 -27.24 -10.12 12.23
N GLU A 908 -27.42 -9.99 10.91
CA GLU A 908 -27.41 -11.11 9.97
C GLU A 908 -26.65 -10.74 8.69
N ARG A 909 -25.96 -11.73 8.11
CA ARG A 909 -25.20 -11.63 6.88
C ARG A 909 -25.84 -12.46 5.77
N PHE A 910 -25.75 -12.04 4.53
CA PHE A 910 -26.27 -12.83 3.40
C PHE A 910 -25.57 -12.54 2.07
N HIS A 911 -25.76 -13.43 1.11
CA HIS A 911 -25.50 -13.23 -0.32
C HIS A 911 -26.61 -13.89 -1.16
N ILE A 912 -26.57 -13.71 -2.48
CA ILE A 912 -27.53 -14.31 -3.41
C ILE A 912 -26.81 -15.30 -4.33
N ARG A 913 -27.49 -16.37 -4.76
CA ARG A 913 -27.02 -17.37 -5.72
C ARG A 913 -28.01 -17.51 -6.86
N VAL A 914 -27.49 -17.65 -8.07
CA VAL A 914 -28.29 -17.97 -9.26
C VAL A 914 -28.39 -19.49 -9.38
N ASP A 915 -29.60 -20.02 -9.53
CA ASP A 915 -29.89 -21.46 -9.62
C ASP A 915 -29.32 -22.31 -8.46
N ASN A 916 -29.06 -21.67 -7.32
CA ASN A 916 -28.38 -22.25 -6.15
C ASN A 916 -27.00 -22.87 -6.48
N ASP A 917 -26.29 -22.30 -7.47
CA ASP A 917 -24.91 -22.67 -7.78
C ASP A 917 -23.94 -21.83 -6.90
N PRO A 918 -23.07 -22.46 -6.08
CA PRO A 918 -22.08 -21.72 -5.30
C PRO A 918 -21.00 -21.01 -6.15
N PHE A 919 -20.89 -21.31 -7.44
CA PHE A 919 -19.98 -20.63 -8.38
C PHE A 919 -20.65 -19.47 -9.14
N GLU A 920 -21.95 -19.21 -8.91
CA GLU A 920 -22.72 -18.13 -9.51
C GLU A 920 -23.34 -17.25 -8.40
N CYS A 921 -22.48 -16.64 -7.59
CA CYS A 921 -22.89 -15.82 -6.46
C CYS A 921 -23.00 -14.34 -6.85
N ILE A 922 -24.05 -13.66 -6.36
CA ILE A 922 -24.19 -12.20 -6.37
C ILE A 922 -23.91 -11.70 -4.94
N TYR A 923 -22.96 -10.78 -4.80
CA TYR A 923 -22.38 -10.40 -3.51
C TYR A 923 -21.95 -8.92 -3.52
N PRO A 924 -21.75 -8.27 -2.36
CA PRO A 924 -21.25 -6.90 -2.33
C PRO A 924 -19.77 -6.80 -2.71
N VAL A 925 -19.37 -5.68 -3.33
CA VAL A 925 -17.97 -5.45 -3.72
C VAL A 925 -16.99 -5.50 -2.53
N VAL A 926 -17.45 -5.28 -1.29
CA VAL A 926 -16.66 -5.41 -0.06
C VAL A 926 -17.30 -6.35 0.97
N PRO A 927 -16.51 -6.96 1.87
CA PRO A 927 -17.05 -7.71 3.01
C PRO A 927 -17.94 -6.84 3.89
N ASP A 928 -18.97 -7.45 4.48
CA ASP A 928 -19.95 -6.79 5.37
C ASP A 928 -20.54 -5.49 4.79
N GLY A 929 -20.92 -5.54 3.50
CA GLY A 929 -21.42 -4.40 2.74
C GLY A 929 -22.79 -3.88 3.21
N SER A 930 -22.99 -2.56 3.11
CA SER A 930 -24.30 -1.90 3.34
C SER A 930 -25.16 -1.88 2.06
N MET A 931 -26.35 -1.26 2.10
CA MET A 931 -27.21 -1.09 0.90
C MET A 931 -26.57 -0.23 -0.20
N ILE A 932 -25.62 0.63 0.17
CA ILE A 932 -25.01 1.61 -0.75
C ILE A 932 -23.92 0.95 -1.61
N VAL A 933 -23.41 -0.21 -1.18
CA VAL A 933 -22.33 -0.87 -1.92
C VAL A 933 -22.89 -1.61 -3.13
N ARG A 934 -22.20 -1.47 -4.26
CA ARG A 934 -22.64 -2.10 -5.51
C ARG A 934 -22.63 -3.63 -5.41
N PRO A 935 -23.67 -4.32 -5.92
CA PRO A 935 -23.64 -5.76 -6.17
C PRO A 935 -22.63 -6.12 -7.27
N MET A 936 -21.99 -7.27 -7.13
CA MET A 936 -21.06 -7.89 -8.07
C MET A 936 -21.52 -9.32 -8.40
N GLY A 937 -20.92 -9.94 -9.40
CA GLY A 937 -21.30 -11.28 -9.89
C GLY A 937 -22.48 -11.22 -10.87
N PRO A 938 -23.07 -12.36 -11.25
CA PRO A 938 -22.81 -13.69 -10.70
C PRO A 938 -21.43 -14.27 -11.09
N ASP A 939 -20.64 -14.71 -10.10
CA ASP A 939 -19.36 -15.42 -10.30
C ASP A 939 -18.90 -16.17 -9.01
N ASP A 940 -17.70 -16.77 -9.04
CA ASP A 940 -17.13 -17.57 -7.95
C ASP A 940 -16.27 -16.79 -6.94
N GLN A 941 -16.21 -15.46 -7.06
CA GLN A 941 -15.37 -14.60 -6.22
C GLN A 941 -16.11 -14.07 -4.97
N GLY A 942 -17.36 -14.49 -4.74
CA GLY A 942 -18.19 -14.02 -3.63
C GLY A 942 -17.86 -14.56 -2.24
N VAL A 943 -16.86 -15.44 -2.10
CA VAL A 943 -16.49 -16.05 -0.81
C VAL A 943 -15.99 -14.98 0.16
N GLY A 944 -16.64 -14.85 1.32
CA GLY A 944 -16.28 -13.84 2.33
C GLY A 944 -16.90 -12.46 2.10
N HIS A 945 -17.63 -12.27 0.99
CA HIS A 945 -18.34 -11.04 0.66
C HIS A 945 -19.83 -11.21 0.94
N TYR A 946 -20.33 -10.54 1.98
CA TYR A 946 -21.72 -10.63 2.43
C TYR A 946 -22.28 -9.25 2.71
N TRP A 947 -23.56 -9.04 2.43
CA TRP A 947 -24.26 -7.87 2.96
C TRP A 947 -24.51 -8.08 4.45
N LEU A 948 -24.43 -7.02 5.24
CA LEU A 948 -24.66 -7.05 6.68
C LEU A 948 -25.88 -6.19 7.04
N VAL A 949 -26.90 -6.82 7.59
CA VAL A 949 -28.02 -6.13 8.27
C VAL A 949 -27.67 -6.05 9.74
N ASP A 950 -27.34 -4.85 10.24
CA ASP A 950 -26.88 -4.65 11.63
C ASP A 950 -27.81 -3.73 12.42
N GLY A 951 -28.52 -4.30 13.39
CA GLY A 951 -29.43 -3.60 14.30
C GLY A 951 -28.81 -3.24 15.66
N ARG A 952 -27.54 -3.54 15.91
CA ARG A 952 -26.93 -3.44 17.25
C ARG A 952 -26.82 -1.99 17.74
N ASP A 953 -26.33 -1.08 16.90
CA ASP A 953 -26.13 0.33 17.26
C ASP A 953 -27.44 1.09 17.41
N SER A 954 -28.38 0.84 16.50
CA SER A 954 -29.73 1.41 16.53
C SER A 954 -30.65 0.74 17.55
N ARG A 955 -30.17 -0.27 18.28
CA ARG A 955 -30.92 -1.03 19.30
C ARG A 955 -32.22 -1.62 18.76
N VAL A 956 -32.19 -2.13 17.53
CA VAL A 956 -33.33 -2.78 16.88
C VAL A 956 -33.54 -4.16 17.51
N PRO A 957 -34.72 -4.49 18.06
CA PRO A 957 -34.94 -5.76 18.76
C PRO A 957 -34.74 -7.00 17.87
N ALA A 958 -34.28 -8.10 18.47
CA ALA A 958 -34.28 -9.43 17.86
C ALA A 958 -35.70 -9.83 17.43
N GLY A 959 -35.81 -10.46 16.26
CA GLY A 959 -37.08 -10.75 15.60
C GLY A 959 -37.64 -9.60 14.77
N THR A 960 -36.95 -8.46 14.67
CA THR A 960 -37.31 -7.42 13.68
C THR A 960 -37.07 -7.96 12.28
N VAL A 961 -38.06 -7.77 11.40
CA VAL A 961 -38.04 -8.27 10.02
C VAL A 961 -37.71 -7.14 9.06
N TYR A 962 -36.82 -7.43 8.12
CA TYR A 962 -36.45 -6.58 6.99
C TYR A 962 -36.87 -7.24 5.70
N GLN A 963 -37.41 -6.45 4.76
CA GLN A 963 -37.64 -6.90 3.40
C GLN A 963 -36.41 -6.53 2.57
N VAL A 964 -35.62 -7.53 2.21
CA VAL A 964 -34.51 -7.39 1.26
C VAL A 964 -35.09 -7.38 -0.15
N THR A 965 -34.70 -6.39 -0.94
CA THR A 965 -35.11 -6.19 -2.33
C THR A 965 -33.86 -6.07 -3.19
N PHE A 966 -33.73 -6.98 -4.14
CA PHE A 966 -32.66 -6.99 -5.14
C PHE A 966 -33.26 -6.72 -6.51
N ARG A 967 -32.73 -5.73 -7.24
CA ARG A 967 -33.15 -5.40 -8.59
C ARG A 967 -31.97 -5.51 -9.54
N TRP A 968 -32.08 -6.39 -10.54
CA TRP A 968 -31.11 -6.45 -11.63
C TRP A 968 -31.41 -5.34 -12.64
N ALA A 969 -30.63 -4.28 -12.55
CA ALA A 969 -30.64 -3.12 -13.43
C ALA A 969 -29.19 -2.79 -13.82
N ASP A 970 -28.99 -1.74 -14.61
CA ASP A 970 -27.67 -1.18 -14.86
C ASP A 970 -27.58 0.21 -14.20
N PRO A 971 -26.93 0.33 -13.02
CA PRO A 971 -26.31 -0.74 -12.22
C PRO A 971 -27.31 -1.54 -11.37
N PRO A 972 -26.97 -2.76 -10.89
CA PRO A 972 -27.81 -3.53 -9.98
C PRO A 972 -28.00 -2.81 -8.63
N ILE A 973 -29.18 -2.97 -8.03
CA ILE A 973 -29.56 -2.25 -6.81
C ILE A 973 -29.89 -3.25 -5.70
N MET A 974 -29.34 -3.00 -4.51
CA MET A 974 -29.66 -3.70 -3.27
C MET A 974 -30.30 -2.74 -2.27
N HIS A 975 -31.43 -3.12 -1.70
CA HIS A 975 -32.12 -2.33 -0.69
C HIS A 975 -32.75 -3.23 0.36
N TRP A 976 -32.87 -2.75 1.60
CA TRP A 976 -33.69 -3.39 2.61
C TRP A 976 -34.33 -2.36 3.55
N GLU A 977 -35.58 -2.60 3.90
CA GLU A 977 -36.33 -1.76 4.83
C GLU A 977 -37.00 -2.59 5.92
N GLN A 978 -37.20 -1.99 7.09
CA GLN A 978 -37.91 -2.65 8.18
C GLN A 978 -39.39 -2.76 7.85
N VAL A 979 -39.96 -3.95 8.01
CA VAL A 979 -41.38 -4.24 7.74
C VAL A 979 -42.07 -4.81 8.98
N ASP A 980 -43.33 -4.43 9.19
CA ASP A 980 -44.15 -4.90 10.31
C ASP A 980 -44.92 -6.18 9.93
N VAL A 981 -44.21 -7.30 9.90
CA VAL A 981 -44.75 -8.62 9.57
C VAL A 981 -44.30 -9.68 10.60
N PRO A 982 -45.04 -10.78 10.79
CA PRO A 982 -44.60 -11.86 11.66
C PRO A 982 -43.26 -12.48 11.20
N VAL A 983 -42.42 -12.87 12.15
CA VAL A 983 -41.15 -13.57 11.87
C VAL A 983 -41.43 -14.86 11.09
N PRO A 984 -40.84 -15.05 9.89
CA PRO A 984 -41.04 -16.27 9.12
C PRO A 984 -40.56 -17.54 9.84
N ASP A 985 -41.23 -18.67 9.59
CA ASP A 985 -40.98 -19.94 10.28
C ASP A 985 -39.53 -20.45 10.15
N ILE A 986 -38.84 -20.12 9.05
CA ILE A 986 -37.44 -20.51 8.84
C ILE A 986 -36.53 -19.95 9.95
N PHE A 987 -36.72 -18.69 10.35
CA PHE A 987 -35.93 -18.05 11.40
C PHE A 987 -36.32 -18.56 12.80
N LEU A 988 -37.56 -19.00 13.00
CA LEU A 988 -38.01 -19.59 14.26
C LEU A 988 -37.44 -21.01 14.48
N ASN A 989 -37.15 -21.73 13.39
CA ASN A 989 -36.65 -23.10 13.41
C ASN A 989 -35.12 -23.19 13.36
N SER A 990 -34.46 -22.17 12.80
CA SER A 990 -33.01 -22.08 12.83
C SER A 990 -32.49 -21.92 14.27
N ARG A 991 -31.61 -22.82 14.68
CA ARG A 991 -30.94 -22.74 15.99
C ARG A 991 -29.43 -22.69 15.82
N HIS A 992 -28.85 -21.66 16.41
CA HIS A 992 -27.40 -21.52 16.51
C HIS A 992 -26.84 -22.41 17.61
N PHE A 993 -25.58 -22.76 17.47
CA PHE A 993 -24.80 -23.32 18.57
C PHE A 993 -23.71 -22.35 18.98
N TYR A 994 -23.31 -22.42 20.25
CA TYR A 994 -22.18 -21.68 20.75
C TYR A 994 -21.05 -22.65 21.07
N ALA A 995 -19.84 -22.26 20.71
CA ALA A 995 -18.63 -22.99 21.03
C ALA A 995 -17.74 -22.15 21.94
N VAL A 996 -17.01 -22.82 22.81
CA VAL A 996 -15.95 -22.22 23.63
C VAL A 996 -14.59 -22.61 23.05
N MET A 997 -13.67 -21.66 23.01
CA MET A 997 -12.26 -21.89 22.70
C MET A 997 -11.45 -21.50 23.92
N GLY A 998 -10.52 -22.35 24.35
CA GLY A 998 -9.66 -22.03 25.48
C GLY A 998 -8.39 -22.85 25.54
N SER A 999 -7.57 -22.61 26.55
CA SER A 999 -6.34 -23.38 26.78
C SER A 999 -6.61 -24.88 26.96
N TRP A 1000 -7.73 -25.25 27.58
CA TRP A 1000 -8.10 -26.66 27.78
C TRP A 1000 -8.57 -27.37 26.50
N THR A 1001 -9.03 -26.63 25.49
CA THR A 1001 -9.41 -27.20 24.19
C THR A 1001 -8.23 -27.25 23.22
N GLY A 1002 -7.03 -26.85 23.66
CA GLY A 1002 -5.88 -26.71 22.77
C GLY A 1002 -6.06 -25.60 21.73
N GLY A 1003 -6.98 -24.65 21.98
CA GLY A 1003 -7.32 -23.59 21.01
C GLY A 1003 -8.32 -24.00 19.92
N LEU A 1004 -8.96 -25.18 20.03
CA LEU A 1004 -10.05 -25.58 19.13
C LEU A 1004 -11.42 -25.15 19.70
N TYR A 1005 -12.42 -24.98 18.84
CA TYR A 1005 -13.79 -24.72 19.26
C TYR A 1005 -14.46 -26.01 19.78
N GLU A 1006 -14.91 -25.99 21.03
CA GLU A 1006 -15.69 -27.06 21.68
C GLU A 1006 -17.15 -26.62 21.83
N HIS A 1007 -18.10 -27.45 21.38
CA HIS A 1007 -19.53 -27.15 21.50
C HIS A 1007 -19.96 -27.04 22.96
N MET A 1008 -20.71 -25.99 23.29
CA MET A 1008 -21.34 -25.81 24.58
C MET A 1008 -22.69 -26.54 24.64
N VAL A 1009 -23.11 -26.94 25.84
CA VAL A 1009 -24.39 -27.63 26.06
C VAL A 1009 -25.47 -26.59 26.31
N GLU A 1010 -26.53 -26.59 25.50
CA GLU A 1010 -27.70 -25.73 25.75
C GLU A 1010 -28.43 -26.18 27.03
N VAL A 1011 -28.64 -25.24 27.95
CA VAL A 1011 -29.30 -25.44 29.26
C VAL A 1011 -30.50 -24.50 29.46
N SER A 1012 -31.01 -23.91 28.37
CA SER A 1012 -32.12 -22.96 28.35
C SER A 1012 -33.33 -23.41 29.19
N THR A 1013 -33.85 -22.53 30.05
CA THR A 1013 -35.08 -22.77 30.85
C THR A 1013 -36.08 -21.61 30.74
N LYS A 1014 -37.31 -21.78 31.24
CA LYS A 1014 -38.40 -20.77 31.18
C LYS A 1014 -38.08 -19.44 31.89
N GLY A 1015 -36.95 -19.31 32.59
CA GLY A 1015 -36.44 -18.06 33.19
C GLY A 1015 -35.02 -17.66 32.76
N GLU A 1016 -34.33 -18.51 31.99
CA GLU A 1016 -32.95 -18.30 31.48
C GLU A 1016 -32.92 -18.82 30.03
N ALA A 1017 -33.68 -18.19 29.14
CA ALA A 1017 -33.69 -18.56 27.72
C ALA A 1017 -32.33 -18.27 27.07
N ASN A 1018 -32.01 -19.00 26.00
CA ASN A 1018 -30.76 -18.88 25.22
C ASN A 1018 -29.50 -18.93 26.11
N THR A 1019 -29.36 -20.00 26.87
CA THR A 1019 -28.23 -20.19 27.78
C THR A 1019 -27.47 -21.47 27.45
N TRP A 1020 -26.15 -21.37 27.33
CA TRP A 1020 -25.24 -22.47 27.06
C TRP A 1020 -24.22 -22.62 28.20
N GLU A 1021 -23.83 -23.86 28.51
CA GLU A 1021 -22.93 -24.19 29.62
C GLU A 1021 -21.79 -25.11 29.14
N VAL A 1022 -20.59 -24.85 29.65
CA VAL A 1022 -19.44 -25.77 29.55
C VAL A 1022 -18.81 -25.95 30.93
N LYS A 1023 -18.33 -27.16 31.21
CA LYS A 1023 -17.61 -27.49 32.44
C LYS A 1023 -16.18 -27.85 32.10
N THR A 1024 -15.24 -27.11 32.66
CA THR A 1024 -13.82 -27.34 32.46
C THR A 1024 -13.09 -27.49 33.79
N ARG A 1025 -11.86 -27.99 33.72
CA ARG A 1025 -10.97 -28.15 34.86
C ARG A 1025 -9.77 -27.23 34.70
N ILE A 1026 -9.45 -26.48 35.76
CA ILE A 1026 -8.22 -25.66 35.78
C ILE A 1026 -7.00 -26.60 35.75
N GLY A 1027 -6.13 -26.41 34.77
CA GLY A 1027 -4.92 -27.19 34.56
C GLY A 1027 -3.84 -26.94 35.62
N LEU A 1028 -2.67 -27.56 35.41
CA LEU A 1028 -1.53 -27.49 36.34
C LEU A 1028 -0.94 -26.07 36.47
N SER A 1029 -1.17 -25.20 35.48
CA SER A 1029 -0.80 -23.78 35.52
C SER A 1029 -1.56 -22.99 36.58
N GLY A 1030 -2.70 -23.50 37.07
CA GLY A 1030 -3.63 -22.72 37.89
C GLY A 1030 -4.34 -21.60 37.13
N MET A 1031 -4.22 -21.57 35.79
CA MET A 1031 -4.70 -20.48 34.93
C MET A 1031 -5.17 -21.03 33.60
N GLU A 1032 -6.38 -20.64 33.19
CA GLU A 1032 -6.97 -20.95 31.89
C GLU A 1032 -7.37 -19.66 31.18
N TRP A 1033 -7.32 -19.63 29.85
CA TRP A 1033 -7.91 -18.56 29.04
C TRP A 1033 -9.05 -19.11 28.19
N PHE A 1034 -10.04 -18.27 27.88
CA PHE A 1034 -11.16 -18.67 27.01
C PHE A 1034 -11.85 -17.50 26.30
N ARG A 1035 -12.61 -17.83 25.27
CA ARG A 1035 -13.56 -16.98 24.53
C ARG A 1035 -14.65 -17.84 23.91
N PHE A 1036 -15.70 -17.23 23.37
CA PHE A 1036 -16.78 -17.97 22.69
C PHE A 1036 -16.88 -17.58 21.22
N SER A 1037 -17.61 -18.39 20.46
CA SER A 1037 -17.98 -18.11 19.08
C SER A 1037 -19.38 -18.65 18.79
N ARG A 1038 -20.19 -17.88 18.06
CA ARG A 1038 -21.43 -18.36 17.44
C ARG A 1038 -21.08 -19.14 16.18
N ASP A 1039 -21.63 -20.35 16.09
CA ASP A 1039 -21.44 -21.31 15.00
C ASP A 1039 -19.98 -21.73 14.72
N GLY A 1040 -19.06 -21.48 15.67
CA GLY A 1040 -17.66 -21.87 15.55
C GLY A 1040 -16.87 -21.07 14.50
N THR A 1041 -17.31 -19.85 14.21
CA THR A 1041 -16.70 -18.95 13.23
C THR A 1041 -15.92 -17.80 13.90
N SER A 1042 -14.81 -17.36 13.30
CA SER A 1042 -14.02 -16.22 13.78
C SER A 1042 -14.70 -14.87 13.58
N ASN A 1043 -15.78 -14.81 12.78
CA ASN A 1043 -16.49 -13.57 12.47
C ASN A 1043 -17.60 -13.23 13.50
N GLN A 1044 -17.84 -14.15 14.45
CA GLN A 1044 -18.87 -14.03 15.47
C GLN A 1044 -18.31 -14.43 16.85
N GLU A 1045 -17.11 -13.95 17.18
CA GLU A 1045 -16.47 -14.21 18.47
C GLU A 1045 -17.03 -13.31 19.57
N ILE A 1046 -17.15 -13.84 20.77
CA ILE A 1046 -17.58 -13.15 21.99
C ILE A 1046 -16.43 -13.23 23.00
N TYR A 1047 -15.95 -12.08 23.45
CA TYR A 1047 -14.64 -11.94 24.11
C TYR A 1047 -14.61 -10.69 25.02
N PRO A 1048 -13.60 -10.52 25.90
CA PRO A 1048 -13.48 -9.31 26.72
C PRO A 1048 -12.88 -8.14 25.93
N ALA A 1049 -13.29 -6.90 26.27
CA ALA A 1049 -12.72 -5.68 25.67
C ALA A 1049 -11.19 -5.55 25.82
N ARG A 1050 -10.56 -6.20 26.80
CA ARG A 1050 -9.10 -6.20 27.00
C ARG A 1050 -8.58 -7.61 27.20
N SER A 1051 -7.43 -7.93 26.60
CA SER A 1051 -6.82 -9.26 26.70
C SER A 1051 -6.25 -9.54 28.10
N GLY A 1052 -6.36 -10.78 28.59
CA GLY A 1052 -5.73 -11.21 29.83
C GLY A 1052 -6.29 -10.58 31.10
N CYS A 1053 -7.40 -9.83 31.00
CA CYS A 1053 -8.06 -9.22 32.14
C CYS A 1053 -8.65 -10.26 33.10
N GLN A 1054 -8.77 -9.84 34.37
CA GLN A 1054 -9.62 -10.52 35.35
C GLN A 1054 -11.09 -10.15 35.09
N GLU A 1055 -12.01 -10.81 35.77
CA GLU A 1055 -13.41 -11.03 35.40
C GLU A 1055 -14.36 -9.80 35.48
N ASP A 1056 -13.84 -8.57 35.35
CA ASP A 1056 -14.55 -7.27 35.54
C ASP A 1056 -14.61 -6.39 34.28
N THR A 1057 -14.21 -6.90 33.12
CA THR A 1057 -14.18 -6.16 31.85
C THR A 1057 -15.46 -6.36 31.04
N THR A 1058 -15.87 -5.33 30.30
CA THR A 1058 -17.02 -5.37 29.37
C THR A 1058 -16.87 -6.48 28.33
N ILE A 1059 -17.99 -7.14 28.01
CA ILE A 1059 -18.09 -8.14 26.95
C ILE A 1059 -18.29 -7.44 25.61
N CYS A 1060 -17.49 -7.82 24.61
CA CYS A 1060 -17.61 -7.43 23.21
C CYS A 1060 -18.07 -8.62 22.35
N GLY A 1061 -18.50 -8.34 21.13
CA GLY A 1061 -19.04 -9.34 20.22
C GLY A 1061 -20.49 -9.75 20.48
N PRO A 1062 -21.07 -10.60 19.63
CA PRO A 1062 -20.40 -11.37 18.58
C PRO A 1062 -19.96 -10.53 17.36
N ASP A 1063 -18.67 -10.51 17.06
CA ASP A 1063 -18.09 -9.83 15.89
C ASP A 1063 -16.70 -10.40 15.52
N ALA A 1064 -16.05 -9.81 14.52
CA ALA A 1064 -14.72 -10.20 14.03
C ALA A 1064 -13.57 -9.41 14.69
N MET A 1065 -13.85 -8.50 15.65
CA MET A 1065 -12.86 -7.60 16.25
C MET A 1065 -12.15 -8.22 17.45
N CYS A 1066 -12.24 -9.54 17.66
CA CYS A 1066 -11.65 -10.20 18.83
C CYS A 1066 -10.15 -9.95 18.96
N ASN A 1067 -9.40 -9.97 17.85
CA ASN A 1067 -7.95 -9.75 17.82
C ASN A 1067 -7.19 -10.60 18.87
N ASN A 1068 -7.52 -11.89 18.95
CA ASN A 1068 -6.97 -12.85 19.93
C ASN A 1068 -7.20 -12.50 21.41
N ARG A 1069 -8.17 -11.63 21.74
CA ARG A 1069 -8.57 -11.33 23.12
C ARG A 1069 -9.33 -12.51 23.73
N GLY A 1070 -9.08 -12.76 25.02
CA GLY A 1070 -9.74 -13.82 25.78
C GLY A 1070 -9.72 -13.53 27.28
N TRP A 1071 -10.73 -14.03 27.99
CA TRP A 1071 -10.80 -13.96 29.44
C TRP A 1071 -9.74 -14.86 30.05
N ARG A 1072 -9.25 -14.49 31.23
CA ARG A 1072 -8.37 -15.33 32.03
C ARG A 1072 -9.05 -15.70 33.35
N ILE A 1073 -9.12 -17.01 33.62
CA ILE A 1073 -9.59 -17.57 34.90
C ILE A 1073 -8.39 -18.13 35.65
N THR A 1074 -8.22 -17.74 36.92
CA THR A 1074 -7.15 -18.23 37.79
C THR A 1074 -7.76 -18.90 39.01
N GLY A 1075 -7.40 -20.15 39.30
CA GLY A 1075 -7.96 -20.88 40.44
C GLY A 1075 -7.10 -22.08 40.86
N LYS A 1076 -7.63 -22.95 41.72
CA LYS A 1076 -6.85 -24.09 42.22
C LYS A 1076 -6.67 -25.12 41.10
N SER A 1077 -5.44 -25.58 40.90
CA SER A 1077 -5.14 -26.69 39.98
C SER A 1077 -6.04 -27.89 40.28
N GLY A 1078 -6.71 -28.40 39.24
CA GLY A 1078 -7.67 -29.50 39.32
C GLY A 1078 -9.10 -29.10 39.71
N GLU A 1079 -9.38 -27.83 40.00
CA GLU A 1079 -10.74 -27.35 40.30
C GLU A 1079 -11.64 -27.38 39.07
N MET A 1080 -12.91 -27.74 39.26
CA MET A 1080 -13.94 -27.64 38.22
C MET A 1080 -14.55 -26.25 38.21
N VAL A 1081 -14.62 -25.65 37.01
CA VAL A 1081 -15.26 -24.36 36.75
C VAL A 1081 -16.38 -24.59 35.75
N THR A 1082 -17.54 -23.98 36.01
CA THR A 1082 -18.66 -23.97 35.08
C THR A 1082 -18.75 -22.57 34.48
N ILE A 1083 -18.74 -22.49 33.15
CA ILE A 1083 -18.85 -21.24 32.41
C ILE A 1083 -20.17 -21.27 31.65
N ARG A 1084 -20.99 -20.24 31.85
CA ARG A 1084 -22.27 -20.06 31.15
C ARG A 1084 -22.22 -18.84 30.28
N LEU A 1085 -22.79 -18.96 29.09
CA LEU A 1085 -23.02 -17.89 28.14
C LEU A 1085 -24.53 -17.75 27.93
N GLN A 1086 -25.07 -16.56 28.08
CA GLN A 1086 -26.45 -16.24 27.74
C GLN A 1086 -26.46 -15.11 26.71
N VAL A 1087 -27.23 -15.27 25.63
CA VAL A 1087 -27.39 -14.26 24.57
C VAL A 1087 -28.87 -14.00 24.35
N VAL A 1088 -29.34 -12.83 24.77
CA VAL A 1088 -30.74 -12.43 24.64
C VAL A 1088 -30.78 -11.02 24.09
N ASP A 1089 -31.31 -10.87 22.87
CA ASP A 1089 -31.56 -9.56 22.27
C ASP A 1089 -30.29 -8.67 22.22
N ALA A 1090 -29.20 -9.23 21.67
CA ALA A 1090 -27.82 -8.73 21.67
C ALA A 1090 -27.17 -8.50 23.05
N HIS A 1091 -27.91 -8.65 24.15
CA HIS A 1091 -27.32 -8.60 25.48
C HIS A 1091 -26.66 -9.94 25.82
N VAL A 1092 -25.34 -9.90 25.94
CA VAL A 1092 -24.51 -11.04 26.30
C VAL A 1092 -24.24 -11.01 27.80
N THR A 1093 -24.48 -12.14 28.45
CA THR A 1093 -24.14 -12.35 29.86
C THR A 1093 -23.25 -13.58 29.99
N VAL A 1094 -22.07 -13.42 30.59
CA VAL A 1094 -21.15 -14.52 30.88
C VAL A 1094 -21.10 -14.73 32.38
N THR A 1095 -21.42 -15.93 32.82
CA THR A 1095 -21.39 -16.31 34.24
C THR A 1095 -20.34 -17.38 34.49
N ILE A 1096 -19.39 -17.11 35.38
CA ILE A 1096 -18.38 -18.05 35.83
C ILE A 1096 -18.75 -18.52 37.24
N LEU A 1097 -18.83 -19.83 37.42
CA LEU A 1097 -19.12 -20.50 38.69
C LEU A 1097 -17.90 -21.34 39.09
N SER A 1098 -17.25 -20.94 40.18
CA SER A 1098 -16.11 -21.65 40.76
C SER A 1098 -16.28 -21.75 42.28
N ALA A 1099 -15.81 -22.87 42.84
CA ALA A 1099 -15.86 -23.10 44.27
C ALA A 1099 -14.88 -22.20 45.04
N SER A 1100 -13.76 -21.81 44.42
CA SER A 1100 -12.75 -20.93 45.01
C SER A 1100 -12.92 -19.45 44.66
N LEU A 1101 -13.49 -19.12 43.49
CA LEU A 1101 -13.69 -17.74 43.01
C LEU A 1101 -15.11 -17.19 43.27
N GLY A 1102 -16.06 -18.06 43.60
CA GLY A 1102 -17.47 -17.72 43.75
C GLY A 1102 -18.20 -17.63 42.41
N THR A 1103 -19.35 -16.95 42.40
CA THR A 1103 -20.12 -16.63 41.20
C THR A 1103 -19.75 -15.25 40.70
N ARG A 1104 -19.45 -15.15 39.41
CA ARG A 1104 -19.11 -13.90 38.72
C ARG A 1104 -19.99 -13.78 37.50
N VAL A 1105 -20.55 -12.58 37.29
CA VAL A 1105 -21.46 -12.29 36.18
C VAL A 1105 -20.94 -11.04 35.50
N MET A 1106 -20.68 -11.14 34.21
CA MET A 1106 -20.26 -10.06 33.32
C MET A 1106 -21.37 -9.80 32.31
N HIS A 1107 -21.49 -8.55 31.87
CA HIS A 1107 -22.51 -8.12 30.93
C HIS A 1107 -21.88 -7.32 29.79
N SER A 1108 -22.43 -7.44 28.59
CA SER A 1108 -22.15 -6.53 27.48
C SER A 1108 -22.78 -5.16 27.71
N ILE A 1109 -22.29 -4.16 26.98
CA ILE A 1109 -22.92 -2.84 26.86
C ILE A 1109 -23.65 -2.80 25.52
N GLU A 1110 -24.92 -2.40 25.51
CA GLU A 1110 -25.72 -2.27 24.29
C GLU A 1110 -25.56 -0.91 23.60
N GLY A 1111 -25.88 -0.89 22.30
CA GLY A 1111 -25.86 0.32 21.48
C GLY A 1111 -24.44 0.76 21.09
N PRO A 1112 -24.24 2.04 20.76
CA PRO A 1112 -23.00 2.50 20.14
C PRO A 1112 -21.73 2.37 20.99
N LYS A 1113 -21.90 2.18 22.32
CA LYS A 1113 -20.82 1.98 23.31
C LYS A 1113 -20.43 0.50 23.52
N HIS A 1114 -20.93 -0.43 22.70
CA HIS A 1114 -20.47 -1.82 22.75
C HIS A 1114 -18.95 -1.93 22.48
N HIS A 1115 -18.37 -0.95 21.79
CA HIS A 1115 -16.94 -0.65 21.74
C HIS A 1115 -16.67 0.79 22.23
N THR A 1116 -15.48 0.98 22.77
CA THR A 1116 -14.95 2.29 23.17
C THR A 1116 -13.91 2.77 22.16
N TYR A 1117 -13.84 4.06 21.88
CA TYR A 1117 -12.93 4.61 20.88
C TYR A 1117 -11.98 5.61 21.52
N HIS A 1118 -10.70 5.48 21.19
CA HIS A 1118 -9.63 6.25 21.80
C HIS A 1118 -8.78 6.88 20.72
N ILE A 1119 -8.31 8.10 20.96
CA ILE A 1119 -7.37 8.78 20.07
C ILE A 1119 -5.97 8.75 20.69
N ALA A 1120 -4.95 8.60 19.86
CA ALA A 1120 -3.55 8.74 20.27
C ALA A 1120 -2.79 9.50 19.20
N GLY A 1121 -2.00 10.50 19.61
CA GLY A 1121 -1.28 11.36 18.69
C GLY A 1121 -0.09 12.06 19.32
N THR A 1122 0.59 12.90 18.53
CA THR A 1122 1.72 13.71 19.00
C THR A 1122 1.34 14.64 20.15
N PHE A 1123 0.11 15.16 20.18
CA PHE A 1123 -0.42 16.01 21.25
C PHE A 1123 -0.68 15.26 22.58
N SER A 1124 -0.75 13.92 22.57
CA SER A 1124 -0.97 13.10 23.78
C SER A 1124 0.26 12.28 24.19
N ASP A 1125 1.42 12.52 23.55
CA ASP A 1125 2.61 11.65 23.61
C ASP A 1125 2.27 10.19 23.29
N TRP A 1126 1.39 9.97 22.30
CA TRP A 1126 0.88 8.66 21.86
C TRP A 1126 0.16 7.85 22.94
N ARG A 1127 -0.33 8.50 24.00
CA ARG A 1127 -1.20 7.86 25.00
C ARG A 1127 -2.65 7.90 24.52
N PHE A 1128 -3.37 6.81 24.79
CA PHE A 1128 -4.80 6.71 24.48
C PHE A 1128 -5.62 7.66 25.36
N GLU A 1129 -6.46 8.47 24.72
CA GLU A 1129 -7.46 9.31 25.36
C GLU A 1129 -8.84 8.93 24.82
N GLU A 1130 -9.79 8.64 25.71
CA GLU A 1130 -11.15 8.20 25.33
C GLU A 1130 -11.94 9.32 24.65
N MET A 1131 -12.60 8.99 23.54
CA MET A 1131 -13.49 9.90 22.82
C MET A 1131 -14.90 9.90 23.44
N THR A 1132 -15.56 11.07 23.45
CA THR A 1132 -16.90 11.22 24.02
C THR A 1132 -17.99 10.95 22.97
N LEU A 1133 -18.93 10.05 23.26
CA LEU A 1133 -20.09 9.80 22.39
C LEU A 1133 -21.12 10.94 22.48
N ASP A 1134 -21.53 11.44 21.32
CA ASP A 1134 -22.77 12.19 21.13
C ASP A 1134 -23.91 11.21 20.77
N GLU A 1135 -24.87 11.01 21.69
CA GLU A 1135 -25.94 10.01 21.53
C GLU A 1135 -26.95 10.37 20.43
N GLU A 1136 -27.13 11.64 20.09
CA GLU A 1136 -28.07 12.06 19.05
C GLU A 1136 -27.55 11.72 17.64
N SER A 1137 -26.26 11.91 17.42
CA SER A 1137 -25.60 11.70 16.13
C SER A 1137 -24.83 10.37 16.04
N SER A 1138 -24.78 9.60 17.13
CA SER A 1138 -23.94 8.40 17.27
C SER A 1138 -22.47 8.62 16.86
N THR A 1139 -21.97 9.84 17.05
CA THR A 1139 -20.63 10.27 16.64
C THR A 1139 -19.74 10.46 17.87
N PHE A 1140 -18.50 9.99 17.82
CA PHE A 1140 -17.53 10.17 18.89
C PHE A 1140 -16.71 11.44 18.65
N ARG A 1141 -16.47 12.23 19.69
CA ARG A 1141 -15.74 13.50 19.60
C ARG A 1141 -14.54 13.55 20.55
N TYR A 1142 -13.48 14.21 20.10
CA TYR A 1142 -12.30 14.54 20.90
C TYR A 1142 -11.89 15.99 20.69
N ARG A 1143 -11.46 16.68 21.76
CA ARG A 1143 -10.94 18.06 21.68
C ARG A 1143 -9.47 18.09 22.07
N GLY A 1144 -8.64 18.61 21.18
CA GLY A 1144 -7.20 18.81 21.39
C GLY A 1144 -6.77 20.27 21.17
N ARG A 1145 -5.50 20.55 21.46
CA ARG A 1145 -4.84 21.83 21.13
C ARG A 1145 -3.60 21.56 20.29
N MET A 1146 -3.35 22.41 19.30
CA MET A 1146 -2.14 22.37 18.50
C MET A 1146 -0.91 22.75 19.33
N GLY A 1147 0.16 21.97 19.23
CA GLY A 1147 1.47 22.32 19.76
C GLY A 1147 2.16 23.46 19.01
N ASP A 1148 3.34 23.83 19.48
CA ASP A 1148 4.13 24.97 18.94
C ASP A 1148 4.63 24.75 17.51
N SER A 1149 4.69 23.48 17.05
CA SER A 1149 5.05 23.13 15.67
C SER A 1149 3.98 23.52 14.64
N GLY A 1150 2.73 23.69 15.07
CA GLY A 1150 1.59 23.86 14.16
C GLY A 1150 1.27 22.61 13.34
N PHE A 1151 1.81 21.44 13.70
CA PHE A 1151 1.62 20.18 12.99
C PHE A 1151 1.50 19.00 13.95
N GLU A 1152 0.42 18.21 13.81
CA GLU A 1152 0.12 17.07 14.68
C GLU A 1152 -0.27 15.83 13.87
N HIS A 1153 0.07 14.65 14.38
CA HIS A 1153 -0.35 13.37 13.81
C HIS A 1153 -1.14 12.53 14.82
N PHE A 1154 -2.07 11.70 14.34
CA PHE A 1154 -2.84 10.80 15.20
C PHE A 1154 -3.45 9.61 14.46
N TYR A 1155 -3.96 8.66 15.23
CA TYR A 1155 -4.89 7.60 14.81
C TYR A 1155 -5.96 7.40 15.87
N ILE A 1156 -7.03 6.66 15.52
CA ILE A 1156 -8.10 6.28 16.46
C ILE A 1156 -8.04 4.76 16.63
N ALA A 1157 -8.20 4.24 17.84
CA ALA A 1157 -8.21 2.80 18.12
C ALA A 1157 -9.48 2.41 18.88
N ALA A 1158 -10.07 1.27 18.50
CA ALA A 1158 -11.11 0.65 19.29
C ALA A 1158 -10.49 -0.06 20.50
N ASP A 1159 -11.10 0.09 21.67
CA ASP A 1159 -10.80 -0.59 22.93
C ASP A 1159 -9.31 -0.57 23.38
N GLU A 1160 -8.58 0.50 23.04
CA GLU A 1160 -7.14 0.66 23.33
C GLU A 1160 -6.27 -0.42 22.66
N ASP A 1161 -6.73 -0.99 21.54
CA ASP A 1161 -6.02 -2.04 20.81
C ASP A 1161 -5.43 -1.52 19.49
N LEU A 1162 -4.10 -1.60 19.36
CA LEU A 1162 -3.38 -1.22 18.13
C LEU A 1162 -3.70 -2.13 16.94
N GLY A 1163 -4.23 -3.34 17.20
CA GLY A 1163 -4.75 -4.26 16.19
C GLY A 1163 -6.11 -3.84 15.64
N LEU A 1164 -6.76 -2.82 16.23
CA LEU A 1164 -8.09 -2.33 15.87
C LEU A 1164 -8.07 -0.80 15.66
N ALA A 1165 -7.04 -0.34 14.97
CA ALA A 1165 -6.86 1.06 14.63
C ALA A 1165 -7.63 1.45 13.35
N TYR A 1166 -8.11 2.68 13.34
CA TYR A 1166 -8.61 3.43 12.19
C TYR A 1166 -7.55 4.45 11.79
N PHE A 1167 -7.16 4.39 10.53
CA PHE A 1167 -6.06 5.16 9.96
C PHE A 1167 -6.39 5.54 8.51
N PRO A 1168 -5.79 6.59 7.94
CA PRO A 1168 -6.04 6.94 6.56
C PRO A 1168 -5.42 5.94 5.58
N GLU A 1169 -5.99 5.83 4.39
CA GLU A 1169 -5.47 4.99 3.31
C GLU A 1169 -4.04 5.34 2.90
N ALA A 1170 -3.69 6.63 2.95
CA ALA A 1170 -2.35 7.16 2.70
C ALA A 1170 -1.83 7.91 3.94
N ASN A 1171 -0.51 7.91 4.14
CA ASN A 1171 0.08 8.55 5.30
C ASN A 1171 0.00 10.10 5.25
N SER A 1172 -0.07 10.72 6.42
CA SER A 1172 -0.02 12.17 6.64
C SER A 1172 -1.10 12.94 5.88
N THR A 1173 -2.26 12.31 5.68
CA THR A 1173 -3.41 12.94 5.01
C THR A 1173 -4.31 13.66 6.01
N TYR A 1174 -4.93 14.73 5.55
CA TYR A 1174 -5.88 15.48 6.34
C TYR A 1174 -7.21 14.70 6.53
N PRO A 1175 -7.77 14.63 7.75
CA PRO A 1175 -9.09 14.01 7.97
C PRO A 1175 -10.18 14.58 7.04
N GLY A 1176 -11.00 13.72 6.44
CA GLY A 1176 -12.00 14.10 5.45
C GLY A 1176 -11.53 14.06 3.99
N THR A 1177 -10.23 13.91 3.73
CA THR A 1177 -9.68 13.88 2.35
C THR A 1177 -9.34 12.48 1.85
N ALA A 1178 -8.95 11.56 2.75
CA ALA A 1178 -8.57 10.19 2.42
C ALA A 1178 -9.52 9.18 3.04
N ILE A 1179 -9.70 8.02 2.37
CA ILE A 1179 -10.53 6.92 2.87
C ILE A 1179 -9.98 6.46 4.22
N VAL A 1180 -10.84 6.35 5.22
CA VAL A 1180 -10.48 5.77 6.50
C VAL A 1180 -10.52 4.24 6.37
N ARG A 1181 -9.38 3.61 6.63
CA ARG A 1181 -9.23 2.15 6.72
C ARG A 1181 -9.33 1.73 8.19
N GLY A 1182 -9.74 0.48 8.41
CA GLY A 1182 -9.87 -0.11 9.74
C GLY A 1182 -11.31 -0.50 10.10
N PRO A 1183 -11.51 -1.12 11.27
CA PRO A 1183 -10.49 -1.39 12.28
C PRO A 1183 -9.51 -2.48 11.83
N GLY A 1184 -8.21 -2.24 12.02
CA GLY A 1184 -7.15 -3.18 11.66
C GLY A 1184 -5.81 -2.81 12.28
N SER A 1185 -4.81 -3.66 12.12
CA SER A 1185 -3.52 -3.46 12.78
C SER A 1185 -2.73 -2.31 12.15
N ILE A 1186 -2.32 -1.34 12.97
CA ILE A 1186 -1.40 -0.29 12.51
C ILE A 1186 -0.01 -0.85 12.17
N SER A 1187 0.34 -2.07 12.61
CA SER A 1187 1.61 -2.71 12.26
C SER A 1187 1.55 -3.56 10.99
N GLU A 1188 0.37 -3.95 10.52
CA GLU A 1188 0.17 -4.79 9.32
C GLU A 1188 -0.73 -4.05 8.32
N GLY A 1189 -0.14 -3.45 7.29
CA GLY A 1189 -0.85 -2.65 6.27
C GLY A 1189 -1.09 -1.17 6.65
N GLY A 1190 -1.01 -0.82 7.94
CA GLY A 1190 -1.06 0.55 8.46
C GLY A 1190 0.29 1.17 8.80
N GLN A 1191 1.42 0.50 8.52
CA GLN A 1191 2.74 0.90 9.04
C GLN A 1191 3.09 2.32 8.61
N GLY A 1192 3.09 3.22 9.59
CA GLY A 1192 3.38 4.63 9.38
C GLY A 1192 2.27 5.43 8.73
N LYS A 1193 1.03 4.94 8.59
CA LYS A 1193 -0.12 5.70 8.05
C LYS A 1193 -0.88 6.41 9.17
N LEU A 1194 -0.74 7.73 9.25
CA LEU A 1194 -1.31 8.56 10.30
C LEU A 1194 -2.13 9.70 9.70
N PHE A 1195 -3.21 10.10 10.38
CA PHE A 1195 -3.85 11.37 10.07
C PHE A 1195 -2.90 12.51 10.42
N ALA A 1196 -2.93 13.58 9.64
CA ALA A 1196 -2.16 14.79 9.92
C ALA A 1196 -3.07 16.03 9.91
N ILE A 1197 -2.87 16.92 10.87
CA ILE A 1197 -3.51 18.24 10.91
C ILE A 1197 -2.46 19.33 11.03
N SER A 1198 -2.69 20.43 10.34
CA SER A 1198 -1.82 21.61 10.32
C SER A 1198 -2.58 22.89 10.63
N CYS A 1199 -1.91 23.82 11.32
CA CYS A 1199 -2.46 25.11 11.73
C CYS A 1199 -1.34 26.15 11.84
N LEU A 1200 -1.58 27.39 11.37
CA LEU A 1200 -0.61 28.49 11.52
C LEU A 1200 -0.73 29.21 12.87
N LYS A 1201 -1.76 28.89 13.67
CA LYS A 1201 -2.02 29.47 14.99
C LYS A 1201 -1.67 28.45 16.08
N PRO A 1202 -0.46 28.53 16.70
CA PRO A 1202 -0.12 27.70 17.85
C PRO A 1202 -1.16 27.79 18.96
N GLY A 1203 -1.47 26.66 19.60
CA GLY A 1203 -2.46 26.58 20.67
C GLY A 1203 -3.94 26.61 20.22
N ALA A 1204 -4.22 26.69 18.92
CA ALA A 1204 -5.58 26.60 18.40
C ALA A 1204 -6.26 25.29 18.80
N GLU A 1205 -7.52 25.39 19.22
CA GLU A 1205 -8.35 24.22 19.54
C GLU A 1205 -8.86 23.56 18.25
N PHE A 1206 -8.82 22.23 18.22
CA PHE A 1206 -9.43 21.41 17.17
C PHE A 1206 -10.32 20.34 17.79
N GLU A 1207 -11.37 19.95 17.05
CA GLU A 1207 -12.28 18.88 17.43
C GLU A 1207 -12.26 17.79 16.36
N VAL A 1208 -11.87 16.57 16.74
CA VAL A 1208 -11.93 15.37 15.88
C VAL A 1208 -13.29 14.72 16.08
N GLU A 1209 -13.99 14.47 14.98
CA GLU A 1209 -15.25 13.72 14.96
C GLU A 1209 -15.03 12.36 14.28
N PHE A 1210 -15.55 11.30 14.89
CA PHE A 1210 -15.48 9.93 14.41
C PHE A 1210 -16.89 9.34 14.28
N ASN A 1211 -17.35 9.19 13.03
CA ASN A 1211 -18.64 8.59 12.67
C ASN A 1211 -18.42 7.37 11.79
N ARG A 1212 -18.41 6.17 12.40
CA ARG A 1212 -18.22 4.90 11.69
C ARG A 1212 -19.31 4.58 10.66
N HIS A 1213 -20.47 5.20 10.76
CA HIS A 1213 -21.60 5.00 9.85
C HIS A 1213 -21.64 6.01 8.70
N ALA A 1214 -20.62 6.86 8.56
CA ALA A 1214 -20.53 7.74 7.41
C ALA A 1214 -20.52 6.92 6.11
N ASP A 1215 -21.42 7.27 5.18
CA ASP A 1215 -21.50 6.64 3.86
C ASP A 1215 -20.22 6.90 3.07
N ASP A 1216 -19.78 8.18 3.02
CA ASP A 1216 -18.46 8.56 2.54
C ASP A 1216 -17.40 8.18 3.58
N LYS A 1217 -16.61 7.15 3.27
CA LYS A 1217 -15.55 6.61 4.12
C LYS A 1217 -14.42 7.60 4.38
N ARG A 1218 -14.32 8.71 3.64
CA ARG A 1218 -13.40 9.83 3.97
C ARG A 1218 -13.91 10.61 5.17
N ARG A 1219 -15.23 10.69 5.34
CA ARG A 1219 -15.91 11.43 6.42
C ARG A 1219 -16.12 10.61 7.69
N ILE A 1220 -15.59 9.39 7.76
CA ILE A 1220 -15.54 8.63 9.02
C ILE A 1220 -14.74 9.40 10.08
N VAL A 1221 -13.66 10.08 9.69
CA VAL A 1221 -12.89 10.97 10.56
C VAL A 1221 -12.87 12.35 9.94
N THR A 1222 -13.39 13.35 10.64
CA THR A 1222 -13.34 14.75 10.23
C THR A 1222 -12.80 15.62 11.35
N VAL A 1223 -12.30 16.81 10.99
CA VAL A 1223 -11.78 17.78 11.97
C VAL A 1223 -12.47 19.14 11.80
N LYS A 1224 -12.89 19.72 12.92
CA LYS A 1224 -13.45 21.07 13.02
C LYS A 1224 -12.50 21.99 13.78
N TRP A 1225 -12.51 23.28 13.42
CA TRP A 1225 -11.70 24.32 14.05
C TRP A 1225 -12.61 25.40 14.65
N PRO A 1226 -13.02 25.27 15.93
CA PRO A 1226 -13.95 26.22 16.55
C PRO A 1226 -13.50 27.68 16.53
N GLU A 1227 -12.19 27.93 16.60
CA GLU A 1227 -11.59 29.26 16.59
C GLU A 1227 -10.93 29.65 15.25
N GLY A 1228 -11.09 28.83 14.21
CA GLY A 1228 -10.39 28.98 12.93
C GLY A 1228 -8.95 28.47 12.91
N ARG A 1229 -8.39 28.32 11.70
CA ARG A 1229 -7.05 27.74 11.43
C ARG A 1229 -5.92 28.75 11.31
N VAL A 1230 -6.26 30.02 11.08
CA VAL A 1230 -5.32 31.09 10.75
C VAL A 1230 -5.83 32.42 11.28
N ASP A 1231 -4.92 33.37 11.49
CA ASP A 1231 -5.21 34.77 11.81
C ASP A 1231 -4.28 35.70 11.00
N PRO A 1232 -4.59 37.01 10.86
CA PRO A 1232 -3.78 37.92 10.06
C PRO A 1232 -2.30 37.98 10.46
N GLY A 1233 -2.01 37.89 11.76
CA GLY A 1233 -0.63 37.94 12.26
C GLY A 1233 0.16 36.69 11.90
N SER A 1234 -0.43 35.51 12.11
CA SER A 1234 0.21 34.23 11.74
C SER A 1234 0.39 34.08 10.24
N MET A 1235 -0.58 34.52 9.42
CA MET A 1235 -0.46 34.51 7.96
C MET A 1235 0.66 35.45 7.48
N LYS A 1236 0.75 36.67 8.01
CA LYS A 1236 1.82 37.61 7.63
C LYS A 1236 3.21 37.04 7.97
N ALA A 1237 3.36 36.43 9.14
CA ALA A 1237 4.61 35.78 9.54
C ALA A 1237 4.98 34.61 8.59
N ALA A 1238 4.01 33.78 8.20
CA ALA A 1238 4.23 32.68 7.26
C ALA A 1238 4.67 33.17 5.87
N PHE A 1239 4.09 34.26 5.37
CA PHE A 1239 4.46 34.88 4.09
C PHE A 1239 5.94 35.33 4.08
N HIS A 1240 6.39 36.06 5.12
CA HIS A 1240 7.78 36.49 5.24
C HIS A 1240 8.75 35.31 5.40
N ASN A 1241 8.38 34.31 6.20
CA ASN A 1241 9.20 33.11 6.36
C ASN A 1241 9.40 32.39 5.03
N PHE A 1242 8.34 32.20 4.24
CA PHE A 1242 8.43 31.56 2.92
C PHE A 1242 9.39 32.29 1.98
N ARG A 1243 9.29 33.63 1.91
CA ARG A 1243 10.19 34.46 1.09
C ARG A 1243 11.65 34.37 1.55
N SER A 1244 11.90 34.26 2.84
CA SER A 1244 13.26 34.12 3.39
C SER A 1244 13.93 32.78 3.05
N MET A 1245 13.13 31.73 2.80
CA MET A 1245 13.65 30.38 2.53
C MET A 1245 13.99 30.13 1.05
N ALA A 1246 13.68 31.06 0.14
CA ALA A 1246 13.92 30.96 -1.31
C ALA A 1246 13.39 29.65 -1.95
N ILE A 1247 12.33 29.06 -1.39
CA ILE A 1247 11.72 27.83 -1.89
C ILE A 1247 10.86 28.19 -3.12
N VAL A 1248 11.32 27.81 -4.31
CA VAL A 1248 10.50 27.84 -5.53
C VAL A 1248 9.97 26.43 -5.75
N PRO A 1249 8.64 26.19 -5.72
CA PRO A 1249 8.09 24.88 -6.05
C PRO A 1249 8.42 24.51 -7.51
N PRO A 1250 8.67 23.23 -7.81
CA PRO A 1250 8.72 22.75 -9.19
C PRO A 1250 7.39 23.07 -9.88
N GLY A 1251 7.42 23.69 -11.06
CA GLY A 1251 6.22 24.02 -11.86
C GLY A 1251 5.80 25.49 -11.86
N LEU A 1252 6.35 26.34 -10.99
CA LEU A 1252 6.16 27.80 -11.03
C LEU A 1252 7.25 28.56 -11.81
N MET A 1253 8.22 27.82 -12.36
CA MET A 1253 9.27 28.34 -13.24
C MET A 1253 8.80 28.22 -14.69
N VAL A 1254 8.49 29.36 -15.30
CA VAL A 1254 8.25 29.47 -16.76
C VAL A 1254 9.59 29.39 -17.54
N ASP A 1255 10.74 29.21 -16.86
CA ASP A 1255 12.05 29.54 -17.43
C ASP A 1255 13.06 28.39 -17.63
N GLU A 1256 12.82 27.12 -17.26
CA GLU A 1256 13.78 26.03 -17.61
C GLU A 1256 13.13 24.64 -17.83
N PRO A 1257 13.59 23.87 -18.84
CA PRO A 1257 13.24 22.45 -18.98
C PRO A 1257 13.99 21.67 -17.90
N VAL A 1258 13.26 21.19 -16.90
CA VAL A 1258 13.87 20.41 -15.82
C VAL A 1258 13.88 18.93 -16.19
N GLU A 1259 15.02 18.43 -16.65
CA GLU A 1259 15.41 17.04 -16.37
C GLU A 1259 15.79 16.96 -14.89
N VAL A 1260 14.89 16.45 -14.03
CA VAL A 1260 15.29 16.01 -12.67
C VAL A 1260 15.55 14.50 -12.72
N PRO A 1261 16.73 14.02 -12.30
CA PRO A 1261 16.94 12.61 -12.02
C PRO A 1261 16.32 12.28 -10.65
N TRP A 1262 15.41 11.31 -10.64
CA TRP A 1262 14.83 10.69 -9.46
C TRP A 1262 15.91 10.19 -8.47
N GLN A 1263 15.82 10.61 -7.20
CA GLN A 1263 16.35 9.88 -6.04
C GLN A 1263 15.43 10.03 -4.83
#